data_AF-A0A0N8H8X3-F1
#
_entry.id   AF-A0A0N8H8X3-F1
#
_cell.length_a   1.000
_cell.length_b   1.000
_cell.length_c   1.000
_cell.angle_alpha   90.00
_cell.angle_beta   90.00
_cell.angle_gamma   90.00
#
_symmetry.space_group_name_H-M   'P 1'
#
loop_
_entity.id
_entity.type
_entity.pdbx_description
1 polymer ?
#
loop_
_entity_poly.entity_id
_entity_poly.type
_entity_poly.pdbx_seq_one_letter_code
_entity_poly.pdbx_strand_id
1 'polypeptide(L)'
;MASFSTEAPCLAGLPVEIIFDIYHRLDLDSIFNFAATSRTFSDLFAEGKASILLPVLYRDFSPLDELLQIYTASDGDLEPPGGLYVPRRIVFQRHAGDRGTVLAPQSECWLAATTESHRGFINVIKTRKPNAPTASAVKTVVLTERDLGPLLKYCRLVRKWEERFPQMRWFHEPEDCRLLRSHEGERFRRAFYRWWLYGFYFHGELPRPRVGLPEPYVDDLRTSQMRHHSTSELLELMDLVETMKDVVLHYLCPRLDPNQQHDDYDLPFIDAVDRPQSLMTGWNDQSRWGRIVKTYAKLGPDQLINMFENIYSYPRKRLIIEASLHHSNFTLDQESIQTAIRCALDERRWLDRMPSLAEDSVGGIIDFDDERDDERLTFCDDASPDGSLPQGFKFVRSFSQYSPRGDDGSYLEEHHQQSWASGRFMLGSGQSTLLRAAPSAAPHGAVTPARLAQQHISLVERPRTCPDRLERPGFNCREVFIAPSWSFVFRLEARAEQVALTCAISFLARSPIAVNMDVDVPMGGDDHLMKDVDAPNGIPQTGNNDIDDDDTASEEGSLNANSDPEPQDLALDQMRRRGLLPTGVCYDDRMKLHMNADFSPNTHHPEDPRRIHEIFKAFKKAALVYTGPSTELARIIKECPTRYMWRIPVRPATRQEICLAHSPDHLSWVESLENMSTGELRELTRQYDQGRESLYVGSMSYPAAMLSAGGAIETCKNVVTGQVKNAFAVIRPPGHHAEFDAPMGFCFFNNVPVAVRVCQQDYPDICRKVLVLDWDVHHGNGVQNIFYHDANVLYISLHVYQDGIFYPGKPPNSMTPDGGIENCGSGAGLGKNVNIGWHDQGMGDGEYMAAFQKIVMPIAKEFNPDLVVISAGFDAADGDELGGCFVSPSCYAHMTHMLMSLADGKVAVCLEGGYNLKAISNSAVAVAKTLMGDPPPKMEIPKINKEAARILAKVQAHQAPYWECMRPGVINVPDVQKLNANRLHDVIRNAQRQVLQAKHNMMPLYVQREQLYKSFENQVLVTPNLHSAKRILMIIHDPPQLLAQPDVIDTTLESHNAWVVDGVTDYIDWAVGQEFGVMDINVPAYITHDEVSVPASTDSSSLTSQDSDSYIPASKEKVLQQQLQSLVCYLWDNYLQLYDTGDIFVMGVGNSYLGVKVLLLNRDCKSRISGVVNFVTGNLRPVKSDIDGDLSSWYKENSRVYVAGDHACWSDADLTRKVNKRRFGTVVRSPMFGLNKMMQGHAEEAHEWIMGRISERSDGDMTEDDKP
;
A
#
# COMPACT_ATOMS: atom_id res chain seq x y z
N MET A 1 -46.39 80.13 13.94
CA MET A 1 -46.29 81.18 12.91
C MET A 1 -44.83 81.29 12.50
N ALA A 2 -44.58 81.63 11.23
CA ALA A 2 -43.25 81.76 10.60
C ALA A 2 -42.41 80.48 10.55
N SER A 3 -41.64 80.19 9.50
CA SER A 3 -41.71 80.66 8.09
C SER A 3 -40.83 79.73 7.26
N PHE A 4 -41.36 79.11 6.20
CA PHE A 4 -40.56 78.24 5.34
C PHE A 4 -39.54 79.06 4.54
N SER A 5 -38.24 78.84 4.81
CA SER A 5 -37.14 79.24 3.93
C SER A 5 -36.72 78.06 3.08
N THR A 6 -36.56 78.32 1.78
CA THR A 6 -36.14 77.35 0.78
C THR A 6 -34.65 77.02 0.90
N GLU A 7 -34.34 75.85 1.45
CA GLU A 7 -33.09 75.14 1.14
C GLU A 7 -33.47 73.78 0.54
N ALA A 8 -32.66 73.27 -0.40
CA ALA A 8 -32.83 71.92 -0.91
C ALA A 8 -32.76 70.92 0.26
N PRO A 9 -33.47 69.77 0.22
CA PRO A 9 -33.46 68.80 1.32
C PRO A 9 -32.04 68.28 1.57
N CYS A 10 -31.35 68.97 2.48
CA CYS A 10 -29.99 68.69 2.87
C CYS A 10 -30.02 67.51 3.82
N LEU A 11 -29.26 66.47 3.50
CA LEU A 11 -29.24 65.23 4.27
C LEU A 11 -28.72 65.45 5.71
N ALA A 12 -27.99 66.54 5.96
CA ALA A 12 -27.53 66.97 7.28
C ALA A 12 -28.57 67.78 8.08
N GLY A 13 -29.73 68.10 7.50
CA GLY A 13 -30.87 68.72 8.18
C GLY A 13 -31.95 67.72 8.65
N LEU A 14 -31.71 66.43 8.47
CA LEU A 14 -32.57 65.37 9.00
C LEU A 14 -32.41 65.25 10.53
N PRO A 15 -33.44 64.78 11.26
CA PRO A 15 -33.31 64.37 12.65
C PRO A 15 -32.15 63.39 12.84
N VAL A 16 -31.43 63.52 13.94
CA VAL A 16 -30.23 62.74 14.25
C VAL A 16 -30.53 61.24 14.17
N GLU A 17 -31.71 60.82 14.66
CA GLU A 17 -32.21 59.46 14.62
C GLU A 17 -32.26 58.89 13.19
N ILE A 18 -32.71 59.69 12.20
CA ILE A 18 -32.76 59.28 10.80
C ILE A 18 -31.35 59.19 10.21
N ILE A 19 -30.41 60.03 10.65
CA ILE A 19 -29.01 59.96 10.21
C ILE A 19 -28.34 58.70 10.80
N PHE A 20 -28.63 58.33 12.05
CA PHE A 20 -28.21 57.04 12.62
C PHE A 20 -28.83 55.86 11.85
N ASP A 21 -30.13 55.87 11.54
CA ASP A 21 -30.78 54.84 10.71
C ASP A 21 -30.15 54.70 9.31
N ILE A 22 -29.71 55.81 8.70
CA ILE A 22 -28.96 55.81 7.44
C ILE A 22 -27.60 55.14 7.65
N TYR A 23 -26.84 55.55 8.67
CA TYR A 23 -25.56 54.92 9.03
C TYR A 23 -25.72 53.40 9.29
N HIS A 24 -26.78 52.97 9.97
CA HIS A 24 -27.07 51.55 10.24
C HIS A 24 -27.52 50.74 9.00
N ARG A 25 -27.75 51.38 7.85
CA ARG A 25 -28.07 50.74 6.56
C ARG A 25 -26.92 50.77 5.55
N LEU A 26 -25.88 51.56 5.79
CA LEU A 26 -24.65 51.58 4.98
C LEU A 26 -23.72 50.42 5.36
N ASP A 27 -22.79 50.06 4.47
CA ASP A 27 -21.65 49.19 4.76
C ASP A 27 -20.49 49.98 5.36
N LEU A 28 -19.47 49.30 5.91
CA LEU A 28 -18.35 49.97 6.60
C LEU A 28 -17.65 51.03 5.74
N ASP A 29 -17.36 50.74 4.46
CA ASP A 29 -16.64 51.68 3.60
C ASP A 29 -17.52 52.87 3.20
N SER A 30 -18.82 52.65 2.94
CA SER A 30 -19.76 53.76 2.74
C SER A 30 -19.94 54.60 4.00
N ILE A 31 -19.85 54.03 5.21
CA ILE A 31 -19.90 54.79 6.46
C ILE A 31 -18.72 55.76 6.57
N PHE A 32 -17.49 55.29 6.31
CA PHE A 32 -16.30 56.16 6.33
C PHE A 32 -16.33 57.22 5.22
N ASN A 33 -16.74 56.84 4.01
CA ASN A 33 -16.89 57.77 2.90
C ASN A 33 -17.99 58.81 3.18
N PHE A 34 -19.13 58.40 3.71
CA PHE A 34 -20.26 59.26 4.05
C PHE A 34 -19.89 60.25 5.18
N ALA A 35 -19.25 59.77 6.25
CA ALA A 35 -18.69 60.62 7.31
C ALA A 35 -17.66 61.63 6.76
N ALA A 36 -16.89 61.27 5.73
CA ALA A 36 -15.93 62.16 5.08
C ALA A 36 -16.58 63.22 4.15
N THR A 37 -17.84 63.06 3.73
CA THR A 37 -18.49 64.01 2.80
C THR A 37 -18.81 65.37 3.42
N SER A 38 -19.01 65.45 4.73
CA SER A 38 -19.39 66.69 5.42
C SER A 38 -18.88 66.71 6.86
N ARG A 39 -18.47 67.90 7.32
CA ARG A 39 -18.00 68.11 8.70
C ARG A 39 -19.04 67.69 9.73
N THR A 40 -20.31 68.04 9.51
CA THR A 40 -21.43 67.65 10.38
C THR A 40 -21.59 66.14 10.51
N PHE A 41 -21.38 65.38 9.43
CA PHE A 41 -21.43 63.92 9.47
C PHE A 41 -20.18 63.32 10.11
N SER A 42 -19.02 63.93 9.92
CA SER A 42 -17.75 63.55 10.57
C SER A 42 -17.81 63.76 12.09
N ASP A 43 -18.33 64.91 12.53
CA ASP A 43 -18.50 65.25 13.95
C ASP A 43 -19.53 64.31 14.60
N LEU A 44 -20.68 64.06 13.96
CA LEU A 44 -21.68 63.11 14.43
C LEU A 44 -21.15 61.67 14.48
N PHE A 45 -20.32 61.27 13.50
CA PHE A 45 -19.64 59.98 13.51
C PHE A 45 -18.59 59.87 14.63
N ALA A 46 -17.90 60.96 14.95
CA ALA A 46 -16.93 61.00 16.05
C ALA A 46 -17.59 60.93 17.43
N GLU A 47 -18.74 61.60 17.63
CA GLU A 47 -19.50 61.54 18.88
C GLU A 47 -20.34 60.25 19.03
N GLY A 48 -20.85 59.72 17.92
CA GLY A 48 -21.74 58.55 17.88
C GLY A 48 -21.04 57.22 17.56
N LYS A 49 -19.71 57.20 17.45
CA LYS A 49 -18.92 56.14 16.80
C LYS A 49 -19.27 54.72 17.22
N ALA A 50 -19.34 54.45 18.53
CA ALA A 50 -19.69 53.12 19.05
C ALA A 50 -21.13 52.71 18.71
N SER A 51 -22.07 53.66 18.75
CA SER A 51 -23.48 53.41 18.44
C SER A 51 -23.75 53.29 16.95
N ILE A 52 -22.88 53.83 16.08
CA ILE A 52 -22.92 53.62 14.63
C ILE A 52 -22.27 52.29 14.25
N LEU A 53 -21.04 52.05 14.70
CA LEU A 53 -20.24 50.91 14.24
C LEU A 53 -20.71 49.58 14.82
N LEU A 54 -21.07 49.48 16.10
CA LEU A 54 -21.41 48.18 16.70
C LEU A 54 -22.58 47.48 15.99
N PRO A 55 -23.75 48.12 15.72
CA PRO A 55 -24.84 47.46 15.01
C PRO A 55 -24.48 47.04 13.58
N VAL A 56 -23.67 47.83 12.87
CA VAL A 56 -23.20 47.51 11.53
C VAL A 56 -22.21 46.34 11.56
N LEU A 57 -21.32 46.30 12.55
CA LEU A 57 -20.42 45.17 12.75
C LEU A 57 -21.19 43.88 13.06
N TYR A 58 -22.26 43.93 13.88
CA TYR A 58 -23.11 42.76 14.13
C TYR A 58 -23.81 42.28 12.86
N ARG A 59 -24.32 43.20 12.02
CA ARG A 59 -24.98 42.87 10.75
C ARG A 59 -23.99 42.28 9.73
N ASP A 60 -22.86 42.93 9.52
CA ASP A 60 -21.92 42.62 8.42
C ASP A 60 -20.91 41.54 8.77
N PHE A 61 -20.68 41.23 10.07
CA PHE A 61 -19.65 40.28 10.52
C PHE A 61 -20.18 39.17 11.45
N SER A 62 -21.50 38.95 11.51
CA SER A 62 -22.12 37.80 12.19
C SER A 62 -21.45 36.46 11.80
N PRO A 63 -21.12 35.57 12.75
CA PRO A 63 -21.19 35.73 14.21
C PRO A 63 -20.06 36.63 14.75
N LEU A 64 -20.37 37.88 15.12
CA LEU A 64 -19.37 38.87 15.54
C LEU A 64 -18.70 38.49 16.87
N ASP A 65 -19.42 37.80 17.73
CA ASP A 65 -18.94 37.30 19.02
C ASP A 65 -17.77 36.32 18.87
N GLU A 66 -17.79 35.42 17.88
CA GLU A 66 -16.62 34.57 17.55
C GLU A 66 -15.41 35.41 17.11
N LEU A 67 -15.62 36.43 16.27
CA LEU A 67 -14.55 37.35 15.86
C LEU A 67 -13.96 38.15 17.05
N LEU A 68 -14.79 38.50 18.03
CA LEU A 68 -14.35 39.16 19.25
C LEU A 68 -13.56 38.22 20.17
N GLN A 69 -13.85 36.91 20.18
CA GLN A 69 -12.99 35.93 20.88
C GLN A 69 -11.57 35.92 20.28
N ILE A 70 -11.44 35.98 18.94
CA ILE A 70 -10.12 36.06 18.27
C ILE A 70 -9.40 37.37 18.63
N TYR A 71 -10.09 38.52 18.52
CA TYR A 71 -9.50 39.82 18.85
C TYR A 71 -9.03 39.91 20.31
N THR A 72 -9.69 39.17 21.23
CA THR A 72 -9.39 39.20 22.66
C THR A 72 -8.65 37.96 23.18
N ALA A 73 -8.24 37.03 22.32
CA ALA A 73 -7.54 35.79 22.69
C ALA A 73 -6.20 36.05 23.41
N SER A 74 -5.81 35.19 24.35
CA SER A 74 -4.41 35.10 24.81
C SER A 74 -4.07 33.73 25.41
N ASP A 75 -2.77 33.46 25.59
CA ASP A 75 -2.20 32.19 26.12
C ASP A 75 -2.89 31.63 27.38
N GLY A 76 -3.49 32.51 28.18
CA GLY A 76 -4.20 32.13 29.40
C GLY A 76 -5.58 31.52 29.19
N ASP A 77 -6.10 31.40 27.97
CA ASP A 77 -7.46 30.87 27.70
C ASP A 77 -7.54 29.34 27.61
N LEU A 78 -6.39 28.69 27.71
CA LEU A 78 -6.27 27.25 27.88
C LEU A 78 -6.19 26.93 29.38
N GLU A 79 -6.89 25.88 29.83
CA GLU A 79 -6.71 25.40 31.20
C GLU A 79 -5.32 24.77 31.42
N PRO A 80 -4.73 24.93 32.62
CA PRO A 80 -3.33 24.60 32.87
C PRO A 80 -3.06 23.09 32.95
N PRO A 81 -1.86 22.68 32.52
CA PRO A 81 -1.52 22.52 31.11
C PRO A 81 -2.25 21.30 30.50
N GLY A 82 -2.94 21.50 29.38
CA GLY A 82 -3.58 20.42 28.61
C GLY A 82 -5.10 20.37 28.69
N GLY A 83 -5.77 21.45 29.13
CA GLY A 83 -7.24 21.52 29.18
C GLY A 83 -7.87 22.40 28.10
N LEU A 84 -9.21 22.39 28.06
CA LEU A 84 -10.04 22.94 26.99
C LEU A 84 -9.93 24.48 26.85
N TYR A 85 -10.20 25.01 25.65
CA TYR A 85 -10.37 26.45 25.43
C TYR A 85 -11.62 26.96 26.13
N VAL A 86 -11.46 28.00 26.96
CA VAL A 86 -12.56 28.63 27.69
C VAL A 86 -12.85 30.02 27.09
N PRO A 87 -13.98 30.23 26.37
CA PRO A 87 -14.30 31.52 25.78
C PRO A 87 -14.51 32.60 26.85
N ARG A 88 -14.10 33.84 26.53
CA ARG A 88 -14.14 34.99 27.44
C ARG A 88 -15.50 35.65 27.46
N ARG A 89 -15.85 36.26 28.60
CA ARG A 89 -16.94 37.23 28.63
C ARG A 89 -16.44 38.55 28.07
N ILE A 90 -17.03 39.04 26.99
CA ILE A 90 -16.62 40.30 26.36
C ILE A 90 -17.71 41.34 26.58
N VAL A 91 -17.37 42.42 27.29
CA VAL A 91 -18.31 43.50 27.66
C VAL A 91 -17.80 44.82 27.10
N PHE A 92 -18.63 45.53 26.36
CA PHE A 92 -18.31 46.87 25.88
C PHE A 92 -18.81 47.94 26.86
N GLN A 93 -17.92 48.79 27.34
CA GLN A 93 -18.24 49.94 28.19
C GLN A 93 -17.94 51.25 27.47
N ARG A 94 -18.90 52.18 27.46
CA ARG A 94 -18.71 53.50 26.83
C ARG A 94 -17.84 54.43 27.68
N HIS A 95 -17.92 54.30 29.01
CA HIS A 95 -17.17 55.11 29.97
C HIS A 95 -17.00 54.36 31.30
N ALA A 96 -16.02 54.77 32.11
CA ALA A 96 -15.80 54.20 33.44
C ALA A 96 -17.01 54.47 34.35
N GLY A 97 -17.76 53.42 34.69
CA GLY A 97 -19.01 53.49 35.46
C GLY A 97 -20.26 53.00 34.71
N ASP A 98 -20.16 52.79 33.39
CA ASP A 98 -21.18 52.12 32.59
C ASP A 98 -21.36 50.66 33.07
N ARG A 99 -22.61 50.16 33.12
CA ARG A 99 -22.88 48.73 33.41
C ARG A 99 -22.34 47.82 32.31
N GLY A 100 -22.19 48.36 31.09
CA GLY A 100 -21.61 47.69 29.94
C GLY A 100 -22.60 46.78 29.20
N THR A 101 -22.50 46.78 27.87
CA THR A 101 -23.23 45.86 27.00
C THR A 101 -22.41 44.59 26.82
N VAL A 102 -22.94 43.43 27.18
CA VAL A 102 -22.29 42.15 26.86
C VAL A 102 -22.32 41.99 25.33
N LEU A 103 -21.13 41.93 24.71
CA LEU A 103 -21.00 41.72 23.27
C LEU A 103 -20.82 40.24 22.91
N ALA A 104 -20.09 39.50 23.75
CA ALA A 104 -20.03 38.05 23.73
C ALA A 104 -20.26 37.55 25.17
N PRO A 105 -21.31 36.74 25.43
CA PRO A 105 -21.50 36.13 26.74
C PRO A 105 -20.38 35.12 27.00
N GLN A 106 -20.04 34.90 28.28
CA GLN A 106 -19.39 33.65 28.64
C GLN A 106 -20.47 32.57 28.53
N SER A 107 -20.15 31.43 27.91
CA SER A 107 -21.10 30.31 27.81
C SER A 107 -21.31 29.67 29.19
N GLU A 108 -22.22 30.25 29.98
CA GLU A 108 -23.00 29.48 30.94
C GLU A 108 -24.02 28.68 30.13
N CYS A 109 -23.62 27.48 29.68
CA CYS A 109 -24.40 26.43 28.99
C CYS A 109 -23.87 26.04 27.59
N TRP A 110 -23.18 24.90 27.54
CA TRP A 110 -23.52 23.81 26.61
C TRP A 110 -24.39 22.71 27.28
N LEU A 111 -24.65 22.82 28.60
CA LEU A 111 -25.19 21.77 29.48
C LEU A 111 -26.71 21.79 29.72
N ALA A 112 -27.49 22.59 29.00
CA ALA A 112 -28.92 22.79 29.26
C ALA A 112 -29.76 22.94 27.98
N ALA A 113 -29.87 21.84 27.22
CA ALA A 113 -30.86 21.65 26.16
C ALA A 113 -31.68 20.35 26.35
N THR A 114 -31.93 19.93 27.60
CA THR A 114 -32.83 18.79 27.89
C THR A 114 -33.72 19.04 29.11
N THR A 115 -35.01 19.30 28.89
CA THR A 115 -36.07 19.03 29.87
C THR A 115 -37.33 18.53 29.15
N GLU A 116 -37.80 17.35 29.55
CA GLU A 116 -39.02 16.64 29.10
C GLU A 116 -38.97 16.08 27.65
N SER A 117 -39.24 14.81 27.35
CA SER A 117 -39.57 13.60 28.14
C SER A 117 -39.23 12.34 27.30
N HIS A 118 -38.63 11.27 27.81
CA HIS A 118 -39.32 10.13 28.46
C HIS A 118 -38.31 9.18 29.15
N ARG A 119 -38.79 8.33 30.07
CA ARG A 119 -37.97 7.57 31.06
C ARG A 119 -37.53 6.16 30.61
N GLY A 120 -36.35 5.73 31.08
CA GLY A 120 -36.05 4.31 31.31
C GLY A 120 -34.62 3.96 31.78
N PHE A 121 -34.38 3.88 33.11
CA PHE A 121 -33.49 2.93 33.86
C PHE A 121 -32.09 2.55 33.28
N ILE A 122 -30.92 2.57 33.97
CA ILE A 122 -30.51 2.45 35.40
C ILE A 122 -29.10 3.08 35.65
N ASN A 123 -28.73 3.30 36.92
CA ASN A 123 -27.50 3.99 37.36
C ASN A 123 -26.17 3.19 37.30
N VAL A 124 -25.15 3.85 36.70
CA VAL A 124 -23.78 4.15 37.20
C VAL A 124 -22.89 3.04 37.80
N ILE A 125 -21.69 2.89 37.20
CA ILE A 125 -20.43 2.72 37.96
C ILE A 125 -19.51 3.91 37.62
N LYS A 126 -18.88 4.49 38.64
CA LYS A 126 -18.08 5.72 38.57
C LYS A 126 -16.69 5.44 38.00
N THR A 127 -16.32 6.05 36.88
CA THR A 127 -14.93 6.47 36.66
C THR A 127 -14.62 7.69 37.55
N ARG A 128 -13.34 8.04 37.67
CA ARG A 128 -12.89 9.27 38.35
C ARG A 128 -13.77 10.46 37.97
N LYS A 129 -14.26 11.17 38.98
CA LYS A 129 -14.66 12.58 38.78
C LYS A 129 -13.48 13.28 38.08
N PRO A 130 -13.68 14.02 36.97
CA PRO A 130 -12.79 15.15 36.74
C PRO A 130 -12.85 16.00 38.02
N ASN A 131 -11.72 16.56 38.46
CA ASN A 131 -11.80 17.62 39.46
C ASN A 131 -12.77 18.65 38.89
N ALA A 132 -13.91 18.86 39.56
CA ALA A 132 -14.81 19.93 39.17
C ALA A 132 -13.95 21.19 39.13
N PRO A 133 -13.80 21.86 37.98
CA PRO A 133 -12.86 22.96 37.86
C PRO A 133 -13.22 23.96 38.95
N THR A 134 -12.27 24.22 39.86
CA THR A 134 -12.43 25.19 40.94
C THR A 134 -12.77 26.51 40.28
N ALA A 135 -14.07 26.88 40.34
CA ALA A 135 -14.74 27.75 39.38
C ALA A 135 -13.80 28.82 38.82
N SER A 136 -13.26 28.56 37.61
CA SER A 136 -12.22 29.38 37.02
C SER A 136 -12.76 30.80 36.90
N ALA A 137 -12.11 31.74 37.60
CA ALA A 137 -12.68 33.06 37.84
C ALA A 137 -13.04 33.73 36.52
N VAL A 138 -14.34 34.04 36.36
CA VAL A 138 -14.98 34.61 35.16
C VAL A 138 -14.08 35.63 34.46
N LYS A 139 -13.40 35.21 33.39
CA LYS A 139 -12.47 36.05 32.62
C LYS A 139 -13.27 37.02 31.77
N THR A 140 -13.54 38.18 32.35
CA THR A 140 -14.22 39.29 31.67
C THR A 140 -13.21 40.25 31.07
N VAL A 141 -13.25 40.41 29.75
CA VAL A 141 -12.52 41.46 29.03
C VAL A 141 -13.48 42.62 28.76
N VAL A 142 -13.04 43.84 29.10
CA VAL A 142 -13.79 45.06 28.84
C VAL A 142 -13.22 45.74 27.60
N LEU A 143 -14.04 45.83 26.55
CA LEU A 143 -13.76 46.62 25.36
C LEU A 143 -14.27 48.05 25.53
N THR A 144 -13.55 48.99 24.94
CA THR A 144 -13.87 50.42 24.94
C THR A 144 -13.92 50.94 23.51
N GLU A 145 -14.33 52.20 23.34
CA GLU A 145 -14.34 52.85 22.02
C GLU A 145 -12.95 52.91 21.33
N ARG A 146 -11.86 52.77 22.12
CA ARG A 146 -10.48 52.69 21.61
C ARG A 146 -10.24 51.41 20.81
N ASP A 147 -10.88 50.31 21.21
CA ASP A 147 -10.71 48.97 20.63
C ASP A 147 -11.40 48.81 19.27
N LEU A 148 -12.39 49.67 18.96
CA LEU A 148 -13.04 49.70 17.65
C LEU A 148 -12.05 49.98 16.51
N GLY A 149 -10.99 50.77 16.75
CA GLY A 149 -9.97 51.07 15.74
C GLY A 149 -9.15 49.84 15.31
N PRO A 150 -8.52 49.12 16.27
CA PRO A 150 -7.91 47.82 16.02
C PRO A 150 -8.87 46.77 15.44
N LEU A 151 -10.08 46.65 15.98
CA LEU A 151 -11.08 45.66 15.53
C LEU A 151 -11.42 45.82 14.04
N LEU A 152 -11.54 47.05 13.54
CA LEU A 152 -11.77 47.30 12.10
C LEU A 152 -10.66 46.75 11.19
N LYS A 153 -9.44 46.52 11.69
CA LYS A 153 -8.39 45.83 10.92
C LYS A 153 -8.73 44.35 10.70
N TYR A 154 -9.29 43.71 11.71
CA TYR A 154 -9.76 42.32 11.62
C TYR A 154 -10.93 42.23 10.64
N CYS A 155 -11.92 43.12 10.76
CA CYS A 155 -13.06 43.18 9.81
C CYS A 155 -12.62 43.38 8.35
N ARG A 156 -11.60 44.20 8.09
CA ARG A 156 -11.02 44.36 6.74
C ARG A 156 -10.35 43.09 6.22
N LEU A 157 -9.69 42.33 7.09
CA LEU A 157 -9.08 41.05 6.72
C LEU A 157 -10.17 40.03 6.37
N VAL A 158 -11.26 40.00 7.14
CA VAL A 158 -12.42 39.14 6.88
C VAL A 158 -13.04 39.46 5.51
N ARG A 159 -13.29 40.74 5.19
CA ARG A 159 -13.79 41.16 3.86
C ARG A 159 -12.85 40.73 2.72
N LYS A 160 -11.54 40.97 2.86
CA LYS A 160 -10.54 40.52 1.86
C LYS A 160 -10.61 39.02 1.57
N TRP A 161 -10.86 38.21 2.60
CA TRP A 161 -10.98 36.76 2.46
C TRP A 161 -12.35 36.33 1.93
N GLU A 162 -13.44 36.98 2.34
CA GLU A 162 -14.80 36.76 1.80
C GLU A 162 -14.87 37.02 0.29
N GLU A 163 -14.15 38.03 -0.21
CA GLU A 163 -14.02 38.34 -1.65
C GLU A 163 -13.15 37.35 -2.43
N ARG A 164 -12.10 36.81 -1.80
CA ARG A 164 -11.11 35.91 -2.44
C ARG A 164 -11.46 34.43 -2.35
N PHE A 165 -12.14 34.00 -1.30
CA PHE A 165 -12.46 32.60 -1.06
C PHE A 165 -13.18 31.93 -2.25
N PRO A 166 -14.20 32.54 -2.88
CA PRO A 166 -14.76 32.02 -4.13
C PRO A 166 -13.74 31.76 -5.23
N GLN A 167 -12.89 32.75 -5.53
CA GLN A 167 -11.90 32.68 -6.61
C GLN A 167 -10.86 31.58 -6.36
N MET A 168 -10.58 31.30 -5.09
CA MET A 168 -9.69 30.23 -4.63
C MET A 168 -10.39 28.85 -4.64
N ARG A 169 -11.66 28.79 -4.24
CA ARG A 169 -12.46 27.56 -4.15
C ARG A 169 -12.85 26.99 -5.52
N TRP A 170 -12.98 27.86 -6.53
CA TRP A 170 -13.24 27.52 -7.93
C TRP A 170 -12.00 27.66 -8.82
N PHE A 171 -10.79 27.49 -8.27
CA PHE A 171 -9.54 27.62 -9.02
C PHE A 171 -9.45 26.67 -10.23
N HIS A 172 -9.96 25.43 -10.08
CA HIS A 172 -9.99 24.42 -11.15
C HIS A 172 -11.24 24.52 -12.05
N GLU A 173 -12.29 25.22 -11.61
CA GLU A 173 -13.61 25.32 -12.27
C GLU A 173 -14.04 26.81 -12.36
N PRO A 174 -13.26 27.68 -13.03
CA PRO A 174 -13.47 29.12 -12.99
C PRO A 174 -14.80 29.57 -13.62
N GLU A 175 -15.40 28.76 -14.50
CA GLU A 175 -16.75 28.93 -15.03
C GLU A 175 -17.86 28.95 -13.96
N ASP A 176 -17.71 28.21 -12.86
CA ASP A 176 -18.70 28.12 -11.79
C ASP A 176 -18.48 29.14 -10.66
N CYS A 177 -17.42 29.94 -10.75
CA CYS A 177 -17.05 30.92 -9.73
C CYS A 177 -18.11 32.02 -9.56
N ARG A 178 -18.76 32.05 -8.38
CA ARG A 178 -19.77 33.05 -7.99
C ARG A 178 -19.51 33.66 -6.62
N LEU A 179 -20.08 34.84 -6.35
CA LEU A 179 -20.08 35.40 -5.00
C LEU A 179 -20.88 34.51 -4.03
N LEU A 180 -20.49 34.53 -2.75
CA LEU A 180 -21.21 33.84 -1.68
C LEU A 180 -22.60 34.44 -1.48
N ARG A 181 -23.60 33.58 -1.31
CA ARG A 181 -24.96 33.95 -0.86
C ARG A 181 -24.91 34.37 0.61
N SER A 182 -25.92 35.09 1.09
CA SER A 182 -25.92 35.63 2.46
C SER A 182 -25.73 34.57 3.56
N HIS A 183 -26.30 33.37 3.39
CA HIS A 183 -26.12 32.26 4.34
C HIS A 183 -24.72 31.61 4.21
N GLU A 184 -24.19 31.47 2.99
CA GLU A 184 -22.84 30.94 2.75
C GLU A 184 -21.77 31.88 3.30
N GLY A 185 -21.99 33.21 3.23
CA GLY A 185 -21.12 34.20 3.87
C GLY A 185 -21.10 34.09 5.40
N GLU A 186 -22.20 33.67 6.04
CA GLU A 186 -22.21 33.36 7.48
C GLU A 186 -21.49 32.04 7.81
N ARG A 187 -21.72 30.97 7.04
CA ARG A 187 -20.96 29.70 7.13
C ARG A 187 -19.46 29.93 6.94
N PHE A 188 -19.09 30.70 5.93
CA PHE A 188 -17.71 31.11 5.66
C PHE A 188 -17.11 31.89 6.82
N ARG A 189 -17.77 32.94 7.32
CA ARG A 189 -17.28 33.74 8.46
C ARG A 189 -17.06 32.87 9.70
N ARG A 190 -18.01 31.99 10.04
CA ARG A 190 -17.90 31.03 11.15
C ARG A 190 -16.70 30.07 10.98
N ALA A 191 -16.58 29.40 9.84
CA ALA A 191 -15.44 28.52 9.56
C ALA A 191 -14.10 29.29 9.60
N PHE A 192 -14.07 30.50 9.03
CA PHE A 192 -12.89 31.37 8.98
C PHE A 192 -12.47 31.85 10.37
N TYR A 193 -13.42 32.23 11.21
CA TYR A 193 -13.16 32.62 12.60
C TYR A 193 -12.59 31.44 13.40
N ARG A 194 -13.15 30.24 13.24
CA ARG A 194 -12.67 29.03 13.92
C ARG A 194 -11.28 28.61 13.44
N TRP A 195 -11.02 28.61 12.13
CA TRP A 195 -9.68 28.37 11.59
C TRP A 195 -8.65 29.39 12.10
N TRP A 196 -9.00 30.67 12.17
CA TRP A 196 -8.13 31.72 12.69
C TRP A 196 -7.88 31.58 14.20
N LEU A 197 -8.91 31.25 15.00
CA LEU A 197 -8.81 30.99 16.43
C LEU A 197 -7.90 29.77 16.70
N TYR A 198 -8.15 28.66 16.01
CA TYR A 198 -7.35 27.44 16.14
C TYR A 198 -5.94 27.58 15.56
N GLY A 199 -5.72 28.49 14.60
CA GLY A 199 -4.38 28.83 14.12
C GLY A 199 -3.44 29.28 15.24
N PHE A 200 -3.96 29.95 16.27
CA PHE A 200 -3.19 30.34 17.45
C PHE A 200 -2.97 29.18 18.43
N TYR A 201 -4.02 28.39 18.72
CA TYR A 201 -3.98 27.36 19.76
C TYR A 201 -3.43 25.99 19.30
N PHE A 202 -3.74 25.54 18.09
CA PHE A 202 -3.40 24.19 17.61
C PHE A 202 -1.99 24.10 17.01
N HIS A 203 -1.42 25.23 16.58
CA HIS A 203 -0.11 25.35 15.93
C HIS A 203 0.95 26.06 16.80
N GLY A 204 0.63 26.30 18.08
CA GLY A 204 1.52 26.91 19.08
C GLY A 204 2.37 25.90 19.88
N GLU A 205 3.06 26.38 20.93
CA GLU A 205 4.03 25.60 21.72
C GLU A 205 3.43 24.54 22.67
N LEU A 206 2.19 24.09 22.45
CA LEU A 206 1.56 23.08 23.31
C LEU A 206 2.36 21.76 23.33
N PRO A 207 2.38 21.05 24.48
CA PRO A 207 3.13 19.81 24.62
C PRO A 207 2.69 18.81 23.55
N ARG A 208 3.65 18.40 22.71
CA ARG A 208 3.43 17.49 21.60
C ARG A 208 3.11 16.08 22.12
N PRO A 209 2.18 15.34 21.49
CA PRO A 209 2.03 13.91 21.76
C PRO A 209 3.36 13.19 21.52
N ARG A 210 3.63 12.15 22.31
CA ARG A 210 4.99 11.63 22.45
C ARG A 210 5.46 10.91 21.19
N VAL A 211 6.54 11.42 20.59
CA VAL A 211 7.22 10.79 19.46
C VAL A 211 7.55 9.32 19.76
N GLY A 212 6.94 8.41 18.99
CA GLY A 212 7.23 6.97 19.07
C GLY A 212 6.31 6.13 19.98
N LEU A 213 5.30 6.72 20.63
CA LEU A 213 4.26 5.98 21.33
C LEU A 213 2.92 6.14 20.59
N PRO A 214 2.34 5.07 20.01
CA PRO A 214 1.02 5.14 19.39
C PRO A 214 -0.05 5.09 20.49
N GLU A 215 -0.31 6.20 21.16
CA GLU A 215 -1.39 6.34 22.16
C GLU A 215 -2.71 5.83 21.53
N PRO A 216 -3.26 4.66 21.94
CA PRO A 216 -4.21 3.94 21.07
C PRO A 216 -5.64 4.49 21.08
N TYR A 217 -5.81 5.71 21.60
CA TYR A 217 -7.07 6.35 21.94
C TYR A 217 -6.87 7.83 21.65
N VAL A 218 -7.68 8.41 20.77
CA VAL A 218 -7.59 9.83 20.44
C VAL A 218 -8.27 10.65 21.54
N ASP A 219 -7.69 10.63 22.74
CA ASP A 219 -7.99 11.61 23.80
C ASP A 219 -7.01 12.80 23.74
N ASP A 220 -6.57 13.13 22.52
CA ASP A 220 -5.86 14.37 22.24
C ASP A 220 -6.81 15.55 22.46
N LEU A 221 -6.33 16.51 23.26
CA LEU A 221 -6.97 17.79 23.53
C LEU A 221 -7.48 18.46 22.24
N ARG A 222 -6.73 18.39 21.14
CA ARG A 222 -7.12 19.00 19.86
C ARG A 222 -8.34 18.33 19.24
N THR A 223 -8.47 17.01 19.37
CA THR A 223 -9.65 16.28 18.87
C THR A 223 -10.86 16.49 19.79
N SER A 224 -10.68 16.49 21.11
CA SER A 224 -11.75 16.84 22.07
C SER A 224 -12.30 18.26 21.85
N GLN A 225 -11.43 19.22 21.50
CA GLN A 225 -11.84 20.56 21.06
C GLN A 225 -12.76 20.53 19.83
N MET A 226 -12.50 19.68 18.83
CA MET A 226 -13.37 19.57 17.65
C MET A 226 -14.74 18.95 17.99
N ARG A 227 -14.82 18.07 18.98
CA ARG A 227 -16.10 17.43 19.39
C ARG A 227 -17.17 18.41 19.88
N HIS A 228 -16.79 19.63 20.26
CA HIS A 228 -17.72 20.68 20.69
C HIS A 228 -18.52 21.32 19.53
N HIS A 229 -18.10 21.14 18.28
CA HIS A 229 -18.82 21.67 17.11
C HIS A 229 -19.70 20.59 16.50
N SER A 230 -20.87 20.95 15.96
CA SER A 230 -21.75 20.01 15.25
C SER A 230 -21.10 19.49 13.96
N THR A 231 -21.63 18.40 13.40
CA THR A 231 -21.07 17.82 12.16
C THR A 231 -21.19 18.79 11.00
N SER A 232 -22.28 19.55 10.90
CA SER A 232 -22.43 20.61 9.89
C SER A 232 -21.32 21.65 9.96
N GLU A 233 -20.90 22.06 11.17
CA GLU A 233 -19.85 23.05 11.38
C GLU A 233 -18.44 22.50 11.15
N LEU A 234 -18.20 21.21 11.46
CA LEU A 234 -16.94 20.54 11.14
C LEU A 234 -16.74 20.36 9.64
N LEU A 235 -17.81 20.15 8.87
CA LEU A 235 -17.76 20.10 7.40
C LEU A 235 -17.44 21.48 6.78
N GLU A 236 -18.01 22.57 7.32
CA GLU A 236 -17.66 23.94 6.91
C GLU A 236 -16.18 24.25 7.14
N LEU A 237 -15.67 23.88 8.32
CA LEU A 237 -14.27 24.09 8.67
C LEU A 237 -13.32 23.23 7.81
N MET A 238 -13.72 21.99 7.47
CA MET A 238 -12.95 21.13 6.56
C MET A 238 -12.86 21.73 5.15
N ASP A 239 -13.99 22.17 4.57
CA ASP A 239 -14.04 22.76 3.22
C ASP A 239 -13.16 24.03 3.11
N LEU A 240 -13.10 24.85 4.18
CA LEU A 240 -12.16 25.97 4.25
C LEU A 240 -10.70 25.50 4.27
N VAL A 241 -10.35 24.55 5.15
CA VAL A 241 -8.97 24.08 5.35
C VAL A 241 -8.40 23.41 4.10
N GLU A 242 -9.20 22.61 3.38
CA GLU A 242 -8.77 22.04 2.10
C GLU A 242 -8.55 23.14 1.05
N THR A 243 -9.47 24.10 0.93
CA THR A 243 -9.29 25.24 0.02
C THR A 243 -7.99 25.99 0.30
N MET A 244 -7.60 26.16 1.58
CA MET A 244 -6.32 26.80 1.93
C MET A 244 -5.11 25.95 1.53
N LYS A 245 -5.19 24.62 1.64
CA LYS A 245 -4.13 23.71 1.17
C LYS A 245 -3.96 23.74 -0.34
N ASP A 246 -5.07 23.69 -1.08
CA ASP A 246 -5.07 23.77 -2.55
C ASP A 246 -4.37 25.08 -2.99
N VAL A 247 -4.72 26.22 -2.38
CA VAL A 247 -4.07 27.51 -2.68
C VAL A 247 -2.58 27.50 -2.31
N VAL A 248 -2.18 26.91 -1.19
CA VAL A 248 -0.75 26.79 -0.82
C VAL A 248 0.01 25.89 -1.80
N LEU A 249 -0.59 24.79 -2.25
CA LEU A 249 -0.01 23.87 -3.22
C LEU A 249 0.16 24.53 -4.60
N HIS A 250 -0.86 25.24 -5.11
CA HIS A 250 -0.83 25.78 -6.48
C HIS A 250 -0.20 27.17 -6.60
N TYR A 251 -0.29 28.03 -5.57
CA TYR A 251 0.25 29.39 -5.62
C TYR A 251 1.58 29.55 -4.88
N LEU A 252 1.75 28.92 -3.70
CA LEU A 252 2.91 29.14 -2.85
C LEU A 252 4.09 28.22 -3.23
N CYS A 253 3.84 26.92 -3.32
CA CYS A 253 4.87 25.90 -3.52
C CYS A 253 5.71 26.07 -4.80
N PRO A 254 5.14 26.33 -6.01
CA PRO A 254 5.91 26.46 -7.25
C PRO A 254 6.80 27.72 -7.31
N ARG A 255 6.62 28.66 -6.36
CA ARG A 255 7.48 29.83 -6.19
C ARG A 255 8.45 29.70 -5.02
N LEU A 256 8.18 28.79 -4.10
CA LEU A 256 9.20 28.30 -3.19
C LEU A 256 10.28 27.56 -3.98
N ASP A 257 9.98 26.72 -4.98
CA ASP A 257 11.02 26.15 -5.88
C ASP A 257 10.91 26.52 -7.37
N PRO A 258 11.60 27.58 -7.83
CA PRO A 258 11.50 28.05 -9.21
C PRO A 258 12.22 27.17 -10.25
N ASN A 259 13.00 26.17 -9.84
CA ASN A 259 13.65 25.24 -10.80
C ASN A 259 12.70 24.14 -11.29
N GLN A 260 11.54 23.97 -10.65
CA GLN A 260 10.67 22.81 -10.78
C GLN A 260 9.83 22.74 -12.07
N GLN A 261 9.94 23.70 -13.00
CA GLN A 261 9.17 23.67 -14.27
C GLN A 261 9.61 22.59 -15.28
N HIS A 262 10.49 21.65 -14.90
CA HIS A 262 11.04 20.64 -15.81
C HIS A 262 11.21 19.21 -15.25
N ASP A 263 10.83 18.93 -14.00
CA ASP A 263 10.96 17.59 -13.39
C ASP A 263 9.58 17.10 -12.89
N ASP A 264 8.93 16.21 -13.66
CA ASP A 264 7.51 15.80 -13.50
C ASP A 264 7.21 14.80 -12.36
N TYR A 265 8.20 14.29 -11.64
CA TYR A 265 8.05 13.07 -10.80
C TYR A 265 7.89 13.27 -9.29
N ASP A 266 7.81 14.51 -8.80
CA ASP A 266 7.76 14.81 -7.35
C ASP A 266 6.56 15.69 -6.92
N LEU A 267 5.61 15.98 -7.81
CA LEU A 267 4.37 16.70 -7.47
C LEU A 267 3.21 15.72 -7.26
N PRO A 268 2.37 15.91 -6.22
CA PRO A 268 1.06 15.28 -6.20
C PRO A 268 0.18 15.93 -7.28
N PHE A 269 0.17 15.33 -8.48
CA PHE A 269 -0.83 15.51 -9.54
C PHE A 269 -1.48 16.91 -9.64
N ILE A 270 -0.74 17.92 -10.12
CA ILE A 270 -1.32 19.26 -10.34
C ILE A 270 -2.50 19.24 -11.32
N ASP A 271 -2.53 18.29 -12.27
CA ASP A 271 -3.56 18.19 -13.32
C ASP A 271 -4.57 17.02 -13.15
N ALA A 272 -4.57 16.27 -12.04
CA ALA A 272 -5.56 15.19 -11.85
C ALA A 272 -5.94 14.79 -10.40
N VAL A 273 -5.67 15.60 -9.37
CA VAL A 273 -6.34 15.39 -8.07
C VAL A 273 -7.70 16.06 -8.10
N ASP A 274 -8.75 15.27 -8.31
CA ASP A 274 -10.12 15.74 -8.14
C ASP A 274 -10.39 16.09 -6.66
N ARG A 275 -11.26 17.05 -6.34
CA ARG A 275 -11.46 17.51 -4.94
C ARG A 275 -11.87 16.37 -3.97
N PRO A 276 -12.72 15.40 -4.37
CA PRO A 276 -12.98 14.19 -3.57
C PRO A 276 -11.70 13.39 -3.28
N GLN A 277 -10.78 13.36 -4.23
CA GLN A 277 -9.50 12.66 -4.13
C GLN A 277 -8.52 13.41 -3.21
N SER A 278 -8.53 14.75 -3.18
CA SER A 278 -7.79 15.56 -2.17
C SER A 278 -8.28 15.27 -0.74
N LEU A 279 -9.61 15.24 -0.56
CA LEU A 279 -10.30 14.88 0.70
C LEU A 279 -9.99 13.44 1.17
N MET A 280 -9.65 12.53 0.27
CA MET A 280 -9.25 11.14 0.60
C MET A 280 -7.73 10.97 0.78
N THR A 281 -6.89 11.64 -0.02
CA THR A 281 -5.43 11.43 -0.02
C THR A 281 -4.69 12.12 1.12
N GLY A 282 -5.25 13.18 1.70
CA GLY A 282 -4.59 13.99 2.74
C GLY A 282 -4.09 13.23 3.98
N TRP A 283 -4.67 12.06 4.28
CA TRP A 283 -4.26 11.18 5.38
C TRP A 283 -2.83 10.65 5.26
N ASN A 284 -2.44 10.22 4.06
CA ASN A 284 -1.21 9.44 3.84
C ASN A 284 -0.10 10.22 3.14
N ASP A 285 -0.39 11.42 2.63
CA ASP A 285 0.64 12.25 1.98
C ASP A 285 1.71 12.72 2.99
N GLN A 286 2.84 12.02 2.98
CA GLN A 286 4.10 12.36 3.67
C GLN A 286 5.16 12.87 2.69
N SER A 287 4.78 13.14 1.43
CA SER A 287 5.68 13.69 0.42
C SER A 287 6.33 14.98 0.93
N ARG A 288 7.44 15.36 0.31
CA ARG A 288 8.14 16.59 0.68
C ARG A 288 7.23 17.81 0.52
N TRP A 289 6.47 17.85 -0.57
CA TRP A 289 5.51 18.92 -0.85
C TRP A 289 4.29 18.85 0.06
N GLY A 290 3.76 17.66 0.33
CA GLY A 290 2.72 17.45 1.36
C GLY A 290 3.11 18.02 2.71
N ARG A 291 4.37 17.83 3.13
CA ARG A 291 4.92 18.46 4.34
C ARG A 291 4.99 19.98 4.26
N ILE A 292 5.46 20.54 3.15
CA ILE A 292 5.53 22.00 2.96
C ILE A 292 4.12 22.60 2.99
N VAL A 293 3.16 22.03 2.24
CA VAL A 293 1.76 22.45 2.22
C VAL A 293 1.13 22.36 3.61
N LYS A 294 1.27 21.22 4.30
CA LYS A 294 0.79 21.04 5.69
C LYS A 294 1.47 21.96 6.70
N THR A 295 2.65 22.50 6.40
CA THR A 295 3.33 23.50 7.23
C THR A 295 2.75 24.89 6.95
N TYR A 296 2.76 25.36 5.72
CA TYR A 296 2.29 26.70 5.36
C TYR A 296 0.77 26.90 5.55
N ALA A 297 -0.06 25.86 5.44
CA ALA A 297 -1.50 25.92 5.71
C ALA A 297 -1.88 26.22 7.18
N LYS A 298 -0.89 26.26 8.08
CA LYS A 298 -1.04 26.63 9.51
C LYS A 298 -0.85 28.13 9.76
N LEU A 299 -0.38 28.89 8.77
CA LEU A 299 -0.20 30.34 8.89
C LEU A 299 -1.55 31.05 9.07
N GLY A 300 -1.55 32.14 9.85
CA GLY A 300 -2.75 32.94 10.05
C GLY A 300 -3.23 33.63 8.75
N PRO A 301 -4.53 34.00 8.66
CA PRO A 301 -5.08 34.63 7.47
C PRO A 301 -4.38 35.92 7.04
N ASP A 302 -3.80 36.68 7.98
CA ASP A 302 -3.04 37.90 7.71
C ASP A 302 -1.66 37.56 7.11
N GLN A 303 -1.01 36.53 7.63
CA GLN A 303 0.27 36.02 7.17
C GLN A 303 0.15 35.41 5.77
N LEU A 304 -0.86 34.56 5.51
CA LEU A 304 -1.12 34.01 4.17
C LEU A 304 -1.42 35.12 3.15
N ILE A 305 -2.30 36.08 3.47
CA ILE A 305 -2.54 37.22 2.56
C ILE A 305 -1.27 38.05 2.33
N ASN A 306 -0.46 38.31 3.36
CA ASN A 306 0.81 39.02 3.21
C ASN A 306 1.78 38.24 2.31
N MET A 307 1.85 36.91 2.44
CA MET A 307 2.65 36.08 1.54
C MET A 307 2.12 36.12 0.10
N PHE A 308 0.83 35.93 -0.13
CA PHE A 308 0.25 35.99 -1.48
C PHE A 308 0.41 37.37 -2.16
N GLU A 309 0.23 38.46 -1.41
CA GLU A 309 0.40 39.82 -1.94
C GLU A 309 1.87 40.17 -2.23
N ASN A 310 2.84 39.51 -1.58
CA ASN A 310 4.27 39.76 -1.76
C ASN A 310 5.06 38.64 -2.46
N ILE A 311 4.43 37.55 -2.88
CA ILE A 311 5.11 36.37 -3.44
C ILE A 311 5.92 36.68 -4.70
N TYR A 312 5.45 37.64 -5.51
CA TYR A 312 6.15 38.12 -6.71
C TYR A 312 7.19 39.22 -6.40
N SER A 313 7.14 39.81 -5.22
CA SER A 313 7.94 40.98 -4.81
C SER A 313 9.15 40.60 -3.95
N TYR A 314 9.08 39.49 -3.20
CA TYR A 314 10.11 39.06 -2.26
C TYR A 314 10.79 37.76 -2.71
N PRO A 315 12.13 37.63 -2.62
CA PRO A 315 12.82 36.38 -2.91
C PRO A 315 12.39 35.26 -1.96
N ARG A 316 12.31 34.02 -2.47
CA ARG A 316 12.11 32.76 -1.70
C ARG A 316 12.72 32.80 -0.29
N LYS A 317 14.04 33.04 -0.18
CA LYS A 317 14.75 33.08 1.11
C LYS A 317 14.16 34.05 2.10
N ARG A 318 13.72 35.22 1.65
CA ARG A 318 13.10 36.22 2.50
C ARG A 318 11.76 35.73 3.01
N LEU A 319 10.93 35.15 2.14
CA LEU A 319 9.62 34.61 2.52
C LEU A 319 9.74 33.48 3.55
N ILE A 320 10.71 32.56 3.36
CA ILE A 320 11.02 31.50 4.33
C ILE A 320 11.49 32.14 5.65
N ILE A 321 12.49 33.03 5.64
CA ILE A 321 13.01 33.69 6.85
C ILE A 321 11.92 34.49 7.58
N GLU A 322 11.03 35.17 6.86
CA GLU A 322 9.91 35.94 7.42
C GLU A 322 8.91 35.00 8.14
N ALA A 323 8.59 33.85 7.54
CA ALA A 323 7.79 32.81 8.18
C ALA A 323 8.49 32.19 9.42
N SER A 324 9.75 31.78 9.32
CA SER A 324 10.51 31.17 10.43
C SER A 324 10.83 32.17 11.56
N LEU A 325 10.83 33.48 11.30
CA LEU A 325 10.95 34.52 12.33
C LEU A 325 9.65 34.72 13.12
N HIS A 326 8.49 34.60 12.47
CA HIS A 326 7.20 34.66 13.14
C HIS A 326 6.84 33.34 13.85
N HIS A 327 7.31 32.21 13.32
CA HIS A 327 7.04 30.86 13.83
C HIS A 327 8.34 30.04 13.93
N SER A 328 9.16 30.29 14.95
CA SER A 328 10.48 29.64 15.11
C SER A 328 10.43 28.12 15.27
N ASN A 329 9.29 27.58 15.70
CA ASN A 329 9.07 26.15 15.91
C ASN A 329 8.39 25.45 14.72
N PHE A 330 8.28 26.09 13.55
CA PHE A 330 7.42 25.59 12.46
C PHE A 330 7.78 24.17 11.99
N THR A 331 9.07 23.89 11.87
CA THR A 331 9.62 22.57 11.47
C THR A 331 9.62 21.54 12.60
N LEU A 332 9.12 21.91 13.78
CA LEU A 332 9.04 21.06 14.97
C LEU A 332 7.59 20.68 15.32
N ASP A 333 6.61 21.36 14.73
CA ASP A 333 5.19 21.00 14.78
C ASP A 333 4.90 19.84 13.82
N GLN A 334 3.93 19.01 14.21
CA GLN A 334 3.70 17.68 13.65
C GLN A 334 2.22 17.41 13.36
N GLU A 335 1.27 18.08 14.00
CA GLU A 335 -0.15 17.78 13.79
C GLU A 335 -0.87 18.88 13.02
N SER A 336 -2.01 18.55 12.41
CA SER A 336 -2.78 19.48 11.59
C SER A 336 -4.23 19.58 12.07
N ILE A 337 -4.82 20.76 11.93
CA ILE A 337 -6.24 20.98 12.26
C ILE A 337 -7.14 20.04 11.44
N GLN A 338 -6.78 19.79 10.17
CA GLN A 338 -7.45 18.83 9.28
C GLN A 338 -7.54 17.43 9.92
N THR A 339 -6.45 16.95 10.51
CA THR A 339 -6.41 15.64 11.18
C THR A 339 -7.38 15.59 12.36
N ALA A 340 -7.40 16.62 13.22
CA ALA A 340 -8.29 16.69 14.37
C ALA A 340 -9.78 16.76 13.97
N ILE A 341 -10.12 17.60 12.97
CA ILE A 341 -11.50 17.69 12.44
C ILE A 341 -11.93 16.34 11.89
N ARG A 342 -11.06 15.68 11.10
CA ARG A 342 -11.38 14.39 10.50
C ARG A 342 -11.52 13.28 11.53
N CYS A 343 -10.71 13.25 12.59
CA CYS A 343 -10.91 12.31 13.70
C CYS A 343 -12.28 12.51 14.36
N ALA A 344 -12.69 13.74 14.65
CA ALA A 344 -14.00 14.02 15.25
C ALA A 344 -15.19 13.68 14.32
N LEU A 345 -15.04 13.87 13.00
CA LEU A 345 -16.02 13.43 12.00
C LEU A 345 -16.08 11.90 11.89
N ASP A 346 -14.93 11.22 11.87
CA ASP A 346 -14.84 9.77 11.75
C ASP A 346 -15.42 9.06 12.98
N GLU A 347 -15.28 9.65 14.17
CA GLU A 347 -15.95 9.20 15.41
C GLU A 347 -17.48 9.21 15.26
N ARG A 348 -18.07 10.17 14.55
CA ARG A 348 -19.54 10.32 14.44
C ARG A 348 -20.23 9.37 13.46
N ARG A 349 -19.46 8.63 12.65
CA ARG A 349 -19.94 7.79 11.52
C ARG A 349 -20.89 6.63 11.85
N TRP A 350 -21.20 6.38 13.12
CA TRP A 350 -22.09 5.28 13.55
C TRP A 350 -23.49 5.73 14.04
N LEU A 351 -23.82 7.02 14.03
CA LEU A 351 -25.20 7.49 14.25
C LEU A 351 -26.05 7.48 12.96
N ASP A 352 -26.33 6.29 12.43
CA ASP A 352 -27.42 5.93 11.48
C ASP A 352 -27.74 6.79 10.22
N ARG A 353 -27.06 7.91 9.96
CA ARG A 353 -27.19 8.73 8.74
C ARG A 353 -25.83 9.32 8.35
N MET A 354 -25.30 8.87 7.21
CA MET A 354 -24.10 9.45 6.60
C MET A 354 -24.47 10.72 5.80
N PRO A 355 -23.85 11.88 6.06
CA PRO A 355 -23.56 12.85 5.00
C PRO A 355 -22.50 12.21 4.09
N SER A 356 -22.69 12.23 2.75
CA SER A 356 -21.69 11.69 1.82
C SER A 356 -20.45 12.58 1.79
N LEU A 357 -19.46 12.21 2.61
CA LEU A 357 -18.24 12.95 2.87
C LEU A 357 -17.17 12.83 1.76
N ALA A 358 -17.50 12.19 0.63
CA ALA A 358 -16.49 11.70 -0.33
C ALA A 358 -16.93 11.66 -1.80
N GLU A 359 -18.14 12.07 -2.18
CA GLU A 359 -18.58 12.03 -3.59
C GLU A 359 -18.75 13.45 -4.18
N ASP A 360 -19.60 14.34 -3.65
CA ASP A 360 -19.99 15.60 -4.35
C ASP A 360 -19.84 16.92 -3.55
N SER A 361 -18.81 17.09 -2.71
CA SER A 361 -18.66 18.29 -1.84
C SER A 361 -19.86 18.57 -0.89
N VAL A 362 -20.66 17.56 -0.57
CA VAL A 362 -21.93 17.71 0.16
C VAL A 362 -21.71 18.19 1.59
N GLY A 363 -22.37 19.29 1.97
CA GLY A 363 -22.37 19.83 3.34
C GLY A 363 -21.27 20.85 3.68
N GLY A 364 -20.46 21.29 2.70
CA GLY A 364 -19.43 22.33 2.88
C GLY A 364 -19.97 23.75 3.16
N ILE A 365 -19.15 24.77 2.87
CA ILE A 365 -19.54 26.19 2.98
C ILE A 365 -20.50 26.58 1.84
N ILE A 366 -20.24 26.05 0.65
CA ILE A 366 -20.95 26.35 -0.59
C ILE A 366 -21.89 25.18 -0.90
N ASP A 367 -23.13 25.49 -1.26
CA ASP A 367 -24.09 24.48 -1.76
C ASP A 367 -24.57 24.84 -3.18
N PHE A 368 -24.94 23.81 -3.93
CA PHE A 368 -25.46 23.93 -5.29
C PHE A 368 -26.99 23.99 -5.32
N ASP A 369 -27.69 23.45 -4.31
CA ASP A 369 -29.14 23.29 -4.32
C ASP A 369 -29.79 23.74 -3.00
N ASP A 370 -30.77 24.65 -3.07
CA ASP A 370 -31.42 25.26 -1.90
C ASP A 370 -32.31 24.24 -1.14
N GLU A 371 -32.69 23.13 -1.78
CA GLU A 371 -33.57 22.11 -1.21
C GLU A 371 -32.88 21.20 -0.16
N ARG A 372 -31.56 21.28 -0.01
CA ARG A 372 -30.77 20.42 0.91
C ARG A 372 -30.51 21.00 2.30
N ASP A 373 -30.89 22.27 2.54
CA ASP A 373 -30.72 22.91 3.85
C ASP A 373 -31.52 22.21 4.97
N ASP A 374 -32.65 21.56 4.65
CA ASP A 374 -33.45 20.78 5.61
C ASP A 374 -32.73 19.48 6.07
N GLU A 375 -31.90 18.87 5.22
CA GLU A 375 -31.07 17.73 5.62
C GLU A 375 -29.94 18.16 6.56
N ARG A 376 -29.38 19.36 6.32
CA ARG A 376 -28.32 19.96 7.15
C ARG A 376 -28.76 20.19 8.59
N LEU A 377 -30.03 20.55 8.81
CA LEU A 377 -30.61 20.70 10.16
C LEU A 377 -30.51 19.42 11.00
N THR A 378 -30.46 18.24 10.39
CA THR A 378 -30.29 16.97 11.12
C THR A 378 -28.88 16.76 11.70
N PHE A 379 -27.90 17.58 11.29
CA PHE A 379 -26.49 17.53 11.69
C PHE A 379 -26.04 18.78 12.46
N CYS A 380 -26.99 19.53 13.04
CA CYS A 380 -26.73 20.70 13.89
C CYS A 380 -26.71 20.36 15.39
N ASP A 381 -27.43 19.32 15.82
CA ASP A 381 -27.66 19.00 17.25
C ASP A 381 -26.79 17.83 17.77
N ASP A 382 -25.76 17.42 17.02
CA ASP A 382 -24.88 16.26 17.34
C ASP A 382 -23.52 16.63 17.97
N ALA A 383 -23.36 17.90 18.36
CA ALA A 383 -22.20 18.39 19.11
C ALA A 383 -22.12 17.74 20.50
N SER A 384 -20.89 17.49 20.98
CA SER A 384 -20.65 16.98 22.33
C SER A 384 -20.53 18.14 23.32
N PRO A 385 -21.48 18.33 24.27
CA PRO A 385 -21.56 19.53 25.10
C PRO A 385 -20.48 19.63 26.19
N ASP A 386 -19.71 18.57 26.43
CA ASP A 386 -18.59 18.51 27.37
C ASP A 386 -17.27 18.09 26.72
N GLY A 387 -17.22 17.99 25.38
CA GLY A 387 -16.04 17.55 24.63
C GLY A 387 -15.69 16.07 24.80
N SER A 388 -16.51 15.30 25.52
CA SER A 388 -16.34 13.87 25.66
C SER A 388 -16.80 13.12 24.41
N LEU A 389 -16.50 11.82 24.34
CA LEU A 389 -17.10 10.95 23.34
C LEU A 389 -18.57 10.68 23.71
N PRO A 390 -19.52 10.88 22.79
CA PRO A 390 -20.93 10.58 23.06
C PRO A 390 -21.15 9.08 23.40
N GLN A 391 -22.28 8.79 24.04
CA GLN A 391 -22.51 7.47 24.63
C GLN A 391 -22.72 6.39 23.55
N GLY A 392 -21.98 5.28 23.63
CA GLY A 392 -22.06 4.14 22.68
C GLY A 392 -20.99 4.14 21.58
N PHE A 393 -20.18 5.19 21.48
CA PHE A 393 -19.14 5.31 20.46
C PHE A 393 -17.85 4.57 20.82
N LYS A 394 -17.21 3.95 19.81
CA LYS A 394 -15.90 3.30 19.93
C LYS A 394 -14.81 4.31 19.59
N PHE A 395 -13.73 4.36 20.39
CA PHE A 395 -12.52 5.12 20.03
C PHE A 395 -12.01 4.71 18.66
N VAL A 396 -11.99 5.64 17.70
CA VAL A 396 -11.39 5.40 16.39
C VAL A 396 -9.88 5.52 16.55
N ARG A 397 -9.16 4.42 16.32
CA ARG A 397 -7.70 4.46 16.21
C ARG A 397 -7.35 5.31 14.99
N SER A 398 -6.74 6.47 15.20
CA SER A 398 -6.31 7.32 14.09
C SER A 398 -5.40 6.53 13.16
N PHE A 399 -5.84 6.35 11.90
CA PHE A 399 -5.01 5.82 10.81
C PHE A 399 -3.96 6.83 10.35
N SER A 400 -3.89 8.05 10.93
CA SER A 400 -2.75 8.93 10.74
C SER A 400 -1.51 8.19 11.22
N GLN A 401 -0.69 7.77 10.26
CA GLN A 401 0.72 7.57 10.54
C GLN A 401 1.27 8.87 11.15
N TYR A 402 2.30 8.75 12.00
CA TYR A 402 2.93 9.88 12.66
C TYR A 402 3.22 10.99 11.65
N SER A 403 2.50 12.11 11.78
CA SER A 403 2.64 13.19 10.82
C SER A 403 4.06 13.76 10.99
N PRO A 404 4.88 13.72 9.93
CA PRO A 404 6.30 14.04 10.04
C PRO A 404 6.49 15.52 10.39
N ARG A 405 7.69 15.86 10.87
CA ARG A 405 8.09 17.25 11.12
C ARG A 405 7.80 18.12 9.90
N GLY A 406 7.23 19.30 10.16
CA GLY A 406 7.03 20.32 9.14
C GLY A 406 8.31 20.68 8.39
N ASP A 407 8.15 21.17 7.17
CA ASP A 407 9.24 21.63 6.29
C ASP A 407 8.87 23.05 5.83
N ASP A 408 9.67 24.04 6.21
CA ASP A 408 9.49 25.44 5.78
C ASP A 408 10.06 25.69 4.36
N GLY A 409 10.54 24.65 3.69
CA GLY A 409 11.15 24.71 2.37
C GLY A 409 12.63 25.12 2.39
N SER A 410 13.26 25.19 3.57
CA SER A 410 14.70 25.52 3.71
C SER A 410 15.62 24.42 3.18
N TYR A 411 15.27 23.14 3.40
CA TYR A 411 16.06 21.97 2.99
C TYR A 411 16.23 21.79 1.47
N LEU A 412 15.47 22.53 0.66
CA LEU A 412 15.54 22.47 -0.80
C LEU A 412 16.88 23.03 -1.35
N GLU A 413 17.60 23.87 -0.58
CA GLU A 413 18.94 24.32 -0.99
C GLU A 413 20.05 23.28 -0.75
N GLU A 414 19.98 22.48 0.32
CA GLU A 414 21.02 21.50 0.64
C GLU A 414 21.10 20.40 -0.42
N HIS A 415 19.95 19.99 -0.97
CA HIS A 415 19.88 18.96 -2.01
C HIS A 415 20.55 19.41 -3.32
N HIS A 416 20.37 20.68 -3.71
CA HIS A 416 21.08 21.27 -4.85
C HIS A 416 22.60 21.35 -4.60
N GLN A 417 23.04 21.68 -3.38
CA GLN A 417 24.47 21.71 -3.04
C GLN A 417 25.11 20.31 -3.03
N GLN A 418 24.41 19.29 -2.55
CA GLN A 418 24.92 17.90 -2.56
C GLN A 418 24.96 17.32 -3.99
N SER A 419 23.94 17.58 -4.81
CA SER A 419 23.96 17.21 -6.24
C SER A 419 25.15 17.84 -6.98
N TRP A 420 25.42 19.13 -6.74
CA TRP A 420 26.56 19.84 -7.33
C TRP A 420 27.92 19.45 -6.73
N ALA A 421 27.97 18.90 -5.51
CA ALA A 421 29.20 18.40 -4.88
C ALA A 421 29.62 17.04 -5.44
N SER A 422 28.68 16.11 -5.65
CA SER A 422 28.96 14.80 -6.26
C SER A 422 29.46 14.92 -7.71
N GLY A 423 29.02 15.94 -8.45
CA GLY A 423 29.52 16.25 -9.80
C GLY A 423 30.95 16.82 -9.86
N ARG A 424 31.61 17.10 -8.74
CA ARG A 424 32.93 17.77 -8.71
C ARG A 424 34.14 16.89 -8.35
N PHE A 425 33.94 15.58 -8.15
CA PHE A 425 35.04 14.65 -7.85
C PHE A 425 35.68 13.96 -9.07
N MET A 426 35.38 14.40 -10.30
CA MET A 426 36.09 13.99 -11.52
C MET A 426 36.26 15.15 -12.52
N LEU A 427 37.23 16.04 -12.26
CA LEU A 427 38.06 16.79 -13.24
C LEU A 427 38.76 17.96 -12.52
N GLY A 428 40.09 17.87 -12.35
CA GLY A 428 40.81 18.83 -11.51
C GLY A 428 42.33 18.77 -11.56
N SER A 429 42.93 18.76 -12.76
CA SER A 429 44.35 19.08 -12.94
C SER A 429 44.51 20.23 -13.94
N GLY A 430 45.02 21.37 -13.49
CA GLY A 430 45.16 22.58 -14.30
C GLY A 430 45.29 23.84 -13.44
N GLN A 431 46.46 24.47 -13.46
CA GLN A 431 46.78 25.64 -12.64
C GLN A 431 46.23 26.94 -13.23
N SER A 432 45.99 27.95 -12.36
CA SER A 432 46.31 29.39 -12.51
C SER A 432 45.95 30.09 -13.86
N THR A 433 45.29 31.25 -13.93
CA THR A 433 45.66 32.51 -13.24
C THR A 433 44.60 33.63 -13.45
N LEU A 434 44.30 34.41 -12.40
CA LEU A 434 43.86 35.83 -12.32
C LEU A 434 42.94 36.54 -13.37
N LEU A 435 41.90 37.17 -12.79
CA LEU A 435 41.45 38.58 -12.93
C LEU A 435 40.57 39.11 -14.11
N ARG A 436 39.35 39.51 -13.68
CA ARG A 436 38.63 40.79 -13.91
C ARG A 436 37.94 41.14 -15.25
N ALA A 437 36.72 41.65 -15.04
CA ALA A 437 35.99 42.70 -15.77
C ALA A 437 35.10 42.30 -16.97
N ALA A 438 33.96 42.99 -17.03
CA ALA A 438 32.88 42.88 -18.01
C ALA A 438 32.87 44.13 -18.93
N PRO A 439 31.78 44.44 -19.65
CA PRO A 439 31.17 43.72 -20.78
C PRO A 439 31.12 44.61 -22.06
N SER A 440 30.60 44.09 -23.19
CA SER A 440 29.64 44.76 -24.11
C SER A 440 29.67 44.26 -25.57
N ALA A 441 28.63 44.65 -26.32
CA ALA A 441 28.54 44.80 -27.78
C ALA A 441 28.27 43.55 -28.68
N ALA A 442 26.99 43.44 -29.06
CA ALA A 442 26.56 43.09 -30.43
C ALA A 442 26.68 44.36 -31.34
N PRO A 443 26.24 44.44 -32.63
CA PRO A 443 25.45 43.48 -33.43
C PRO A 443 25.86 43.41 -34.94
N HIS A 444 24.89 43.01 -35.80
CA HIS A 444 24.84 42.95 -37.28
C HIS A 444 25.37 41.65 -37.93
N GLY A 445 24.75 41.13 -39.00
CA GLY A 445 23.57 41.63 -39.73
C GLY A 445 22.90 40.54 -40.60
N ALA A 446 21.67 40.81 -41.06
CA ALA A 446 20.80 39.86 -41.75
C ALA A 446 20.88 39.91 -43.29
N VAL A 447 20.62 38.77 -43.96
CA VAL A 447 20.15 38.71 -45.35
C VAL A 447 19.13 37.56 -45.52
N THR A 448 17.93 37.90 -45.99
CA THR A 448 16.85 37.02 -46.51
C THR A 448 16.80 37.18 -48.05
N PRO A 449 15.80 36.71 -48.87
CA PRO A 449 14.62 35.85 -48.62
C PRO A 449 14.31 34.78 -49.73
N ALA A 450 13.18 34.07 -49.58
CA ALA A 450 12.06 34.00 -50.54
C ALA A 450 11.59 32.63 -51.14
N ARG A 451 10.31 32.31 -50.84
CA ARG A 451 9.24 31.72 -51.71
C ARG A 451 9.42 30.29 -52.26
N LEU A 452 8.39 29.51 -52.64
CA LEU A 452 6.93 29.32 -52.39
C LEU A 452 6.35 28.63 -53.65
N ALA A 453 5.26 27.85 -53.49
CA ALA A 453 4.41 27.27 -54.56
C ALA A 453 4.99 26.05 -55.31
N GLN A 454 4.22 25.07 -55.83
CA GLN A 454 2.77 24.71 -55.72
C GLN A 454 2.54 23.31 -56.38
N GLN A 455 1.42 22.64 -56.05
CA GLN A 455 0.49 21.85 -56.92
C GLN A 455 -0.17 20.71 -56.08
N HIS A 456 -1.49 20.67 -55.85
CA HIS A 456 -2.65 20.45 -56.74
C HIS A 456 -2.81 19.02 -57.28
N ILE A 457 -3.88 18.31 -56.88
CA ILE A 457 -5.05 17.97 -57.71
C ILE A 457 -6.16 17.33 -56.84
N SER A 458 -7.41 17.51 -57.27
CA SER A 458 -8.68 17.14 -56.62
C SER A 458 -9.48 16.10 -57.44
N LEU A 459 -10.51 15.47 -56.86
CA LEU A 459 -11.82 15.07 -57.48
C LEU A 459 -12.68 14.38 -56.38
N VAL A 460 -13.85 14.92 -55.98
CA VAL A 460 -15.24 14.51 -56.37
C VAL A 460 -15.76 13.30 -55.55
N GLU A 461 -16.96 13.26 -54.95
CA GLU A 461 -18.25 13.96 -55.22
C GLU A 461 -19.11 14.24 -53.94
N ARG A 462 -20.18 15.05 -54.08
CA ARG A 462 -21.28 15.33 -53.10
C ARG A 462 -22.60 14.64 -53.66
N PRO A 463 -23.87 14.78 -53.15
CA PRO A 463 -24.41 15.77 -52.19
C PRO A 463 -25.69 15.43 -51.34
N ARG A 464 -26.22 16.47 -50.66
CA ARG A 464 -27.64 16.70 -50.20
C ARG A 464 -28.13 15.91 -48.96
N THR A 465 -28.96 16.45 -48.06
CA THR A 465 -29.79 17.70 -48.00
C THR A 465 -29.79 18.38 -46.61
N CYS A 466 -30.13 19.68 -46.57
CA CYS A 466 -30.57 20.46 -45.39
C CYS A 466 -31.98 21.03 -45.70
N PRO A 467 -32.86 21.30 -44.71
CA PRO A 467 -33.03 22.66 -44.12
C PRO A 467 -33.46 22.62 -42.61
N ASP A 468 -33.66 23.68 -41.81
CA ASP A 468 -33.42 25.14 -41.91
C ASP A 468 -33.23 25.82 -40.52
N ARG A 469 -32.91 27.13 -40.54
CA ARG A 469 -33.33 28.28 -39.67
C ARG A 469 -34.01 28.07 -38.29
N LEU A 470 -33.66 28.79 -37.20
CA LEU A 470 -33.54 30.27 -37.02
C LEU A 470 -32.53 30.74 -35.91
N GLU A 471 -31.76 31.78 -36.25
CA GLU A 471 -31.44 33.06 -35.54
C GLU A 471 -30.93 33.19 -34.06
N ARG A 472 -29.62 33.57 -33.94
CA ARG A 472 -28.98 34.69 -33.18
C ARG A 472 -29.18 34.89 -31.64
N PRO A 473 -28.26 35.59 -30.93
CA PRO A 473 -26.81 35.80 -31.11
C PRO A 473 -25.97 35.44 -29.86
N GLY A 474 -24.65 35.19 -30.00
CA GLY A 474 -23.74 34.92 -28.89
C GLY A 474 -22.32 35.44 -29.14
N PHE A 475 -21.61 35.82 -28.07
CA PHE A 475 -20.34 36.57 -28.14
C PHE A 475 -19.13 35.71 -28.55
N ASN A 476 -18.11 36.40 -29.07
CA ASN A 476 -16.83 35.83 -29.50
C ASN A 476 -15.71 36.54 -28.73
N CYS A 477 -14.83 35.81 -28.04
CA CYS A 477 -13.60 36.35 -27.45
C CYS A 477 -12.50 35.27 -27.44
N ARG A 478 -11.36 35.61 -28.06
CA ARG A 478 -10.07 34.97 -27.79
C ARG A 478 -9.22 35.94 -26.97
N GLU A 479 -8.39 35.37 -26.09
CA GLU A 479 -7.17 35.95 -25.53
C GLU A 479 -7.27 37.29 -24.76
N VAL A 480 -7.05 37.23 -23.44
CA VAL A 480 -6.45 38.35 -22.68
C VAL A 480 -5.44 37.80 -21.67
N PHE A 481 -4.14 37.86 -22.01
CA PHE A 481 -3.05 37.85 -21.04
C PHE A 481 -2.71 39.30 -20.69
N ILE A 482 -3.06 39.78 -19.49
CA ILE A 482 -2.59 41.07 -18.97
C ILE A 482 -2.26 40.97 -17.49
N ALA A 483 -0.98 41.20 -17.15
CA ALA A 483 -0.55 41.61 -15.82
C ALA A 483 -0.54 43.16 -15.74
N PRO A 484 -0.84 43.78 -14.58
CA PRO A 484 -0.53 45.19 -14.34
C PRO A 484 0.57 45.37 -13.29
N SER A 485 1.62 46.09 -13.69
CA SER A 485 2.68 46.63 -12.83
C SER A 485 2.17 47.70 -11.87
N TRP A 486 2.57 47.67 -10.58
CA TRP A 486 2.39 48.81 -9.67
C TRP A 486 3.62 49.07 -8.79
N SER A 487 4.34 50.15 -9.09
CA SER A 487 5.18 50.90 -8.13
C SER A 487 5.25 52.36 -8.59
N PHE A 488 5.56 53.28 -7.67
CA PHE A 488 5.37 54.75 -7.71
C PHE A 488 3.98 55.27 -7.30
N VAL A 489 3.83 56.32 -6.44
CA VAL A 489 4.79 56.99 -5.52
C VAL A 489 4.03 57.87 -4.49
N PHE A 490 4.54 57.99 -3.24
CA PHE A 490 4.37 59.05 -2.19
C PHE A 490 3.05 59.89 -2.04
N ARG A 491 2.63 60.39 -0.86
CA ARG A 491 3.43 61.09 0.18
C ARG A 491 2.64 61.41 1.48
N LEU A 492 3.31 61.33 2.64
CA LEU A 492 3.08 62.09 3.90
C LEU A 492 1.71 61.91 4.64
N GLU A 493 1.61 62.04 5.97
CA GLU A 493 2.43 62.75 6.96
C GLU A 493 2.82 61.95 8.23
N ALA A 494 3.87 62.44 8.91
CA ALA A 494 4.12 62.42 10.37
C ALA A 494 4.24 61.06 11.13
N ARG A 495 5.17 60.88 12.09
CA ARG A 495 6.26 61.76 12.57
C ARG A 495 7.38 60.91 13.17
N ALA A 496 8.60 61.46 13.18
CA ALA A 496 9.72 60.92 13.94
C ALA A 496 9.79 61.55 15.34
N GLU A 497 10.28 60.80 16.31
CA GLU A 497 11.06 61.32 17.45
C GLU A 497 12.13 60.28 17.84
N GLN A 498 13.23 60.74 18.43
CA GLN A 498 14.54 60.07 18.46
C GLN A 498 15.26 60.36 19.80
N VAL A 499 16.44 59.78 20.02
CA VAL A 499 17.42 60.05 21.13
C VAL A 499 17.06 59.28 22.44
N ALA A 500 17.79 58.28 22.95
CA ALA A 500 19.23 57.98 23.14
C ALA A 500 19.86 58.53 24.44
N LEU A 501 20.46 57.64 25.26
CA LEU A 501 21.63 57.76 26.18
C LEU A 501 21.70 56.44 26.98
N THR A 502 22.79 55.67 27.13
CA THR A 502 24.19 55.90 27.58
C THR A 502 24.35 56.19 29.08
N CYS A 503 24.67 55.16 29.88
CA CYS A 503 25.59 55.10 31.05
C CYS A 503 25.29 53.85 31.92
N ALA A 504 26.15 53.34 32.83
CA ALA A 504 27.61 53.19 32.90
C ALA A 504 27.98 52.53 34.27
N ILE A 505 28.89 51.52 34.29
CA ILE A 505 29.74 51.09 35.46
C ILE A 505 28.92 50.38 36.60
N SER A 506 29.25 49.22 37.18
CA SER A 506 30.55 48.74 37.73
C SER A 506 30.55 47.21 38.05
N PHE A 507 31.75 46.57 38.05
CA PHE A 507 32.32 45.64 39.08
C PHE A 507 31.40 44.65 39.86
N LEU A 508 31.65 43.34 40.08
CA LEU A 508 32.80 42.39 40.28
C LEU A 508 32.27 40.94 40.02
N ALA A 509 33.00 39.82 39.94
CA ALA A 509 34.40 39.47 39.70
C ALA A 509 34.55 37.95 39.38
N ARG A 510 35.59 37.60 38.60
CA ARG A 510 36.40 36.36 38.64
C ARG A 510 35.76 34.95 38.59
N SER A 511 36.13 34.25 37.51
CA SER A 511 36.40 32.80 37.32
C SER A 511 37.49 32.25 38.30
N PRO A 512 38.12 31.05 38.16
CA PRO A 512 38.07 29.99 37.10
C PRO A 512 37.88 28.53 37.62
N ILE A 513 37.45 27.54 36.81
CA ILE A 513 38.21 26.59 35.92
C ILE A 513 39.26 25.69 36.62
N ALA A 514 39.15 24.36 36.43
CA ALA A 514 40.19 23.36 36.07
C ALA A 514 39.93 21.95 36.68
N VAL A 515 40.35 20.78 36.17
CA VAL A 515 40.56 20.17 34.81
C VAL A 515 41.44 18.90 34.96
N ASN A 516 41.19 17.88 34.12
CA ASN A 516 42.08 16.76 33.68
C ASN A 516 42.23 15.40 34.43
N MET A 517 42.04 14.32 33.64
CA MET A 517 42.94 13.15 33.37
C MET A 517 43.27 12.14 34.50
N ASP A 518 43.50 10.83 34.26
CA ASP A 518 43.32 9.95 33.08
C ASP A 518 43.45 8.43 33.46
N VAL A 519 42.82 7.54 32.67
CA VAL A 519 43.33 6.22 32.18
C VAL A 519 43.42 4.93 33.07
N ASP A 520 43.10 3.78 32.42
CA ASP A 520 43.30 2.31 32.67
C ASP A 520 42.66 1.58 33.90
N VAL A 521 41.71 0.61 33.80
CA VAL A 521 41.67 -0.74 33.10
C VAL A 521 42.63 -1.79 33.75
N PRO A 522 42.32 -3.11 33.96
CA PRO A 522 41.09 -3.94 33.83
C PRO A 522 40.77 -4.95 35.00
N MET A 523 39.81 -5.88 34.76
CA MET A 523 39.65 -7.26 35.29
C MET A 523 38.85 -7.58 36.59
N GLY A 524 37.72 -8.29 36.39
CA GLY A 524 37.57 -9.68 36.88
C GLY A 524 36.65 -9.97 38.08
N GLY A 525 35.87 -11.06 37.98
CA GLY A 525 35.46 -11.86 39.16
C GLY A 525 33.96 -12.00 39.46
N ASP A 526 33.33 -12.96 38.79
CA ASP A 526 32.32 -13.95 39.21
C ASP A 526 31.62 -13.93 40.61
N ASP A 527 30.39 -14.45 40.57
CA ASP A 527 29.71 -15.33 41.53
C ASP A 527 29.21 -14.87 42.93
N HIS A 528 27.89 -14.63 42.96
CA HIS A 528 26.86 -15.48 43.63
C HIS A 528 26.96 -15.90 45.13
N LEU A 529 25.75 -15.93 45.74
CA LEU A 529 25.31 -16.66 46.95
C LEU A 529 25.82 -16.13 48.31
N MET A 530 25.09 -16.23 49.44
CA MET A 530 23.64 -16.24 49.74
C MET A 530 23.49 -16.21 51.28
N LYS A 531 22.40 -15.63 51.83
CA LYS A 531 21.79 -15.99 53.15
C LYS A 531 22.60 -15.71 54.42
N ASP A 532 22.04 -15.60 55.63
CA ASP A 532 20.67 -15.44 56.19
C ASP A 532 20.84 -14.88 57.64
N VAL A 533 19.74 -14.69 58.38
CA VAL A 533 19.62 -14.69 59.87
C VAL A 533 19.74 -13.36 60.66
N ASP A 534 18.56 -12.81 60.96
CA ASP A 534 18.00 -12.35 62.26
C ASP A 534 18.73 -11.42 63.27
N ALA A 535 17.91 -10.56 63.89
CA ALA A 535 18.26 -9.45 64.79
C ALA A 535 18.47 -9.87 66.28
N PRO A 536 18.77 -8.94 67.23
CA PRO A 536 17.67 -8.16 67.87
C PRO A 536 18.03 -6.77 68.50
N ASN A 537 16.96 -6.10 69.00
CA ASN A 537 16.88 -5.11 70.11
C ASN A 537 17.16 -3.60 69.91
N GLY A 538 16.22 -2.76 70.39
CA GLY A 538 16.48 -1.42 70.96
C GLY A 538 15.45 -0.31 70.70
N ILE A 539 14.59 0.03 71.69
CA ILE A 539 13.64 1.18 71.66
C ILE A 539 14.01 2.18 72.79
N PRO A 540 13.79 3.51 72.60
CA PRO A 540 12.93 4.28 73.53
C PRO A 540 12.04 5.33 72.79
N GLN A 541 10.70 5.32 72.93
CA GLN A 541 9.83 5.92 73.97
C GLN A 541 9.43 7.40 73.81
N THR A 542 8.09 7.63 73.83
CA THR A 542 7.21 8.68 74.45
C THR A 542 6.05 8.93 73.47
N GLY A 543 4.74 8.73 73.72
CA GLY A 543 3.87 8.93 74.89
C GLY A 543 2.78 9.96 74.49
N ASN A 544 1.48 9.91 74.83
CA ASN A 544 0.71 9.05 75.76
C ASN A 544 -0.83 9.24 75.54
N ASN A 545 -1.69 8.40 76.17
CA ASN A 545 -3.14 8.53 76.44
C ASN A 545 -4.18 8.32 75.28
N ASP A 546 -5.41 7.77 75.46
CA ASP A 546 -6.01 6.78 76.41
C ASP A 546 -7.53 6.51 76.07
N ILE A 547 -8.09 5.36 76.52
CA ILE A 547 -9.53 4.99 76.76
C ILE A 547 -10.42 4.36 75.63
N ASP A 548 -10.59 3.03 75.75
CA ASP A 548 -11.77 2.12 75.85
C ASP A 548 -13.11 2.22 75.04
N ASP A 549 -13.53 1.01 74.59
CA ASP A 549 -14.84 0.31 74.65
C ASP A 549 -16.02 0.45 73.63
N ASP A 550 -16.30 -0.74 73.03
CA ASP A 550 -17.58 -1.46 72.79
C ASP A 550 -18.46 -1.30 71.51
N ASP A 551 -19.15 -2.40 71.18
CA ASP A 551 -19.86 -2.73 69.92
C ASP A 551 -21.15 -1.92 69.64
N THR A 552 -21.37 -1.50 68.37
CA THR A 552 -22.41 -2.06 67.46
C THR A 552 -22.64 -1.26 66.15
N ALA A 553 -22.77 -2.00 65.04
CA ALA A 553 -23.28 -1.68 63.70
C ALA A 553 -23.81 -0.26 63.34
N SER A 554 -23.18 0.42 62.37
CA SER A 554 -23.67 0.52 60.96
C SER A 554 -22.84 1.45 60.03
N GLU A 555 -22.76 1.07 58.74
CA GLU A 555 -22.48 1.80 57.48
C GLU A 555 -21.25 2.74 57.27
N GLU A 556 -20.57 2.44 56.14
CA GLU A 556 -19.72 3.23 55.22
C GLU A 556 -18.54 4.14 55.69
N GLY A 557 -17.34 3.85 55.16
CA GLY A 557 -16.16 4.72 55.23
C GLY A 557 -14.91 4.17 54.53
N SER A 558 -14.70 4.52 53.25
CA SER A 558 -13.63 4.01 52.38
C SER A 558 -12.26 4.68 52.58
N LEU A 559 -11.17 3.89 52.62
CA LEU A 559 -9.79 4.28 52.28
C LEU A 559 -8.98 3.05 51.80
N ASN A 560 -8.02 3.12 50.87
CA ASN A 560 -7.94 3.92 49.63
C ASN A 560 -6.80 3.34 48.76
N ALA A 561 -7.10 2.81 47.57
CA ALA A 561 -6.08 2.29 46.65
C ALA A 561 -6.62 2.19 45.21
N ASN A 562 -6.78 3.32 44.51
CA ASN A 562 -7.17 3.34 43.10
C ASN A 562 -6.53 4.50 42.33
N SER A 563 -5.67 4.14 41.38
CA SER A 563 -5.29 4.95 40.22
C SER A 563 -5.52 4.09 38.99
N ASP A 564 -6.48 4.48 38.14
CA ASP A 564 -6.84 3.69 36.96
C ASP A 564 -5.71 3.69 35.91
N PRO A 565 -5.48 2.58 35.17
CA PRO A 565 -4.44 2.51 34.15
C PRO A 565 -4.75 3.37 32.92
N GLU A 566 -3.70 3.93 32.30
CA GLU A 566 -3.71 4.55 30.98
C GLU A 566 -4.36 3.65 29.92
N PRO A 567 -4.88 4.18 28.81
CA PRO A 567 -5.58 3.33 27.87
C PRO A 567 -4.61 2.58 26.95
N GLN A 568 -3.37 3.07 26.72
CA GLN A 568 -2.30 2.21 26.19
C GLN A 568 -1.95 1.06 27.15
N ASP A 569 -2.01 1.33 28.47
CA ASP A 569 -2.00 0.29 29.50
C ASP A 569 -3.29 -0.54 29.53
N LEU A 570 -4.45 -0.12 28.98
CA LEU A 570 -5.68 -0.91 28.77
C LEU A 570 -5.66 -1.74 27.49
N ALA A 571 -4.97 -1.32 26.44
CA ALA A 571 -4.70 -2.16 25.27
C ALA A 571 -3.64 -3.20 25.63
N LEU A 572 -2.58 -2.81 26.34
CA LEU A 572 -1.66 -3.73 26.99
C LEU A 572 -2.36 -4.55 28.08
N ASP A 573 -3.33 -4.03 28.84
CA ASP A 573 -4.10 -4.84 29.80
C ASP A 573 -5.11 -5.73 29.09
N GLN A 574 -5.67 -5.38 27.93
CA GLN A 574 -6.53 -6.27 27.16
C GLN A 574 -5.69 -7.37 26.49
N MET A 575 -4.49 -7.06 26.00
CA MET A 575 -3.54 -8.06 25.51
C MET A 575 -2.93 -8.90 26.65
N ARG A 576 -2.72 -8.34 27.85
CA ARG A 576 -2.32 -9.10 29.07
C ARG A 576 -3.49 -9.95 29.56
N ARG A 577 -4.71 -9.40 29.70
CA ARG A 577 -5.93 -10.11 30.10
C ARG A 577 -6.31 -11.20 29.09
N ARG A 578 -6.14 -10.98 27.77
CA ARG A 578 -6.23 -12.04 26.74
C ARG A 578 -5.07 -13.00 26.77
N GLY A 579 -3.85 -12.56 27.07
CA GLY A 579 -2.70 -13.42 27.34
C GLY A 579 -2.91 -14.32 28.57
N LEU A 580 -3.75 -13.88 29.51
CA LEU A 580 -4.23 -14.61 30.68
C LEU A 580 -5.48 -15.47 30.40
N LEU A 581 -6.18 -15.27 29.28
CA LEU A 581 -7.28 -16.15 28.88
C LEU A 581 -6.72 -17.52 28.43
N PRO A 582 -7.43 -18.62 28.75
CA PRO A 582 -7.06 -19.94 28.25
C PRO A 582 -7.23 -20.05 26.73
N THR A 583 -6.52 -21.00 26.14
CA THR A 583 -6.84 -21.57 24.82
C THR A 583 -7.98 -22.57 24.97
N GLY A 584 -9.00 -22.52 24.12
CA GLY A 584 -10.11 -23.48 24.11
C GLY A 584 -9.76 -24.78 23.38
N VAL A 585 -10.40 -25.89 23.79
CA VAL A 585 -10.42 -27.16 23.06
C VAL A 585 -11.83 -27.75 23.06
N CYS A 586 -12.34 -28.02 21.87
CA CYS A 586 -13.66 -28.63 21.62
C CYS A 586 -13.44 -30.08 21.17
N TYR A 587 -14.04 -31.05 21.86
CA TYR A 587 -13.92 -32.49 21.57
C TYR A 587 -15.04 -33.29 22.25
N ASP A 588 -15.66 -34.21 21.50
CA ASP A 588 -16.69 -35.15 21.99
C ASP A 588 -16.50 -36.55 21.38
N ASP A 589 -16.54 -37.58 22.22
CA ASP A 589 -16.39 -38.97 21.78
C ASP A 589 -17.53 -39.47 20.87
N ARG A 590 -18.71 -38.82 20.87
CA ARG A 590 -19.86 -39.17 20.02
C ARG A 590 -19.57 -38.97 18.53
N MET A 591 -18.69 -38.04 18.16
CA MET A 591 -18.26 -37.84 16.76
C MET A 591 -17.54 -39.07 16.18
N LYS A 592 -17.02 -39.97 17.03
CA LYS A 592 -16.43 -41.25 16.60
C LYS A 592 -17.47 -42.29 16.12
N LEU A 593 -18.77 -42.04 16.35
CA LEU A 593 -19.83 -42.98 15.96
C LEU A 593 -20.10 -42.99 14.45
N HIS A 594 -19.73 -41.94 13.72
CA HIS A 594 -19.70 -41.97 12.26
C HIS A 594 -18.66 -43.00 11.79
N MET A 595 -19.16 -44.10 11.21
CA MET A 595 -18.38 -45.22 10.73
C MET A 595 -19.00 -45.73 9.43
N ASN A 596 -18.18 -46.35 8.58
CA ASN A 596 -18.61 -46.97 7.33
C ASN A 596 -19.65 -48.08 7.60
N ALA A 597 -20.73 -48.11 6.81
CA ALA A 597 -21.78 -49.13 6.89
C ALA A 597 -21.33 -50.52 6.40
N ASP A 598 -20.22 -50.61 5.65
CA ASP A 598 -19.54 -51.87 5.37
C ASP A 598 -18.58 -52.25 6.51
N PHE A 599 -18.73 -53.49 6.99
CA PHE A 599 -17.92 -54.11 8.04
C PHE A 599 -17.09 -55.28 7.51
N SER A 600 -16.91 -55.38 6.19
CA SER A 600 -16.07 -56.41 5.58
C SER A 600 -14.57 -56.24 5.94
N PRO A 601 -13.73 -57.28 5.90
CA PRO A 601 -12.35 -57.21 6.41
C PRO A 601 -11.43 -56.22 5.68
N ASN A 602 -11.84 -55.72 4.51
CA ASN A 602 -11.05 -54.82 3.67
C ASN A 602 -11.50 -53.34 3.78
N THR A 603 -12.42 -52.98 4.69
CA THR A 603 -13.02 -51.63 4.78
C THR A 603 -12.13 -50.58 5.46
N HIS A 604 -10.81 -50.69 5.34
CA HIS A 604 -9.94 -49.65 5.87
C HIS A 604 -9.99 -48.40 4.99
N HIS A 605 -10.90 -47.51 5.35
CA HIS A 605 -11.02 -46.18 4.80
C HIS A 605 -10.09 -45.22 5.56
N PRO A 606 -9.42 -44.24 4.89
CA PRO A 606 -8.46 -43.33 5.54
C PRO A 606 -9.10 -42.40 6.58
N GLU A 607 -10.30 -41.87 6.32
CA GLU A 607 -11.07 -41.12 7.33
C GLU A 607 -11.64 -42.06 8.41
N ASP A 608 -10.97 -42.09 9.57
CA ASP A 608 -11.13 -43.07 10.64
C ASP A 608 -11.44 -42.37 12.00
N PRO A 609 -12.40 -42.87 12.83
CA PRO A 609 -12.68 -42.35 14.16
C PRO A 609 -11.47 -42.28 15.11
N ARG A 610 -10.39 -43.02 14.83
CA ARG A 610 -9.11 -42.97 15.56
C ARG A 610 -8.37 -41.65 15.38
N ARG A 611 -8.62 -40.87 14.31
CA ARG A 611 -7.96 -39.57 14.07
C ARG A 611 -8.15 -38.61 15.25
N ILE A 612 -9.41 -38.25 15.54
CA ILE A 612 -9.74 -37.37 16.68
C ILE A 612 -9.35 -38.00 18.03
N HIS A 613 -9.37 -39.33 18.14
CA HIS A 613 -8.98 -40.03 19.36
C HIS A 613 -7.48 -39.90 19.64
N GLU A 614 -6.62 -40.15 18.65
CA GLU A 614 -5.16 -40.08 18.80
C GLU A 614 -4.69 -38.63 18.99
N ILE A 615 -5.28 -37.63 18.30
CA ILE A 615 -5.04 -36.21 18.59
C ILE A 615 -5.36 -35.88 20.06
N PHE A 616 -6.56 -36.22 20.53
CA PHE A 616 -6.97 -35.87 21.89
C PHE A 616 -6.18 -36.66 22.96
N LYS A 617 -5.74 -37.87 22.65
CA LYS A 617 -4.81 -38.68 23.45
C LYS A 617 -3.39 -38.09 23.44
N ALA A 618 -2.93 -37.53 22.32
CA ALA A 618 -1.66 -36.81 22.24
C ALA A 618 -1.70 -35.52 23.06
N PHE A 619 -2.81 -34.77 23.03
CA PHE A 619 -3.02 -33.60 23.91
C PHE A 619 -2.96 -33.96 25.39
N LYS A 620 -3.58 -35.08 25.82
CA LYS A 620 -3.43 -35.61 27.19
C LYS A 620 -2.00 -36.01 27.51
N LYS A 621 -1.31 -36.72 26.59
CA LYS A 621 0.07 -37.18 26.77
C LYS A 621 1.07 -36.01 26.88
N ALA A 622 0.85 -34.95 26.11
CA ALA A 622 1.62 -33.71 26.16
C ALA A 622 1.20 -32.78 27.33
N ALA A 623 0.29 -33.23 28.21
CA ALA A 623 -0.24 -32.49 29.35
C ALA A 623 -0.91 -31.15 28.99
N LEU A 624 -1.42 -31.00 27.75
CA LEU A 624 -2.12 -29.80 27.29
C LEU A 624 -3.57 -29.72 27.81
N VAL A 625 -4.17 -30.85 28.19
CA VAL A 625 -5.55 -30.93 28.70
C VAL A 625 -5.55 -31.60 30.07
N TYR A 626 -6.29 -31.01 31.02
CA TYR A 626 -6.43 -31.55 32.37
C TYR A 626 -7.17 -32.90 32.40
N THR A 627 -6.67 -33.84 33.21
CA THR A 627 -7.18 -35.22 33.33
C THR A 627 -7.51 -35.65 34.76
N GLY A 628 -7.39 -34.76 35.74
CA GLY A 628 -7.70 -35.03 37.14
C GLY A 628 -9.19 -34.79 37.51
N PRO A 629 -9.54 -34.80 38.81
CA PRO A 629 -10.92 -34.65 39.27
C PRO A 629 -11.47 -33.23 39.06
N SER A 630 -12.75 -33.13 38.67
CA SER A 630 -13.43 -31.87 38.35
C SER A 630 -13.48 -30.85 39.50
N THR A 631 -13.36 -31.29 40.75
CA THR A 631 -13.28 -30.41 41.93
C THR A 631 -12.00 -29.58 41.97
N GLU A 632 -10.89 -30.13 41.48
CA GLU A 632 -9.61 -29.44 41.41
C GLU A 632 -9.48 -28.57 40.14
N LEU A 633 -10.20 -28.92 39.06
CA LEU A 633 -10.27 -28.09 37.85
C LEU A 633 -10.74 -26.66 38.17
N ALA A 634 -11.75 -26.49 39.02
CA ALA A 634 -12.24 -25.17 39.45
C ALA A 634 -11.18 -24.34 40.18
N ARG A 635 -10.27 -24.99 40.94
CA ARG A 635 -9.11 -24.34 41.57
C ARG A 635 -8.07 -23.94 40.52
N ILE A 636 -7.71 -24.87 39.63
CA ILE A 636 -6.70 -24.64 38.57
C ILE A 636 -7.12 -23.48 37.66
N ILE A 637 -8.39 -23.38 37.32
CA ILE A 637 -8.96 -22.26 36.54
C ILE A 637 -8.71 -20.91 37.22
N LYS A 638 -8.82 -20.85 38.56
CA LYS A 638 -8.64 -19.63 39.34
C LYS A 638 -7.15 -19.28 39.57
N GLU A 639 -6.29 -20.28 39.70
CA GLU A 639 -4.87 -20.10 40.05
C GLU A 639 -3.96 -19.99 38.81
N CYS A 640 -4.19 -20.80 37.77
CA CYS A 640 -3.35 -20.88 36.57
C CYS A 640 -4.19 -21.14 35.29
N PRO A 641 -5.03 -20.18 34.82
CA PRO A 641 -5.96 -20.40 33.71
C PRO A 641 -5.29 -20.86 32.40
N THR A 642 -4.07 -20.39 32.11
CA THR A 642 -3.33 -20.72 30.88
C THR A 642 -2.62 -22.08 30.91
N ARG A 643 -2.63 -22.80 32.05
CA ARG A 643 -1.87 -24.05 32.22
C ARG A 643 -2.39 -25.22 31.37
N TYR A 644 -3.68 -25.22 31.06
CA TYR A 644 -4.34 -26.27 30.27
C TYR A 644 -5.35 -25.63 29.31
N MET A 645 -5.63 -26.31 28.20
CA MET A 645 -6.71 -25.90 27.31
C MET A 645 -8.08 -26.11 27.98
N TRP A 646 -8.93 -25.09 27.85
CA TRP A 646 -10.29 -25.05 28.39
C TRP A 646 -11.24 -25.92 27.57
N ARG A 647 -12.00 -26.82 28.21
CA ARG A 647 -13.01 -27.66 27.53
C ARG A 647 -14.21 -26.82 27.08
N ILE A 648 -14.35 -26.61 25.79
CA ILE A 648 -15.58 -26.10 25.16
C ILE A 648 -16.56 -27.27 25.00
N PRO A 649 -17.81 -27.18 25.52
CA PRO A 649 -18.79 -28.25 25.39
C PRO A 649 -19.35 -28.32 23.96
N VAL A 650 -19.56 -29.53 23.44
CA VAL A 650 -20.14 -29.76 22.11
C VAL A 650 -21.65 -29.89 22.20
N ARG A 651 -22.36 -29.09 21.41
CA ARG A 651 -23.80 -29.28 21.10
C ARG A 651 -23.97 -29.68 19.64
N PRO A 652 -25.11 -30.28 19.25
CA PRO A 652 -25.49 -30.32 17.85
C PRO A 652 -25.79 -28.90 17.33
N ALA A 653 -25.46 -28.66 16.07
CA ALA A 653 -26.00 -27.52 15.31
C ALA A 653 -27.53 -27.64 15.22
N THR A 654 -28.22 -26.52 15.06
CA THR A 654 -29.64 -26.46 14.72
C THR A 654 -29.82 -26.49 13.21
N ARG A 655 -31.01 -26.88 12.73
CA ARG A 655 -31.35 -26.85 11.30
C ARG A 655 -31.15 -25.47 10.68
N GLN A 656 -31.51 -24.42 11.42
CA GLN A 656 -31.41 -23.03 10.95
C GLN A 656 -29.95 -22.62 10.74
N GLU A 657 -29.05 -22.98 11.65
CA GLU A 657 -27.61 -22.72 11.51
C GLU A 657 -27.00 -23.44 10.29
N ILE A 658 -27.35 -24.71 10.06
CA ILE A 658 -26.90 -25.46 8.86
C ILE A 658 -27.39 -24.79 7.57
N CYS A 659 -28.65 -24.34 7.54
CA CYS A 659 -29.24 -23.66 6.38
C CYS A 659 -28.67 -22.26 6.09
N LEU A 660 -27.72 -21.75 6.88
CA LEU A 660 -26.98 -20.52 6.54
C LEU A 660 -25.88 -20.76 5.49
N ALA A 661 -25.46 -22.01 5.30
CA ALA A 661 -24.44 -22.39 4.33
C ALA A 661 -24.91 -23.50 3.35
N HIS A 662 -25.97 -24.25 3.70
CA HIS A 662 -26.49 -25.36 2.90
C HIS A 662 -27.95 -25.20 2.49
N SER A 663 -28.32 -25.89 1.41
CA SER A 663 -29.72 -25.99 0.97
C SER A 663 -30.55 -26.84 1.96
N PRO A 664 -31.85 -26.54 2.12
CA PRO A 664 -32.75 -27.37 2.93
C PRO A 664 -32.88 -28.81 2.43
N ASP A 665 -32.72 -29.02 1.13
CA ASP A 665 -32.79 -30.35 0.49
C ASP A 665 -31.55 -31.19 0.85
N HIS A 666 -30.35 -30.59 0.85
CA HIS A 666 -29.13 -31.27 1.28
C HIS A 666 -29.18 -31.66 2.76
N LEU A 667 -29.61 -30.74 3.65
CA LEU A 667 -29.86 -31.07 5.06
C LEU A 667 -30.85 -32.24 5.22
N SER A 668 -31.92 -32.24 4.42
CA SER A 668 -32.94 -33.32 4.45
C SER A 668 -32.37 -34.65 3.94
N TRP A 669 -31.47 -34.64 2.95
CA TRP A 669 -30.75 -35.83 2.51
C TRP A 669 -29.83 -36.38 3.60
N VAL A 670 -29.00 -35.54 4.25
CA VAL A 670 -28.11 -36.00 5.33
C VAL A 670 -28.93 -36.59 6.48
N GLU A 671 -30.02 -35.93 6.89
CA GLU A 671 -30.92 -36.42 7.95
C GLU A 671 -31.57 -37.77 7.61
N SER A 672 -31.87 -38.02 6.34
CA SER A 672 -32.47 -39.29 5.92
C SER A 672 -31.58 -40.52 6.20
N LEU A 673 -30.24 -40.33 6.27
CA LEU A 673 -29.26 -41.40 6.54
C LEU A 673 -29.47 -42.09 7.89
N GLU A 674 -30.03 -41.41 8.89
CA GLU A 674 -30.31 -41.99 10.21
C GLU A 674 -31.42 -43.06 10.14
N ASN A 675 -32.35 -42.90 9.18
CA ASN A 675 -33.53 -43.74 9.03
C ASN A 675 -33.38 -44.86 7.99
N MET A 676 -32.28 -44.88 7.23
CA MET A 676 -32.01 -45.89 6.21
C MET A 676 -31.54 -47.22 6.81
N SER A 677 -31.88 -48.33 6.16
CA SER A 677 -31.38 -49.65 6.54
C SER A 677 -29.89 -49.81 6.25
N THR A 678 -29.22 -50.73 6.95
CA THR A 678 -27.81 -51.06 6.71
C THR A 678 -27.55 -51.55 5.27
N GLY A 679 -28.57 -52.07 4.58
CA GLY A 679 -28.45 -52.46 3.17
C GLY A 679 -28.35 -51.25 2.24
N GLU A 680 -29.24 -50.28 2.42
CA GLU A 680 -29.27 -49.03 1.65
C GLU A 680 -28.02 -48.18 1.90
N LEU A 681 -27.58 -48.07 3.17
CA LEU A 681 -26.36 -47.33 3.53
C LEU A 681 -25.08 -47.94 2.92
N ARG A 682 -25.03 -49.25 2.73
CA ARG A 682 -23.93 -49.92 2.00
C ARG A 682 -24.00 -49.64 0.51
N GLU A 683 -25.18 -49.63 -0.08
CA GLU A 683 -25.36 -49.30 -1.50
C GLU A 683 -24.90 -47.85 -1.76
N LEU A 684 -25.38 -46.91 -0.94
CA LEU A 684 -24.97 -45.51 -0.99
C LEU A 684 -23.47 -45.35 -0.78
N THR A 685 -22.87 -46.03 0.21
CA THR A 685 -21.42 -46.00 0.39
C THR A 685 -20.71 -46.49 -0.88
N ARG A 686 -21.09 -47.63 -1.46
CA ARG A 686 -20.47 -48.10 -2.71
C ARG A 686 -20.67 -47.17 -3.89
N GLN A 687 -21.74 -46.38 -3.91
CA GLN A 687 -22.02 -45.40 -4.97
C GLN A 687 -21.16 -44.14 -4.81
N TYR A 688 -21.10 -43.57 -3.59
CA TYR A 688 -20.44 -42.30 -3.29
C TYR A 688 -18.94 -42.42 -2.97
N ASP A 689 -18.44 -43.62 -2.64
CA ASP A 689 -17.00 -43.91 -2.46
C ASP A 689 -16.26 -44.09 -3.81
N GLN A 690 -16.99 -43.97 -4.94
CA GLN A 690 -16.42 -43.96 -6.29
C GLN A 690 -16.29 -42.52 -6.81
N GLY A 691 -15.28 -42.26 -7.64
CA GLY A 691 -15.20 -41.02 -8.41
C GLY A 691 -14.77 -39.79 -7.60
N ARG A 692 -15.48 -38.68 -7.79
CA ARG A 692 -15.13 -37.36 -7.23
C ARG A 692 -15.80 -37.13 -5.88
N GLU A 693 -16.91 -37.81 -5.65
CA GLU A 693 -17.78 -37.74 -4.49
C GLU A 693 -17.02 -38.15 -3.21
N SER A 694 -16.25 -39.25 -3.28
CA SER A 694 -15.36 -39.76 -2.22
C SER A 694 -15.97 -39.67 -0.81
N LEU A 695 -17.04 -40.42 -0.57
CA LEU A 695 -17.82 -40.36 0.67
C LEU A 695 -18.36 -41.73 1.07
N TYR A 696 -18.12 -42.13 2.32
CA TYR A 696 -18.82 -43.24 2.96
C TYR A 696 -19.94 -42.75 3.87
N VAL A 697 -20.99 -43.55 4.03
CA VAL A 697 -22.13 -43.24 4.91
C VAL A 697 -22.41 -44.34 5.92
N GLY A 698 -23.22 -44.00 6.93
CA GLY A 698 -23.63 -44.88 8.02
C GLY A 698 -24.68 -44.19 8.89
N SER A 699 -25.47 -44.95 9.66
CA SER A 699 -26.64 -44.42 10.37
C SER A 699 -26.33 -43.32 11.39
N MET A 700 -25.13 -43.33 11.98
CA MET A 700 -24.69 -42.32 12.94
C MET A 700 -23.99 -41.10 12.27
N SER A 701 -23.99 -41.01 10.94
CA SER A 701 -23.29 -39.91 10.22
C SER A 701 -23.97 -38.57 10.44
N TYR A 702 -25.30 -38.50 10.38
CA TYR A 702 -26.05 -37.26 10.63
C TYR A 702 -25.86 -36.74 12.07
N PRO A 703 -26.08 -37.54 13.13
CA PRO A 703 -25.79 -37.09 14.51
C PRO A 703 -24.34 -36.62 14.71
N ALA A 704 -23.35 -37.28 14.06
CA ALA A 704 -21.96 -36.87 14.13
C ALA A 704 -21.68 -35.56 13.36
N ALA A 705 -22.21 -35.41 12.15
CA ALA A 705 -22.08 -34.19 11.34
C ALA A 705 -22.68 -32.96 12.06
N MET A 706 -23.86 -33.14 12.68
CA MET A 706 -24.48 -32.08 13.49
C MET A 706 -23.63 -31.71 14.72
N LEU A 707 -22.95 -32.66 15.36
CA LEU A 707 -22.00 -32.39 16.44
C LEU A 707 -20.70 -31.76 15.94
N SER A 708 -20.23 -32.10 14.73
CA SER A 708 -19.04 -31.51 14.10
C SER A 708 -19.25 -30.02 13.83
N ALA A 709 -20.34 -29.69 13.12
CA ALA A 709 -20.73 -28.32 12.81
C ALA A 709 -21.02 -27.51 14.09
N GLY A 710 -21.77 -28.08 15.05
CA GLY A 710 -22.03 -27.45 16.34
C GLY A 710 -20.76 -27.24 17.18
N GLY A 711 -19.78 -28.15 17.08
CA GLY A 711 -18.47 -28.01 17.69
C GLY A 711 -17.64 -26.88 17.08
N ALA A 712 -17.69 -26.70 15.76
CA ALA A 712 -17.07 -25.55 15.08
C ALA A 712 -17.74 -24.22 15.45
N ILE A 713 -19.08 -24.18 15.46
CA ILE A 713 -19.86 -23.01 15.90
C ILE A 713 -19.44 -22.59 17.31
N GLU A 714 -19.54 -23.48 18.30
CA GLU A 714 -19.20 -23.13 19.69
C GLU A 714 -17.74 -22.72 19.86
N THR A 715 -16.82 -23.33 19.12
CA THR A 715 -15.40 -22.92 19.10
C THR A 715 -15.24 -21.48 18.62
N CYS A 716 -15.84 -21.13 17.48
CA CYS A 716 -15.76 -19.77 16.94
C CYS A 716 -16.47 -18.75 17.85
N LYS A 717 -17.67 -19.06 18.36
CA LYS A 717 -18.43 -18.17 19.27
C LYS A 717 -17.66 -17.87 20.56
N ASN A 718 -17.00 -18.87 21.16
CA ASN A 718 -16.18 -18.67 22.37
C ASN A 718 -14.95 -17.78 22.11
N VAL A 719 -14.34 -17.86 20.92
CA VAL A 719 -13.22 -16.99 20.51
C VAL A 719 -13.71 -15.56 20.22
N VAL A 720 -14.78 -15.41 19.43
CA VAL A 720 -15.37 -14.11 19.07
C VAL A 720 -15.82 -13.32 20.30
N THR A 721 -16.50 -13.98 21.23
CA THR A 721 -16.97 -13.38 22.50
C THR A 721 -15.86 -13.16 23.53
N GLY A 722 -14.64 -13.66 23.28
CA GLY A 722 -13.50 -13.50 24.19
C GLY A 722 -13.59 -14.31 25.48
N GLN A 723 -14.35 -15.42 25.49
CA GLN A 723 -14.34 -16.39 26.61
C GLN A 723 -13.02 -17.18 26.65
N VAL A 724 -12.39 -17.37 25.48
CA VAL A 724 -11.06 -17.93 25.30
C VAL A 724 -10.26 -17.03 24.35
N LYS A 725 -8.93 -17.06 24.43
CA LYS A 725 -8.05 -16.25 23.56
C LYS A 725 -8.16 -16.69 22.10
N ASN A 726 -8.08 -18.00 21.92
CA ASN A 726 -8.07 -18.76 20.67
C ASN A 726 -8.51 -20.20 21.00
N ALA A 727 -8.82 -21.05 20.03
CA ALA A 727 -9.30 -22.40 20.31
C ALA A 727 -9.06 -23.43 19.20
N PHE A 728 -9.14 -24.72 19.53
CA PHE A 728 -9.01 -25.85 18.62
C PHE A 728 -10.24 -26.79 18.71
N ALA A 729 -11.00 -26.91 17.63
CA ALA A 729 -12.06 -27.90 17.43
C ALA A 729 -11.50 -29.20 16.85
N VAL A 730 -11.41 -30.23 17.71
CA VAL A 730 -11.02 -31.61 17.33
C VAL A 730 -12.29 -32.36 16.96
N ILE A 731 -12.79 -32.08 15.75
CA ILE A 731 -14.11 -32.48 15.26
C ILE A 731 -14.02 -33.50 14.11
N ARG A 732 -15.11 -34.23 13.86
CA ARG A 732 -15.32 -35.06 12.65
C ARG A 732 -16.81 -35.36 12.47
N PRO A 733 -17.32 -35.60 11.23
CA PRO A 733 -16.63 -35.56 9.94
C PRO A 733 -16.05 -34.17 9.60
N PRO A 734 -15.05 -34.09 8.69
CA PRO A 734 -14.54 -32.84 8.15
C PRO A 734 -15.63 -32.06 7.38
N GLY A 735 -15.31 -30.85 6.94
CA GLY A 735 -16.26 -29.93 6.33
C GLY A 735 -15.87 -29.32 4.98
N HIS A 736 -14.61 -28.97 4.76
CA HIS A 736 -14.22 -28.01 3.71
C HIS A 736 -14.63 -28.37 2.26
N HIS A 737 -14.79 -29.65 1.91
CA HIS A 737 -15.26 -30.11 0.60
C HIS A 737 -16.77 -30.04 0.38
N ALA A 738 -17.59 -29.99 1.45
CA ALA A 738 -19.05 -30.02 1.32
C ALA A 738 -19.57 -28.74 0.64
N GLU A 739 -20.21 -28.92 -0.51
CA GLU A 739 -20.84 -27.84 -1.27
C GLU A 739 -22.13 -27.37 -0.58
N PHE A 740 -22.69 -26.26 -1.05
CA PHE A 740 -23.96 -25.76 -0.51
C PHE A 740 -25.12 -26.78 -0.68
N ASP A 741 -25.11 -27.61 -1.72
CA ASP A 741 -26.18 -28.57 -2.04
C ASP A 741 -25.75 -30.05 -2.11
N ALA A 742 -24.47 -30.38 -1.86
CA ALA A 742 -23.96 -31.74 -2.00
C ALA A 742 -22.83 -32.09 -0.99
N PRO A 743 -22.77 -33.37 -0.52
CA PRO A 743 -21.63 -33.87 0.24
C PRO A 743 -20.47 -34.25 -0.70
N MET A 744 -19.22 -34.12 -0.25
CA MET A 744 -18.03 -34.48 -1.03
C MET A 744 -16.83 -34.66 -0.10
N GLY A 745 -15.85 -35.51 -0.46
CA GLY A 745 -14.53 -35.57 0.19
C GLY A 745 -14.62 -35.83 1.69
N PHE A 746 -15.37 -36.86 2.08
CA PHE A 746 -15.69 -37.21 3.48
C PHE A 746 -16.51 -36.16 4.27
N CYS A 747 -16.88 -35.04 3.66
CA CYS A 747 -17.58 -33.92 4.29
C CYS A 747 -19.09 -33.99 4.03
N PHE A 748 -19.88 -33.82 5.10
CA PHE A 748 -21.36 -33.80 5.04
C PHE A 748 -21.91 -32.37 5.11
N PHE A 749 -21.42 -31.58 6.06
CA PHE A 749 -21.71 -30.15 6.20
C PHE A 749 -20.39 -29.40 6.29
N ASN A 750 -20.34 -28.21 5.73
CA ASN A 750 -19.17 -27.37 5.74
C ASN A 750 -19.08 -26.63 7.08
N ASN A 751 -18.39 -27.27 8.03
CA ASN A 751 -18.33 -26.85 9.43
C ASN A 751 -17.87 -25.39 9.60
N VAL A 752 -16.90 -24.95 8.80
CA VAL A 752 -16.32 -23.60 8.86
C VAL A 752 -17.29 -22.53 8.31
N PRO A 753 -17.82 -22.60 7.07
CA PRO A 753 -18.83 -21.67 6.59
C PRO A 753 -20.06 -21.54 7.49
N VAL A 754 -20.58 -22.65 8.02
CA VAL A 754 -21.67 -22.62 9.00
C VAL A 754 -21.26 -21.80 10.24
N ALA A 755 -20.10 -22.11 10.84
CA ALA A 755 -19.62 -21.39 12.04
C ALA A 755 -19.36 -19.89 11.78
N VAL A 756 -18.83 -19.55 10.61
CA VAL A 756 -18.59 -18.16 10.18
C VAL A 756 -19.89 -17.40 10.00
N ARG A 757 -20.88 -17.98 9.29
CA ARG A 757 -22.20 -17.35 9.08
C ARG A 757 -22.94 -17.14 10.41
N VAL A 758 -22.89 -18.11 11.33
CA VAL A 758 -23.46 -17.95 12.68
C VAL A 758 -22.76 -16.82 13.44
N CYS A 759 -21.43 -16.71 13.38
CA CYS A 759 -20.72 -15.63 14.07
C CYS A 759 -21.00 -14.25 13.47
N GLN A 760 -21.13 -14.14 12.14
CA GLN A 760 -21.52 -12.91 11.46
C GLN A 760 -22.96 -12.49 11.82
N GLN A 761 -23.88 -13.45 11.96
CA GLN A 761 -25.28 -13.21 12.31
C GLN A 761 -25.47 -12.85 13.80
N ASP A 762 -24.83 -13.59 14.71
CA ASP A 762 -24.98 -13.41 16.15
C ASP A 762 -24.16 -12.22 16.68
N TYR A 763 -23.06 -11.86 16.00
CA TYR A 763 -22.08 -10.89 16.48
C TYR A 763 -21.58 -9.90 15.40
N PRO A 764 -22.48 -9.23 14.65
CA PRO A 764 -22.11 -8.38 13.51
C PRO A 764 -21.16 -7.22 13.87
N ASP A 765 -21.23 -6.69 15.09
CA ASP A 765 -20.43 -5.54 15.55
C ASP A 765 -18.98 -5.88 15.95
N ILE A 766 -18.63 -7.17 16.00
CA ILE A 766 -17.33 -7.69 16.48
C ILE A 766 -16.75 -8.85 15.64
N CYS A 767 -17.49 -9.34 14.63
CA CYS A 767 -17.12 -10.43 13.75
C CYS A 767 -17.75 -10.26 12.35
N ARG A 768 -17.40 -9.18 11.65
CA ARG A 768 -17.90 -8.92 10.29
C ARG A 768 -16.98 -9.55 9.24
N LYS A 769 -15.70 -9.20 9.27
CA LYS A 769 -14.68 -9.69 8.33
C LYS A 769 -14.00 -10.93 8.87
N VAL A 770 -14.02 -12.03 8.12
CA VAL A 770 -13.40 -13.29 8.53
C VAL A 770 -12.38 -13.75 7.51
N LEU A 771 -11.17 -14.09 7.97
CA LEU A 771 -10.20 -14.84 7.17
C LEU A 771 -10.45 -16.33 7.42
N VAL A 772 -10.77 -17.07 6.36
CA VAL A 772 -10.69 -18.53 6.36
C VAL A 772 -9.41 -18.93 5.64
N LEU A 773 -8.45 -19.46 6.39
CA LEU A 773 -7.25 -20.05 5.83
C LEU A 773 -7.39 -21.57 5.81
N ASP A 774 -7.24 -22.17 4.63
CA ASP A 774 -7.18 -23.60 4.44
C ASP A 774 -5.74 -24.04 4.13
N TRP A 775 -5.19 -24.91 4.97
CA TRP A 775 -3.87 -25.52 4.78
C TRP A 775 -3.93 -27.05 4.63
N ASP A 776 -5.14 -27.60 4.49
CA ASP A 776 -5.32 -28.97 4.02
C ASP A 776 -4.66 -29.14 2.65
N VAL A 777 -4.15 -30.33 2.34
CA VAL A 777 -3.47 -30.57 1.06
C VAL A 777 -4.45 -30.52 -0.12
N HIS A 778 -5.74 -30.67 0.13
CA HIS A 778 -6.80 -30.60 -0.88
C HIS A 778 -7.44 -29.21 -0.92
N HIS A 779 -7.95 -28.82 -2.09
CA HIS A 779 -8.73 -27.59 -2.24
C HIS A 779 -10.09 -27.73 -1.55
N GLY A 780 -10.38 -26.90 -0.55
CA GLY A 780 -11.69 -26.76 0.08
C GLY A 780 -12.72 -26.08 -0.83
N ASN A 781 -13.07 -26.76 -1.94
CA ASN A 781 -13.98 -26.29 -2.98
C ASN A 781 -15.31 -25.77 -2.44
N GLY A 782 -15.89 -26.44 -1.43
CA GLY A 782 -17.14 -26.01 -0.80
C GLY A 782 -16.99 -24.67 -0.07
N VAL A 783 -15.87 -24.43 0.62
CA VAL A 783 -15.61 -23.14 1.29
C VAL A 783 -15.48 -22.02 0.26
N GLN A 784 -14.70 -22.24 -0.79
CA GLN A 784 -14.56 -21.32 -1.92
C GLN A 784 -15.93 -20.97 -2.51
N ASN A 785 -16.74 -21.97 -2.86
CA ASN A 785 -18.00 -21.76 -3.58
C ASN A 785 -19.08 -21.08 -2.70
N ILE A 786 -19.16 -21.40 -1.40
CA ILE A 786 -20.12 -20.77 -0.47
C ILE A 786 -19.80 -19.28 -0.23
N PHE A 787 -18.53 -18.87 -0.36
CA PHE A 787 -18.10 -17.49 -0.14
C PHE A 787 -17.66 -16.73 -1.40
N TYR A 788 -17.77 -17.33 -2.60
CA TYR A 788 -17.20 -16.80 -3.85
C TYR A 788 -17.66 -15.38 -4.25
N HIS A 789 -18.78 -14.93 -3.69
CA HIS A 789 -19.39 -13.62 -3.90
C HIS A 789 -19.32 -12.67 -2.68
N ASP A 790 -18.71 -13.08 -1.56
CA ASP A 790 -18.78 -12.35 -0.29
C ASP A 790 -17.55 -11.46 -0.05
N ALA A 791 -17.75 -10.15 0.01
CA ALA A 791 -16.69 -9.18 0.30
C ALA A 791 -16.11 -9.29 1.73
N ASN A 792 -16.85 -9.89 2.67
CA ASN A 792 -16.50 -9.94 4.09
C ASN A 792 -15.85 -11.27 4.50
N VAL A 793 -15.73 -12.25 3.61
CA VAL A 793 -15.01 -13.50 3.89
C VAL A 793 -13.88 -13.67 2.88
N LEU A 794 -12.65 -13.61 3.38
CA LEU A 794 -11.45 -13.88 2.61
C LEU A 794 -11.11 -15.36 2.76
N TYR A 795 -11.18 -16.12 1.66
CA TYR A 795 -10.69 -17.49 1.59
C TYR A 795 -9.28 -17.52 0.99
N ILE A 796 -8.34 -18.18 1.68
CA ILE A 796 -6.99 -18.45 1.17
C ILE A 796 -6.73 -19.96 1.32
N SER A 797 -6.31 -20.64 0.26
CA SER A 797 -6.05 -22.10 0.26
C SER A 797 -4.67 -22.46 -0.28
N LEU A 798 -3.94 -23.34 0.41
CA LEU A 798 -2.62 -23.86 0.01
C LEU A 798 -2.68 -25.37 -0.23
N HIS A 799 -2.99 -25.78 -1.46
CA HIS A 799 -3.34 -27.16 -1.82
C HIS A 799 -2.51 -27.68 -3.01
N VAL A 800 -2.40 -28.99 -3.17
CA VAL A 800 -1.87 -29.60 -4.40
C VAL A 800 -2.94 -29.54 -5.49
N TYR A 801 -2.58 -29.03 -6.67
CA TYR A 801 -3.52 -28.83 -7.78
C TYR A 801 -3.19 -29.69 -9.00
N GLN A 802 -1.91 -29.77 -9.40
CA GLN A 802 -1.45 -30.50 -10.60
C GLN A 802 -2.34 -30.20 -11.83
N ASP A 803 -2.55 -28.92 -12.15
CA ASP A 803 -3.43 -28.44 -13.23
C ASP A 803 -4.88 -29.00 -13.19
N GLY A 804 -5.38 -29.31 -11.99
CA GLY A 804 -6.71 -29.87 -11.75
C GLY A 804 -6.80 -31.39 -11.90
N ILE A 805 -5.66 -32.10 -11.85
CA ILE A 805 -5.57 -33.57 -11.83
C ILE A 805 -5.68 -34.11 -10.39
N PHE A 806 -5.12 -33.40 -9.40
CA PHE A 806 -5.17 -33.82 -7.99
C PHE A 806 -6.56 -33.57 -7.39
N TYR A 807 -6.98 -34.40 -6.42
CA TYR A 807 -8.31 -34.34 -5.80
C TYR A 807 -8.57 -32.95 -5.14
N PRO A 808 -9.76 -32.33 -5.31
CA PRO A 808 -11.00 -32.84 -5.92
C PRO A 808 -11.02 -32.77 -7.47
N GLY A 809 -9.98 -32.26 -8.10
CA GLY A 809 -9.87 -32.09 -9.56
C GLY A 809 -10.88 -31.09 -10.12
N LYS A 810 -10.90 -30.94 -11.45
CA LYS A 810 -11.81 -30.00 -12.12
C LYS A 810 -13.29 -30.41 -11.96
N PRO A 811 -14.22 -29.46 -11.73
CA PRO A 811 -15.64 -29.76 -11.61
C PRO A 811 -16.24 -30.22 -12.95
N PRO A 812 -17.28 -31.07 -12.93
CA PRO A 812 -17.97 -31.51 -14.15
C PRO A 812 -18.60 -30.36 -14.95
N ASN A 813 -18.98 -29.28 -14.25
CA ASN A 813 -19.46 -28.03 -14.86
C ASN A 813 -18.29 -27.05 -14.98
N SER A 814 -17.90 -26.71 -16.20
CA SER A 814 -16.81 -25.76 -16.48
C SER A 814 -17.11 -24.31 -16.07
N MET A 815 -18.35 -24.00 -15.69
CA MET A 815 -18.74 -22.68 -15.13
C MET A 815 -18.54 -22.61 -13.61
N THR A 816 -18.29 -23.74 -12.95
CA THR A 816 -17.97 -23.78 -11.51
C THR A 816 -16.46 -23.54 -11.35
N PRO A 817 -16.02 -22.57 -10.52
CA PRO A 817 -14.59 -22.32 -10.31
C PRO A 817 -13.95 -23.49 -9.56
N ASP A 818 -12.69 -23.79 -9.89
CA ASP A 818 -11.89 -24.84 -9.25
C ASP A 818 -10.74 -24.25 -8.42
N GLY A 819 -9.77 -25.07 -8.01
CA GLY A 819 -8.56 -24.63 -7.30
C GLY A 819 -7.58 -23.80 -8.13
N GLY A 820 -7.88 -23.47 -9.39
CA GLY A 820 -7.04 -22.64 -10.25
C GLY A 820 -6.69 -21.28 -9.63
N ILE A 821 -5.47 -20.80 -9.92
CA ILE A 821 -4.92 -19.54 -9.41
C ILE A 821 -5.64 -18.30 -9.99
N GLU A 822 -6.32 -18.49 -11.11
CA GLU A 822 -7.14 -17.50 -11.81
C GLU A 822 -8.48 -17.22 -11.10
N ASN A 823 -8.96 -18.14 -10.27
CA ASN A 823 -10.27 -18.06 -9.62
C ASN A 823 -10.24 -17.15 -8.39
N CYS A 824 -10.31 -15.84 -8.64
CA CYS A 824 -10.13 -14.79 -7.63
C CYS A 824 -11.43 -14.34 -6.92
N GLY A 825 -12.53 -15.08 -7.05
CA GLY A 825 -13.86 -14.64 -6.60
C GLY A 825 -14.64 -13.91 -7.70
N SER A 826 -15.84 -13.42 -7.41
CA SER A 826 -16.64 -12.68 -8.39
C SER A 826 -17.73 -11.79 -7.76
N GLY A 827 -18.18 -10.77 -8.49
CA GLY A 827 -19.09 -9.76 -7.93
C GLY A 827 -18.40 -9.01 -6.77
N ALA A 828 -19.09 -8.85 -5.64
CA ALA A 828 -18.53 -8.20 -4.46
C ALA A 828 -17.38 -9.00 -3.79
N GLY A 829 -17.32 -10.32 -4.01
CA GLY A 829 -16.25 -11.19 -3.52
C GLY A 829 -14.99 -11.21 -4.38
N LEU A 830 -14.91 -10.39 -5.43
CA LEU A 830 -13.73 -10.33 -6.30
C LEU A 830 -12.49 -9.87 -5.50
N GLY A 831 -11.40 -10.61 -5.66
CA GLY A 831 -10.18 -10.49 -4.85
C GLY A 831 -10.25 -11.13 -3.47
N LYS A 832 -11.38 -11.72 -3.05
CA LYS A 832 -11.53 -12.36 -1.72
C LYS A 832 -11.39 -13.89 -1.75
N ASN A 833 -10.99 -14.44 -2.91
CA ASN A 833 -10.57 -15.83 -3.05
C ASN A 833 -9.10 -15.89 -3.52
N VAL A 834 -8.24 -16.61 -2.80
CA VAL A 834 -6.81 -16.73 -3.10
C VAL A 834 -6.39 -18.20 -3.11
N ASN A 835 -6.23 -18.77 -4.30
CA ASN A 835 -5.73 -20.13 -4.47
C ASN A 835 -4.20 -20.13 -4.67
N ILE A 836 -3.50 -20.89 -3.83
CA ILE A 836 -2.08 -21.23 -3.98
C ILE A 836 -2.02 -22.72 -4.36
N GLY A 837 -2.41 -23.01 -5.61
CA GLY A 837 -2.42 -24.36 -6.17
C GLY A 837 -1.02 -24.81 -6.56
N TRP A 838 -0.44 -25.76 -5.82
CA TRP A 838 0.88 -26.30 -6.11
C TRP A 838 0.86 -27.16 -7.38
N HIS A 839 1.88 -26.95 -8.22
CA HIS A 839 2.08 -27.68 -9.48
C HIS A 839 2.30 -29.18 -9.31
N ASP A 840 2.75 -29.63 -8.14
CA ASP A 840 3.04 -31.04 -7.83
C ASP A 840 2.98 -31.29 -6.30
N GLN A 841 3.04 -32.56 -5.92
CA GLN A 841 3.28 -32.99 -4.53
C GLN A 841 4.74 -32.73 -4.11
N GLY A 842 5.07 -33.02 -2.85
CA GLY A 842 6.42 -32.89 -2.32
C GLY A 842 6.85 -31.48 -1.91
N MET A 843 5.89 -30.56 -1.75
CA MET A 843 6.12 -29.25 -1.12
C MET A 843 6.41 -29.43 0.38
N GLY A 844 7.23 -28.56 0.98
CA GLY A 844 7.53 -28.63 2.41
C GLY A 844 7.69 -27.26 3.06
N ASP A 845 8.44 -27.23 4.16
CA ASP A 845 8.62 -26.04 5.01
C ASP A 845 9.10 -24.80 4.22
N GLY A 846 9.93 -24.97 3.20
CA GLY A 846 10.46 -23.86 2.40
C GLY A 846 9.38 -23.17 1.56
N GLU A 847 8.49 -23.96 0.95
CA GLU A 847 7.38 -23.49 0.11
C GLU A 847 6.27 -22.88 0.94
N TYR A 848 5.83 -23.56 2.01
CA TYR A 848 4.77 -23.06 2.89
C TYR A 848 5.19 -21.78 3.62
N MET A 849 6.42 -21.69 4.13
CA MET A 849 6.89 -20.44 4.76
C MET A 849 7.02 -19.30 3.75
N ALA A 850 7.44 -19.57 2.51
CA ALA A 850 7.50 -18.55 1.47
C ALA A 850 6.10 -18.07 1.04
N ALA A 851 5.13 -18.98 0.91
CA ALA A 851 3.73 -18.64 0.66
C ALA A 851 3.16 -17.74 1.76
N PHE A 852 3.42 -18.09 3.03
CA PHE A 852 2.98 -17.28 4.17
C PHE A 852 3.59 -15.89 4.18
N GLN A 853 4.90 -15.78 3.98
CA GLN A 853 5.61 -14.50 4.05
C GLN A 853 5.31 -13.57 2.86
N LYS A 854 5.08 -14.14 1.67
CA LYS A 854 4.88 -13.36 0.43
C LYS A 854 3.42 -13.09 0.08
N ILE A 855 2.50 -13.98 0.44
CA ILE A 855 1.10 -13.92 -0.03
C ILE A 855 0.14 -13.88 1.14
N VAL A 856 0.11 -14.94 1.97
CA VAL A 856 -0.92 -15.10 3.01
C VAL A 856 -0.90 -13.94 4.03
N MET A 857 0.26 -13.66 4.63
CA MET A 857 0.35 -12.66 5.71
C MET A 857 0.24 -11.21 5.22
N PRO A 858 0.78 -10.80 4.06
CA PRO A 858 0.52 -9.48 3.50
C PRO A 858 -0.97 -9.27 3.21
N ILE A 859 -1.61 -10.17 2.45
CA ILE A 859 -3.04 -10.08 2.11
C ILE A 859 -3.91 -10.09 3.37
N ALA A 860 -3.64 -10.99 4.32
CA ALA A 860 -4.40 -11.07 5.56
C ALA A 860 -4.27 -9.81 6.45
N LYS A 861 -3.11 -9.12 6.43
CA LYS A 861 -2.93 -7.86 7.14
C LYS A 861 -3.66 -6.71 6.46
N GLU A 862 -3.63 -6.64 5.13
CA GLU A 862 -4.38 -5.64 4.36
C GLU A 862 -5.89 -5.83 4.51
N PHE A 863 -6.36 -7.09 4.52
CA PHE A 863 -7.76 -7.41 4.79
C PHE A 863 -8.20 -7.04 6.21
N ASN A 864 -7.30 -7.15 7.19
CA ASN A 864 -7.52 -6.86 8.61
C ASN A 864 -8.80 -7.54 9.18
N PRO A 865 -8.80 -8.89 9.32
CA PRO A 865 -9.96 -9.66 9.76
C PRO A 865 -10.29 -9.49 11.26
N ASP A 866 -11.57 -9.62 11.59
CA ASP A 866 -12.09 -9.62 12.97
C ASP A 866 -12.01 -11.00 13.65
N LEU A 867 -11.85 -12.06 12.85
CA LEU A 867 -11.67 -13.47 13.25
C LEU A 867 -10.82 -14.18 12.19
N VAL A 868 -9.90 -15.05 12.63
CA VAL A 868 -9.23 -16.02 11.74
C VAL A 868 -9.76 -17.42 12.06
N VAL A 869 -10.27 -18.12 11.04
CA VAL A 869 -10.60 -19.54 11.11
C VAL A 869 -9.61 -20.31 10.25
N ILE A 870 -9.01 -21.37 10.81
CA ILE A 870 -8.10 -22.26 10.08
C ILE A 870 -8.84 -23.56 9.81
N SER A 871 -9.13 -23.85 8.54
CA SER A 871 -9.46 -25.20 8.07
C SER A 871 -8.16 -26.01 8.09
N ALA A 872 -8.04 -26.84 9.12
CA ALA A 872 -6.78 -27.41 9.54
C ALA A 872 -6.69 -28.90 9.20
N GLY A 873 -6.43 -29.17 7.92
CA GLY A 873 -5.90 -30.45 7.47
C GLY A 873 -4.45 -30.67 7.91
N PHE A 874 -4.07 -31.93 8.07
CA PHE A 874 -2.69 -32.32 8.38
C PHE A 874 -2.18 -33.45 7.47
N ASP A 875 -2.74 -33.54 6.25
CA ASP A 875 -2.31 -34.41 5.16
C ASP A 875 -1.22 -33.79 4.28
N ALA A 876 -0.98 -32.48 4.36
CA ALA A 876 0.25 -31.89 3.85
C ALA A 876 1.49 -32.22 4.72
N ALA A 877 1.30 -32.90 5.86
CA ALA A 877 2.34 -33.13 6.85
C ALA A 877 3.30 -34.28 6.47
N ASP A 878 4.57 -34.13 6.86
CA ASP A 878 5.59 -35.17 6.68
C ASP A 878 5.15 -36.54 7.25
N GLY A 879 5.05 -37.52 6.36
CA GLY A 879 4.59 -38.88 6.64
C GLY A 879 3.14 -39.18 6.24
N ASP A 880 2.36 -38.22 5.74
CA ASP A 880 1.06 -38.52 5.15
C ASP A 880 1.19 -38.91 3.66
N GLU A 881 0.84 -40.17 3.36
CA GLU A 881 1.01 -40.75 2.03
C GLU A 881 -0.06 -40.31 1.02
N LEU A 882 -1.19 -39.74 1.47
CA LEU A 882 -2.25 -39.26 0.57
C LEU A 882 -1.93 -37.87 0.04
N GLY A 883 -1.53 -36.94 0.91
CA GLY A 883 -1.11 -35.61 0.47
C GLY A 883 0.27 -35.57 -0.19
N GLY A 884 1.19 -36.46 0.21
CA GLY A 884 2.50 -36.58 -0.42
C GLY A 884 3.41 -35.35 -0.26
N CYS A 885 3.15 -34.51 0.74
CA CYS A 885 3.95 -33.34 1.08
C CYS A 885 4.78 -33.57 2.36
N PHE A 886 5.67 -32.63 2.66
CA PHE A 886 6.69 -32.74 3.70
C PHE A 886 6.66 -31.57 4.68
N VAL A 887 5.47 -31.06 5.03
CA VAL A 887 5.32 -29.97 6.00
C VAL A 887 5.56 -30.51 7.42
N SER A 888 6.56 -29.98 8.10
CA SER A 888 6.92 -30.44 9.44
C SER A 888 5.95 -29.89 10.51
N PRO A 889 5.78 -30.57 11.65
CA PRO A 889 5.06 -30.02 12.81
C PRO A 889 5.61 -28.66 13.25
N SER A 890 6.91 -28.39 13.04
CA SER A 890 7.53 -27.10 13.29
C SER A 890 6.97 -26.02 12.37
N CYS A 891 6.81 -26.29 11.07
CA CYS A 891 6.22 -25.33 10.13
C CYS A 891 4.77 -25.00 10.50
N TYR A 892 3.95 -25.99 10.87
CA TYR A 892 2.59 -25.73 11.39
C TYR A 892 2.57 -24.80 12.62
N ALA A 893 3.55 -24.93 13.54
CA ALA A 893 3.69 -24.00 14.65
C ALA A 893 4.05 -22.57 14.19
N HIS A 894 4.97 -22.41 13.24
CA HIS A 894 5.31 -21.08 12.67
C HIS A 894 4.12 -20.45 11.93
N MET A 895 3.41 -21.21 11.11
CA MET A 895 2.19 -20.78 10.42
C MET A 895 1.11 -20.31 11.41
N THR A 896 0.84 -21.11 12.46
CA THR A 896 -0.09 -20.74 13.54
C THR A 896 0.32 -19.44 14.22
N HIS A 897 1.61 -19.29 14.56
CA HIS A 897 2.14 -18.13 15.25
C HIS A 897 2.00 -16.84 14.43
N MET A 898 2.21 -16.91 13.11
CA MET A 898 2.00 -15.77 12.22
C MET A 898 0.54 -15.32 12.21
N LEU A 899 -0.41 -16.27 12.12
CA LEU A 899 -1.85 -15.97 12.10
C LEU A 899 -2.36 -15.42 13.43
N MET A 900 -1.76 -15.81 14.57
CA MET A 900 -2.06 -15.26 15.88
C MET A 900 -1.68 -13.76 16.03
N SER A 901 -0.98 -13.16 15.06
CA SER A 901 -0.75 -11.72 15.02
C SER A 901 -1.92 -10.92 14.41
N LEU A 902 -2.93 -11.61 13.86
CA LEU A 902 -4.14 -11.04 13.26
C LEU A 902 -5.31 -11.09 14.25
N ALA A 903 -6.39 -10.33 13.99
CA ALA A 903 -7.66 -10.39 14.73
C ALA A 903 -7.51 -10.30 16.27
N ASP A 904 -6.50 -9.57 16.77
CA ASP A 904 -6.13 -9.51 18.19
C ASP A 904 -5.94 -10.90 18.85
N GLY A 905 -5.43 -11.85 18.09
CA GLY A 905 -5.20 -13.24 18.52
C GLY A 905 -6.42 -14.16 18.44
N LYS A 906 -7.59 -13.67 17.96
CA LYS A 906 -8.80 -14.48 17.75
C LYS A 906 -8.61 -15.49 16.62
N VAL A 907 -8.05 -16.65 16.95
CA VAL A 907 -7.85 -17.78 16.03
C VAL A 907 -8.70 -18.97 16.47
N ALA A 908 -9.51 -19.50 15.57
CA ALA A 908 -10.23 -20.77 15.74
C ALA A 908 -9.67 -21.79 14.74
N VAL A 909 -9.17 -22.92 15.24
CA VAL A 909 -8.64 -24.03 14.42
C VAL A 909 -9.68 -25.12 14.34
N CYS A 910 -10.14 -25.48 13.14
CA CYS A 910 -11.14 -26.51 12.90
C CYS A 910 -10.50 -27.68 12.14
N LEU A 911 -10.56 -28.89 12.70
CA LEU A 911 -9.91 -30.06 12.08
C LEU A 911 -10.60 -30.49 10.77
N GLU A 912 -9.80 -30.67 9.71
CA GLU A 912 -10.24 -31.19 8.39
C GLU A 912 -9.60 -32.57 8.13
N GLY A 913 -8.73 -32.71 7.11
CA GLY A 913 -8.02 -33.92 6.69
C GLY A 913 -6.74 -34.27 7.47
N GLY A 914 -5.92 -35.16 6.93
CA GLY A 914 -4.76 -35.77 7.58
C GLY A 914 -5.02 -37.17 8.16
N TYR A 915 -4.38 -38.19 7.59
CA TYR A 915 -4.77 -39.60 7.69
C TYR A 915 -3.68 -40.47 8.33
N ASN A 916 -2.40 -40.04 8.29
CA ASN A 916 -1.36 -40.62 9.12
C ASN A 916 -1.56 -40.21 10.60
N LEU A 917 -2.07 -41.14 11.42
CA LEU A 917 -2.36 -40.94 12.85
C LEU A 917 -1.20 -40.37 13.69
N LYS A 918 0.06 -40.59 13.28
CA LYS A 918 1.24 -40.03 13.96
C LYS A 918 1.54 -38.61 13.49
N ALA A 919 1.48 -38.34 12.18
CA ALA A 919 1.71 -37.01 11.61
C ALA A 919 0.66 -36.02 12.13
N ILE A 920 -0.63 -36.33 11.98
CA ILE A 920 -1.74 -35.50 12.47
C ILE A 920 -1.63 -35.20 13.97
N SER A 921 -1.29 -36.20 14.79
CA SER A 921 -1.14 -36.02 16.23
C SER A 921 0.02 -35.10 16.60
N ASN A 922 1.15 -35.20 15.88
CA ASN A 922 2.32 -34.35 16.12
C ASN A 922 2.07 -32.91 15.68
N SER A 923 1.51 -32.71 14.48
CA SER A 923 1.20 -31.39 13.93
C SER A 923 0.11 -30.68 14.75
N ALA A 924 -0.97 -31.37 15.11
CA ALA A 924 -2.00 -30.82 16.00
C ALA A 924 -1.44 -30.43 17.37
N VAL A 925 -0.51 -31.21 17.95
CA VAL A 925 0.18 -30.84 19.21
C VAL A 925 1.04 -29.58 19.04
N ALA A 926 1.73 -29.42 17.91
CA ALA A 926 2.55 -28.24 17.64
C ALA A 926 1.70 -26.97 17.47
N VAL A 927 0.57 -27.06 16.76
CA VAL A 927 -0.45 -26.01 16.67
C VAL A 927 -1.01 -25.67 18.05
N ALA A 928 -1.50 -26.66 18.81
CA ALA A 928 -2.10 -26.45 20.13
C ALA A 928 -1.15 -25.79 21.13
N LYS A 929 0.13 -26.21 21.16
CA LYS A 929 1.18 -25.56 21.94
C LYS A 929 1.37 -24.10 21.58
N THR A 930 1.44 -23.80 20.28
CA THR A 930 1.58 -22.42 19.79
C THR A 930 0.37 -21.56 20.19
N LEU A 931 -0.85 -22.10 20.07
CA LEU A 931 -2.06 -21.42 20.54
C LEU A 931 -1.99 -21.09 22.04
N MET A 932 -1.51 -22.03 22.87
CA MET A 932 -1.30 -21.83 24.31
C MET A 932 -0.21 -20.78 24.63
N GLY A 933 0.70 -20.51 23.69
CA GLY A 933 1.74 -19.49 23.81
C GLY A 933 3.17 -20.05 23.91
N ASP A 934 3.38 -21.36 23.71
CA ASP A 934 4.73 -21.91 23.55
C ASP A 934 5.39 -21.25 22.31
N PRO A 935 6.67 -20.83 22.39
CA PRO A 935 7.38 -20.31 21.23
C PRO A 935 7.55 -21.40 20.16
N PRO A 936 7.34 -21.09 18.87
CA PRO A 936 7.58 -22.05 17.79
C PRO A 936 9.01 -22.62 17.84
N PRO A 937 9.20 -23.92 17.58
CA PRO A 937 10.52 -24.53 17.59
C PRO A 937 11.41 -23.91 16.50
N LYS A 938 12.72 -23.79 16.79
CA LYS A 938 13.69 -23.30 15.80
C LYS A 938 13.74 -24.27 14.61
N MET A 939 13.67 -23.71 13.41
CA MET A 939 13.60 -24.41 12.13
C MET A 939 14.64 -23.82 11.18
N GLU A 940 15.35 -24.67 10.43
CA GLU A 940 16.15 -24.23 9.28
C GLU A 940 15.25 -24.26 8.05
N ILE A 941 15.08 -23.13 7.38
CA ILE A 941 14.18 -23.01 6.22
C ILE A 941 14.88 -23.61 4.98
N PRO A 942 14.34 -24.65 4.34
CA PRO A 942 14.88 -25.21 3.11
C PRO A 942 14.88 -24.21 1.95
N LYS A 943 15.71 -24.46 0.93
CA LYS A 943 15.64 -23.69 -0.32
C LYS A 943 14.35 -24.03 -1.06
N ILE A 944 13.55 -23.01 -1.38
CA ILE A 944 12.34 -23.16 -2.16
C ILE A 944 12.59 -23.79 -3.54
N ASN A 945 11.70 -24.70 -3.93
CA ASN A 945 11.60 -25.24 -5.28
C ASN A 945 11.40 -24.10 -6.30
N LYS A 946 12.14 -24.13 -7.41
CA LYS A 946 12.07 -23.10 -8.46
C LYS A 946 10.69 -23.00 -9.11
N GLU A 947 10.00 -24.12 -9.30
CA GLU A 947 8.65 -24.12 -9.86
C GLU A 947 7.65 -23.57 -8.84
N ALA A 948 7.74 -23.95 -7.56
CA ALA A 948 6.94 -23.34 -6.50
C ALA A 948 7.15 -21.82 -6.39
N ALA A 949 8.40 -21.35 -6.52
CA ALA A 949 8.70 -19.92 -6.58
C ALA A 949 8.05 -19.19 -7.76
N ARG A 950 7.92 -19.85 -8.93
CA ARG A 950 7.17 -19.32 -10.08
C ARG A 950 5.67 -19.31 -9.84
N ILE A 951 5.11 -20.38 -9.23
CA ILE A 951 3.69 -20.41 -8.84
C ILE A 951 3.36 -19.25 -7.89
N LEU A 952 4.18 -19.01 -6.86
CA LEU A 952 3.96 -17.86 -5.96
C LEU A 952 4.02 -16.51 -6.70
N ALA A 953 4.89 -16.36 -7.70
CA ALA A 953 4.93 -15.15 -8.53
C ALA A 953 3.69 -15.01 -9.44
N LYS A 954 3.15 -16.13 -9.97
CA LYS A 954 1.87 -16.11 -10.70
C LYS A 954 0.70 -15.72 -9.78
N VAL A 955 0.59 -16.32 -8.60
CA VAL A 955 -0.47 -15.99 -7.62
C VAL A 955 -0.38 -14.52 -7.21
N GLN A 956 0.81 -14.02 -6.85
CA GLN A 956 1.02 -12.59 -6.57
C GLN A 956 0.49 -11.72 -7.72
N ALA A 957 0.86 -12.03 -8.96
CA ALA A 957 0.48 -11.23 -10.11
C ALA A 957 -1.05 -11.27 -10.40
N HIS A 958 -1.72 -12.42 -10.21
CA HIS A 958 -3.18 -12.55 -10.31
C HIS A 958 -3.93 -11.79 -9.19
N GLN A 959 -3.31 -11.64 -8.03
CA GLN A 959 -3.91 -10.97 -6.86
C GLN A 959 -3.61 -9.46 -6.78
N ALA A 960 -2.55 -9.00 -7.44
CA ALA A 960 -2.15 -7.58 -7.52
C ALA A 960 -3.25 -6.59 -7.97
N PRO A 961 -4.21 -6.92 -8.86
CA PRO A 961 -5.33 -6.02 -9.16
C PRO A 961 -6.28 -5.74 -7.98
N TYR A 962 -6.21 -6.55 -6.91
CA TYR A 962 -7.15 -6.52 -5.78
C TYR A 962 -6.50 -6.21 -4.43
N TRP A 963 -5.15 -6.23 -4.37
CA TRP A 963 -4.38 -6.11 -3.13
C TRP A 963 -3.12 -5.26 -3.37
N GLU A 964 -2.99 -4.17 -2.64
CA GLU A 964 -1.87 -3.23 -2.77
C GLU A 964 -0.54 -3.91 -2.42
N CYS A 965 -0.54 -4.75 -1.38
CA CYS A 965 0.63 -5.52 -0.95
C CYS A 965 1.10 -6.59 -1.95
N MET A 966 0.35 -6.87 -3.02
CA MET A 966 0.72 -7.83 -4.06
C MET A 966 1.33 -7.17 -5.31
N ARG A 967 1.41 -5.85 -5.39
CA ARG A 967 2.06 -5.16 -6.53
C ARG A 967 3.52 -5.60 -6.73
N PRO A 968 4.05 -5.54 -7.96
CA PRO A 968 3.38 -5.21 -9.22
C PRO A 968 2.65 -6.42 -9.86
N GLY A 969 1.68 -6.16 -10.74
CA GLY A 969 0.72 -7.17 -11.25
C GLY A 969 1.00 -7.78 -12.63
N VAL A 970 0.06 -8.58 -13.16
CA VAL A 970 0.12 -9.10 -14.54
C VAL A 970 -0.11 -7.98 -15.56
N ILE A 971 0.79 -7.89 -16.55
CA ILE A 971 0.54 -7.13 -17.78
C ILE A 971 -0.48 -7.92 -18.63
N ASN A 972 -1.66 -7.35 -18.86
CA ASN A 972 -2.70 -7.98 -19.71
C ASN A 972 -2.27 -7.98 -21.19
N VAL A 973 -1.63 -9.07 -21.62
CA VAL A 973 -1.09 -9.21 -22.99
C VAL A 973 -2.15 -9.04 -24.09
N PRO A 974 -3.37 -9.62 -23.99
CA PRO A 974 -4.47 -9.32 -24.91
C PRO A 974 -4.80 -7.82 -25.05
N ASP A 975 -4.77 -7.05 -23.96
CA ASP A 975 -5.02 -5.60 -24.03
C ASP A 975 -3.83 -4.85 -24.66
N VAL A 976 -2.60 -5.27 -24.36
CA VAL A 976 -1.38 -4.75 -25.00
C VAL A 976 -1.33 -5.07 -26.50
N GLN A 977 -1.80 -6.25 -26.93
CA GLN A 977 -1.90 -6.62 -28.34
C GLN A 977 -2.94 -5.77 -29.09
N LYS A 978 -4.09 -5.43 -28.48
CA LYS A 978 -5.08 -4.50 -29.06
C LYS A 978 -4.49 -3.11 -29.36
N LEU A 979 -3.43 -2.71 -28.65
CA LEU A 979 -2.70 -1.46 -28.87
C LEU A 979 -1.64 -1.54 -30.01
N ASN A 980 -1.60 -2.63 -30.78
CA ASN A 980 -0.59 -2.91 -31.83
C ASN A 980 0.86 -2.95 -31.29
N ALA A 981 1.04 -3.38 -30.04
CA ALA A 981 2.36 -3.54 -29.45
C ALA A 981 3.19 -4.66 -30.12
N ASN A 982 4.52 -4.58 -30.00
CA ASN A 982 5.46 -5.55 -30.56
C ASN A 982 6.34 -6.15 -29.46
N ARG A 983 6.65 -7.46 -29.54
CA ARG A 983 7.60 -8.08 -28.62
C ARG A 983 9.01 -7.50 -28.83
N LEU A 984 9.67 -7.14 -27.73
CA LEU A 984 10.91 -6.36 -27.75
C LEU A 984 12.08 -7.07 -28.46
N HIS A 985 12.13 -8.41 -28.46
CA HIS A 985 13.18 -9.15 -29.17
C HIS A 985 13.16 -8.94 -30.70
N ASP A 986 11.96 -8.81 -31.29
CA ASP A 986 11.79 -8.52 -32.71
C ASP A 986 12.24 -7.08 -33.05
N VAL A 987 12.07 -6.14 -32.10
CA VAL A 987 12.54 -4.74 -32.25
C VAL A 987 14.07 -4.67 -32.14
N ILE A 988 14.66 -5.36 -31.16
CA ILE A 988 16.13 -5.40 -30.95
C ILE A 988 16.85 -5.94 -32.19
N ARG A 989 16.38 -7.05 -32.80
CA ARG A 989 17.03 -7.61 -34.00
C ARG A 989 16.96 -6.64 -35.19
N ASN A 990 15.86 -5.90 -35.32
CA ASN A 990 15.72 -4.86 -36.35
C ASN A 990 16.66 -3.67 -36.10
N ALA A 991 16.90 -3.29 -34.85
CA ALA A 991 17.90 -2.27 -34.49
C ALA A 991 19.34 -2.75 -34.76
N GLN A 992 19.70 -3.98 -34.37
CA GLN A 992 20.99 -4.59 -34.69
C GLN A 992 21.28 -4.55 -36.19
N ARG A 993 20.30 -4.92 -37.03
CA ARG A 993 20.42 -4.84 -38.50
C ARG A 993 20.80 -3.43 -38.96
N GLN A 994 20.16 -2.39 -38.44
CA GLN A 994 20.46 -1.00 -38.83
C GLN A 994 21.89 -0.61 -38.44
N VAL A 995 22.34 -0.97 -37.23
CA VAL A 995 23.70 -0.68 -36.76
C VAL A 995 24.75 -1.43 -37.61
N LEU A 996 24.58 -2.72 -37.85
CA LEU A 996 25.49 -3.54 -38.65
C LEU A 996 25.49 -3.14 -40.14
N GLN A 997 24.34 -2.69 -40.67
CA GLN A 997 24.25 -2.12 -42.01
C GLN A 997 25.02 -0.80 -42.10
N ALA A 998 24.87 0.11 -41.12
CA ALA A 998 25.57 1.40 -41.12
C ALA A 998 27.09 1.26 -40.91
N LYS A 999 27.53 0.30 -40.09
CA LYS A 999 28.94 0.10 -39.73
C LYS A 999 29.71 -0.74 -40.75
N HIS A 1000 29.12 -1.84 -41.23
CA HIS A 1000 29.79 -2.88 -42.01
C HIS A 1000 29.13 -3.17 -43.37
N ASN A 1001 28.12 -2.38 -43.76
CA ASN A 1001 27.29 -2.63 -44.96
C ASN A 1001 26.63 -4.02 -44.98
N MET A 1002 26.42 -4.63 -43.81
CA MET A 1002 25.77 -5.95 -43.74
C MET A 1002 24.33 -5.89 -44.24
N MET A 1003 23.92 -6.93 -44.96
CA MET A 1003 22.62 -7.05 -45.60
C MET A 1003 21.88 -8.32 -45.12
N PRO A 1004 20.54 -8.32 -45.04
CA PRO A 1004 19.79 -9.51 -44.67
C PRO A 1004 19.85 -10.57 -45.77
N LEU A 1005 20.10 -11.82 -45.38
CA LEU A 1005 20.09 -12.97 -46.26
C LEU A 1005 18.70 -13.62 -46.25
N TYR A 1006 18.10 -13.80 -47.42
CA TYR A 1006 16.78 -14.41 -47.53
C TYR A 1006 16.82 -15.92 -47.28
N VAL A 1007 15.96 -16.41 -46.39
CA VAL A 1007 15.80 -17.84 -46.09
C VAL A 1007 14.39 -18.24 -46.47
N GLN A 1008 14.25 -19.14 -47.45
CA GLN A 1008 12.94 -19.62 -47.88
C GLN A 1008 12.33 -20.52 -46.79
N ARG A 1009 11.09 -20.20 -46.38
CA ARG A 1009 10.33 -20.92 -45.35
C ARG A 1009 8.88 -21.11 -45.80
N GLU A 1010 8.21 -22.15 -45.30
CA GLU A 1010 6.78 -22.41 -45.56
C GLU A 1010 5.87 -21.43 -44.81
N GLN A 1011 6.31 -20.96 -43.63
CA GLN A 1011 5.61 -20.00 -42.78
C GLN A 1011 6.53 -18.82 -42.48
N LEU A 1012 5.99 -17.61 -42.65
CA LEU A 1012 6.68 -16.34 -42.40
C LEU A 1012 6.19 -15.78 -41.07
N TYR A 1013 6.99 -15.94 -40.02
CA TYR A 1013 6.78 -15.28 -38.73
C TYR A 1013 7.72 -14.08 -38.60
N LYS A 1014 7.27 -13.04 -37.89
CA LYS A 1014 8.03 -11.81 -37.66
C LYS A 1014 9.41 -12.06 -37.05
N SER A 1015 9.54 -13.02 -36.14
CA SER A 1015 10.82 -13.42 -35.52
C SER A 1015 11.81 -14.11 -36.47
N PHE A 1016 11.46 -14.35 -37.73
CA PHE A 1016 12.38 -14.78 -38.78
C PHE A 1016 12.80 -13.63 -39.74
N GLU A 1017 12.24 -12.42 -39.60
CA GLU A 1017 12.72 -11.26 -40.34
C GLU A 1017 14.13 -10.87 -39.87
N ASN A 1018 15.02 -10.56 -40.83
CA ASN A 1018 16.40 -10.14 -40.55
C ASN A 1018 17.17 -11.14 -39.65
N GLN A 1019 16.78 -12.41 -39.66
CA GLN A 1019 17.37 -13.46 -38.83
C GLN A 1019 18.85 -13.67 -39.15
N VAL A 1020 19.19 -13.70 -40.44
CA VAL A 1020 20.55 -13.91 -40.95
C VAL A 1020 21.03 -12.63 -41.62
N LEU A 1021 22.18 -12.12 -41.20
CA LEU A 1021 22.84 -10.95 -41.77
C LEU A 1021 24.21 -11.35 -42.33
N VAL A 1022 24.59 -10.81 -43.49
CA VAL A 1022 25.87 -11.14 -44.15
C VAL A 1022 26.61 -9.89 -44.60
N THR A 1023 27.94 -9.91 -44.57
CA THR A 1023 28.76 -8.88 -45.22
C THR A 1023 28.62 -8.90 -46.74
N PRO A 1024 28.81 -7.77 -47.44
CA PRO A 1024 28.88 -7.75 -48.90
C PRO A 1024 29.93 -8.74 -49.43
N ASN A 1025 29.71 -9.27 -50.64
CA ASN A 1025 30.66 -10.13 -51.34
C ASN A 1025 31.10 -11.41 -50.60
N LEU A 1026 30.26 -11.95 -49.69
CA LEU A 1026 30.53 -13.19 -48.96
C LEU A 1026 31.01 -14.36 -49.85
N HIS A 1027 30.51 -14.44 -51.09
CA HIS A 1027 30.86 -15.47 -52.07
C HIS A 1027 32.31 -15.42 -52.60
N SER A 1028 33.00 -14.27 -52.47
CA SER A 1028 34.39 -14.07 -52.90
C SER A 1028 35.35 -13.79 -51.74
N ALA A 1029 34.85 -13.86 -50.50
CA ALA A 1029 35.67 -13.79 -49.30
C ALA A 1029 36.57 -15.03 -49.19
N LYS A 1030 37.88 -14.83 -49.01
CA LYS A 1030 38.85 -15.92 -48.81
C LYS A 1030 38.60 -16.70 -47.52
N ARG A 1031 38.10 -16.01 -46.49
CA ARG A 1031 37.84 -16.50 -45.13
C ARG A 1031 36.42 -16.13 -44.74
N ILE A 1032 35.69 -17.04 -44.11
CA ILE A 1032 34.33 -16.80 -43.62
C ILE A 1032 34.25 -17.09 -42.12
N LEU A 1033 33.62 -16.20 -41.35
CA LEU A 1033 33.20 -16.44 -39.97
C LEU A 1033 31.67 -16.58 -39.90
N MET A 1034 31.19 -17.76 -39.55
CA MET A 1034 29.77 -18.07 -39.34
C MET A 1034 29.46 -18.04 -37.84
N ILE A 1035 28.69 -17.05 -37.39
CA ILE A 1035 28.29 -16.87 -35.99
C ILE A 1035 26.85 -17.34 -35.81
N ILE A 1036 26.61 -18.24 -34.86
CA ILE A 1036 25.28 -18.78 -34.49
C ILE A 1036 25.04 -18.45 -33.02
N HIS A 1037 24.14 -17.50 -32.73
CA HIS A 1037 24.02 -16.90 -31.40
C HIS A 1037 22.59 -16.79 -30.87
N ASP A 1038 22.45 -16.86 -29.55
CA ASP A 1038 21.24 -16.46 -28.81
C ASP A 1038 20.98 -14.94 -28.98
N PRO A 1039 19.74 -14.45 -28.80
CA PRO A 1039 19.45 -13.02 -28.88
C PRO A 1039 20.22 -12.21 -27.81
N PRO A 1040 20.50 -10.92 -28.04
CA PRO A 1040 21.20 -10.07 -27.08
C PRO A 1040 20.57 -10.09 -25.69
N GLN A 1041 21.42 -9.99 -24.67
CA GLN A 1041 20.96 -10.00 -23.29
C GLN A 1041 20.31 -8.66 -22.94
N LEU A 1042 19.02 -8.68 -22.63
CA LEU A 1042 18.34 -7.53 -22.05
C LEU A 1042 18.54 -7.52 -20.52
N LEU A 1043 19.00 -6.39 -19.98
CA LEU A 1043 19.05 -6.10 -18.56
C LEU A 1043 18.14 -4.90 -18.30
N ALA A 1044 17.27 -4.99 -17.31
CA ALA A 1044 16.24 -3.98 -17.06
C ALA A 1044 16.02 -3.77 -15.56
N GLN A 1045 15.75 -2.52 -15.18
CA GLN A 1045 15.29 -2.13 -13.85
C GLN A 1045 13.88 -1.53 -13.99
N PRO A 1046 12.81 -2.36 -13.95
CA PRO A 1046 11.44 -1.86 -13.96
C PRO A 1046 11.12 -1.18 -12.62
N ASP A 1047 10.12 -0.29 -12.63
CA ASP A 1047 9.57 0.26 -11.39
C ASP A 1047 8.98 -0.87 -10.52
N VAL A 1048 9.22 -0.75 -9.21
CA VAL A 1048 8.75 -1.69 -8.19
C VAL A 1048 7.24 -1.53 -7.94
N ILE A 1049 6.67 -0.35 -8.22
CA ILE A 1049 5.27 -0.01 -7.96
C ILE A 1049 4.34 -0.60 -9.03
N ASP A 1050 4.68 -0.47 -10.31
CA ASP A 1050 3.75 -0.77 -11.41
C ASP A 1050 4.36 -1.59 -12.57
N THR A 1051 5.60 -2.09 -12.44
CA THR A 1051 6.36 -2.79 -13.49
C THR A 1051 6.62 -2.00 -14.78
N THR A 1052 6.34 -0.69 -14.82
CA THR A 1052 6.71 0.12 -15.99
C THR A 1052 8.23 0.08 -16.19
N LEU A 1053 8.64 -0.03 -17.46
CA LEU A 1053 10.04 -0.05 -17.84
C LEU A 1053 10.34 1.12 -18.74
N GLU A 1054 10.86 2.18 -18.13
CA GLU A 1054 11.36 3.33 -18.88
C GLU A 1054 12.61 2.93 -19.68
N SER A 1055 12.68 3.37 -20.94
CA SER A 1055 13.68 2.88 -21.89
C SER A 1055 15.14 3.17 -21.50
N HIS A 1056 15.37 4.17 -20.65
CA HIS A 1056 16.70 4.51 -20.14
C HIS A 1056 17.16 3.59 -18.98
N ASN A 1057 16.23 2.88 -18.33
CA ASN A 1057 16.49 1.88 -17.30
C ASN A 1057 16.60 0.45 -17.90
N ALA A 1058 16.76 0.35 -19.22
CA ALA A 1058 16.94 -0.88 -19.97
C ALA A 1058 18.23 -0.82 -20.82
N TRP A 1059 19.05 -1.86 -20.71
CA TRP A 1059 20.30 -2.02 -21.45
C TRP A 1059 20.27 -3.29 -22.30
N VAL A 1060 20.61 -3.16 -23.58
CA VAL A 1060 20.89 -4.29 -24.47
C VAL A 1060 22.40 -4.55 -24.42
N VAL A 1061 22.78 -5.73 -23.93
CA VAL A 1061 24.18 -6.18 -23.88
C VAL A 1061 24.40 -7.25 -24.94
N ASP A 1062 25.14 -6.87 -25.98
CA ASP A 1062 25.50 -7.70 -27.10
C ASP A 1062 27.02 -7.90 -27.14
N GLY A 1063 27.49 -9.09 -26.76
CA GLY A 1063 28.90 -9.46 -26.84
C GLY A 1063 29.33 -9.98 -28.22
N VAL A 1064 28.41 -10.13 -29.18
CA VAL A 1064 28.73 -10.66 -30.52
C VAL A 1064 29.31 -9.59 -31.43
N THR A 1065 28.91 -8.32 -31.26
CA THR A 1065 29.36 -7.19 -32.10
C THR A 1065 30.88 -7.01 -32.10
N ASP A 1066 31.55 -7.22 -30.96
CA ASP A 1066 33.01 -7.09 -30.85
C ASP A 1066 33.75 -8.10 -31.76
N TYR A 1067 33.19 -9.32 -31.90
CA TYR A 1067 33.73 -10.36 -32.77
C TYR A 1067 33.43 -10.09 -34.25
N ILE A 1068 32.27 -9.49 -34.56
CA ILE A 1068 31.95 -9.04 -35.93
C ILE A 1068 32.90 -7.91 -36.34
N ASP A 1069 33.09 -6.91 -35.48
CA ASP A 1069 34.02 -5.79 -35.70
C ASP A 1069 35.45 -6.28 -35.97
N TRP A 1070 35.94 -7.18 -35.12
CA TRP A 1070 37.26 -7.79 -35.28
C TRP A 1070 37.37 -8.59 -36.59
N ALA A 1071 36.38 -9.44 -36.91
CA ALA A 1071 36.41 -10.28 -38.10
C ALA A 1071 36.41 -9.46 -39.39
N VAL A 1072 35.56 -8.42 -39.48
CA VAL A 1072 35.55 -7.48 -40.62
C VAL A 1072 36.89 -6.73 -40.71
N GLY A 1073 37.46 -6.32 -39.57
CA GLY A 1073 38.80 -5.71 -39.49
C GLY A 1073 39.96 -6.63 -39.88
N GLN A 1074 39.74 -7.95 -39.97
CA GLN A 1074 40.69 -8.95 -40.47
C GLN A 1074 40.33 -9.51 -41.86
N GLU A 1075 39.47 -8.80 -42.61
CA GLU A 1075 39.00 -9.15 -43.96
C GLU A 1075 38.21 -10.48 -44.06
N PHE A 1076 37.56 -10.91 -42.99
CA PHE A 1076 36.62 -12.05 -43.04
C PHE A 1076 35.27 -11.62 -43.63
N GLY A 1077 34.68 -12.48 -44.45
CA GLY A 1077 33.25 -12.41 -44.71
C GLY A 1077 32.48 -12.94 -43.50
N VAL A 1078 31.53 -12.18 -42.96
CA VAL A 1078 30.78 -12.57 -41.76
C VAL A 1078 29.36 -12.99 -42.13
N MET A 1079 28.92 -14.13 -41.58
CA MET A 1079 27.53 -14.58 -41.59
C MET A 1079 27.03 -14.67 -40.14
N ASP A 1080 26.17 -13.73 -39.76
CA ASP A 1080 25.60 -13.58 -38.43
C ASP A 1080 24.18 -14.17 -38.37
N ILE A 1081 23.96 -15.16 -37.50
CA ILE A 1081 22.72 -15.94 -37.41
C ILE A 1081 22.16 -15.84 -35.98
N ASN A 1082 21.14 -15.00 -35.83
CA ASN A 1082 20.40 -14.86 -34.58
C ASN A 1082 19.30 -15.92 -34.46
N VAL A 1083 19.22 -16.61 -33.32
CA VAL A 1083 18.26 -17.70 -33.11
C VAL A 1083 17.24 -17.26 -32.07
N PRO A 1084 15.96 -17.01 -32.43
CA PRO A 1084 14.98 -16.50 -31.49
C PRO A 1084 14.65 -17.55 -30.42
N ALA A 1085 14.60 -17.13 -29.14
CA ALA A 1085 14.27 -18.00 -28.02
C ALA A 1085 12.77 -18.37 -27.95
N TYR A 1086 11.92 -17.49 -28.49
CA TYR A 1086 10.47 -17.62 -28.64
C TYR A 1086 10.09 -17.09 -30.02
N ILE A 1087 9.07 -17.68 -30.66
CA ILE A 1087 8.60 -17.26 -31.99
C ILE A 1087 7.29 -16.51 -31.81
N THR A 1088 7.27 -15.24 -32.22
CA THR A 1088 6.04 -14.44 -32.26
C THR A 1088 5.10 -15.02 -33.32
N HIS A 1089 3.94 -15.53 -32.89
CA HIS A 1089 2.88 -16.02 -33.76
C HIS A 1089 1.82 -14.93 -33.96
N ASP A 1090 1.43 -14.67 -35.21
CA ASP A 1090 0.33 -13.75 -35.52
C ASP A 1090 -1.01 -14.50 -35.41
N GLU A 1091 -1.95 -14.00 -34.59
CA GLU A 1091 -3.21 -14.71 -34.27
C GLU A 1091 -4.17 -14.87 -35.47
N VAL A 1092 -3.94 -14.15 -36.58
CA VAL A 1092 -4.83 -14.07 -37.74
C VAL A 1092 -4.99 -15.40 -38.50
N SER A 1093 -4.15 -16.42 -38.22
CA SER A 1093 -4.11 -17.67 -38.99
C SER A 1093 -4.31 -18.97 -38.21
N VAL A 1094 -4.99 -18.97 -37.06
CA VAL A 1094 -5.34 -20.21 -36.32
C VAL A 1094 -6.82 -20.54 -36.50
N PRO A 1095 -7.19 -21.62 -37.22
CA PRO A 1095 -8.57 -22.09 -37.29
C PRO A 1095 -9.05 -22.59 -35.92
N ALA A 1096 -10.27 -22.24 -35.53
CA ALA A 1096 -10.85 -22.56 -34.21
C ALA A 1096 -11.23 -24.05 -34.00
N SER A 1097 -10.49 -25.00 -34.60
CA SER A 1097 -10.88 -26.41 -34.71
C SER A 1097 -9.84 -27.42 -34.20
N THR A 1098 -8.88 -26.99 -33.38
CA THR A 1098 -7.94 -27.87 -32.65
C THR A 1098 -7.72 -27.32 -31.24
N ASP A 1099 -7.96 -28.16 -30.24
CA ASP A 1099 -7.96 -27.92 -28.78
C ASP A 1099 -7.17 -26.67 -28.31
N SER A 1100 -7.86 -25.53 -28.31
CA SER A 1100 -7.25 -24.21 -28.13
C SER A 1100 -6.83 -23.90 -26.69
N SER A 1101 -7.33 -24.64 -25.70
CA SER A 1101 -7.12 -24.40 -24.26
C SER A 1101 -5.65 -24.51 -23.79
N SER A 1102 -4.80 -25.20 -24.56
CA SER A 1102 -3.38 -25.43 -24.21
C SER A 1102 -2.39 -24.43 -24.80
N LEU A 1103 -2.83 -23.60 -25.76
CA LEU A 1103 -1.98 -22.69 -26.53
C LEU A 1103 -2.36 -21.22 -26.34
N THR A 1104 -3.65 -20.89 -26.21
CA THR A 1104 -4.09 -19.51 -25.95
C THR A 1104 -3.80 -19.03 -24.53
N SER A 1105 -3.61 -19.95 -23.59
CA SER A 1105 -3.32 -19.69 -22.18
C SER A 1105 -1.84 -19.38 -21.88
N GLN A 1106 -0.93 -19.61 -22.82
CA GLN A 1106 0.51 -19.41 -22.60
C GLN A 1106 0.96 -17.95 -22.72
N ASP A 1107 0.25 -17.12 -23.50
CA ASP A 1107 0.63 -15.72 -23.71
C ASP A 1107 0.10 -14.78 -22.62
N SER A 1108 -0.81 -15.24 -21.75
CA SER A 1108 -1.27 -14.53 -20.55
C SER A 1108 -0.40 -14.78 -19.30
N ASP A 1109 0.58 -15.69 -19.37
CA ASP A 1109 1.44 -16.03 -18.24
C ASP A 1109 2.45 -14.91 -17.92
N SER A 1110 2.66 -14.63 -16.63
CA SER A 1110 3.67 -13.65 -16.16
C SER A 1110 5.12 -14.01 -16.51
N TYR A 1111 5.37 -15.26 -16.91
CA TYR A 1111 6.65 -15.72 -17.43
C TYR A 1111 6.46 -16.79 -18.51
N ILE A 1112 6.80 -16.44 -19.75
CA ILE A 1112 6.79 -17.36 -20.89
C ILE A 1112 8.17 -18.03 -20.99
N PRO A 1113 8.27 -19.36 -20.84
CA PRO A 1113 9.56 -20.06 -20.95
C PRO A 1113 10.06 -20.11 -22.40
N ALA A 1114 11.37 -20.06 -22.57
CA ALA A 1114 12.01 -20.25 -23.87
C ALA A 1114 11.70 -21.63 -24.48
N SER A 1115 11.73 -21.70 -25.82
CA SER A 1115 11.44 -22.91 -26.61
C SER A 1115 12.20 -24.14 -26.12
N LYS A 1116 11.50 -25.26 -25.90
CA LYS A 1116 12.09 -26.53 -25.44
C LYS A 1116 13.25 -26.96 -26.36
N GLU A 1117 14.36 -27.43 -25.78
CA GLU A 1117 15.61 -27.76 -26.49
C GLU A 1117 15.42 -28.64 -27.74
N LYS A 1118 14.48 -29.59 -27.70
CA LYS A 1118 14.14 -30.46 -28.84
C LYS A 1118 13.59 -29.69 -30.04
N VAL A 1119 12.72 -28.69 -29.80
CA VAL A 1119 12.13 -27.83 -30.82
C VAL A 1119 13.20 -26.90 -31.40
N LEU A 1120 13.99 -26.28 -30.52
CA LEU A 1120 15.14 -25.45 -30.90
C LEU A 1120 16.13 -26.22 -31.78
N GLN A 1121 16.45 -27.47 -31.44
CA GLN A 1121 17.34 -28.33 -32.23
C GLN A 1121 16.78 -28.61 -33.63
N GLN A 1122 15.47 -28.85 -33.78
CA GLN A 1122 14.82 -29.08 -35.08
C GLN A 1122 14.84 -27.83 -35.95
N GLN A 1123 14.57 -26.66 -35.38
CA GLN A 1123 14.62 -25.37 -36.08
C GLN A 1123 16.04 -25.01 -36.53
N LEU A 1124 17.03 -25.21 -35.65
CA LEU A 1124 18.45 -25.07 -35.98
C LEU A 1124 18.87 -26.04 -37.08
N GLN A 1125 18.38 -27.27 -37.08
CA GLN A 1125 18.67 -28.26 -38.14
C GLN A 1125 18.17 -27.81 -39.50
N SER A 1126 16.95 -27.29 -39.59
CA SER A 1126 16.41 -26.75 -40.83
C SER A 1126 17.24 -25.54 -41.31
N LEU A 1127 17.44 -24.54 -40.44
CA LEU A 1127 18.12 -23.29 -40.79
C LEU A 1127 19.59 -23.50 -41.18
N VAL A 1128 20.37 -24.17 -40.33
CA VAL A 1128 21.82 -24.26 -40.50
C VAL A 1128 22.19 -25.19 -41.67
N CYS A 1129 21.42 -26.27 -41.90
CA CYS A 1129 21.58 -27.08 -43.11
C CYS A 1129 21.21 -26.28 -44.38
N TYR A 1130 20.12 -25.52 -44.35
CA TYR A 1130 19.72 -24.69 -45.50
C TYR A 1130 20.80 -23.66 -45.87
N LEU A 1131 21.38 -22.98 -44.87
CA LEU A 1131 22.46 -22.02 -45.08
C LEU A 1131 23.74 -22.68 -45.61
N TRP A 1132 24.05 -23.89 -45.13
CA TRP A 1132 25.16 -24.67 -45.67
C TRP A 1132 24.93 -25.03 -47.13
N ASP A 1133 23.82 -25.68 -47.46
CA ASP A 1133 23.55 -26.24 -48.79
C ASP A 1133 23.38 -25.18 -49.88
N ASN A 1134 22.74 -24.06 -49.56
CA ASN A 1134 22.36 -23.03 -50.55
C ASN A 1134 23.36 -21.87 -50.67
N TYR A 1135 24.26 -21.69 -49.69
CA TYR A 1135 25.23 -20.59 -49.70
C TYR A 1135 26.66 -21.08 -49.51
N LEU A 1136 26.99 -21.70 -48.37
CA LEU A 1136 28.39 -22.02 -48.07
C LEU A 1136 28.97 -23.14 -48.96
N GLN A 1137 28.17 -24.17 -49.27
CA GLN A 1137 28.61 -25.31 -50.08
C GLN A 1137 28.93 -24.92 -51.53
N LEU A 1138 28.25 -23.89 -52.08
CA LEU A 1138 28.36 -23.51 -53.50
C LEU A 1138 29.62 -22.71 -53.85
N TYR A 1139 30.24 -22.04 -52.88
CA TYR A 1139 31.41 -21.19 -53.10
C TYR A 1139 32.70 -21.92 -52.72
N ASP A 1140 33.75 -21.76 -53.51
CA ASP A 1140 35.05 -22.40 -53.30
C ASP A 1140 35.95 -21.51 -52.40
N THR A 1141 35.57 -21.42 -51.12
CA THR A 1141 36.24 -20.57 -50.11
C THR A 1141 37.21 -21.39 -49.26
N GLY A 1142 38.43 -20.87 -49.06
CA GLY A 1142 39.53 -21.62 -48.44
C GLY A 1142 39.30 -22.03 -46.98
N ASP A 1143 38.89 -21.09 -46.13
CA ASP A 1143 38.76 -21.31 -44.68
C ASP A 1143 37.41 -20.82 -44.12
N ILE A 1144 36.63 -21.72 -43.52
CA ILE A 1144 35.41 -21.38 -42.76
C ILE A 1144 35.66 -21.58 -41.27
N PHE A 1145 35.32 -20.59 -40.46
CA PHE A 1145 35.30 -20.67 -38.99
C PHE A 1145 33.85 -20.61 -38.49
N VAL A 1146 33.53 -21.38 -37.46
CA VAL A 1146 32.18 -21.42 -36.88
C VAL A 1146 32.23 -21.02 -35.41
N MET A 1147 31.41 -20.05 -35.02
CA MET A 1147 31.29 -19.54 -33.67
C MET A 1147 29.89 -19.81 -33.11
N GLY A 1148 29.77 -20.62 -32.06
CA GLY A 1148 28.49 -20.90 -31.38
C GLY A 1148 28.39 -20.17 -30.04
N VAL A 1149 27.28 -19.46 -29.80
CA VAL A 1149 27.13 -18.59 -28.63
C VAL A 1149 25.82 -18.89 -27.89
N GLY A 1150 25.90 -19.04 -26.57
CA GLY A 1150 24.74 -19.28 -25.69
C GLY A 1150 24.23 -20.73 -25.75
N ASN A 1151 22.92 -20.91 -25.89
CA ASN A 1151 22.28 -22.20 -26.18
C ASN A 1151 22.36 -22.56 -27.67
N SER A 1152 22.45 -21.56 -28.54
CA SER A 1152 22.43 -21.70 -30.00
C SER A 1152 23.68 -22.35 -30.59
N TYR A 1153 24.74 -22.55 -29.78
CA TYR A 1153 25.86 -23.44 -30.12
C TYR A 1153 25.43 -24.87 -30.49
N LEU A 1154 24.22 -25.30 -30.10
CA LEU A 1154 23.59 -26.53 -30.58
C LEU A 1154 23.51 -26.59 -32.12
N GLY A 1155 23.42 -25.45 -32.81
CA GLY A 1155 23.46 -25.36 -34.28
C GLY A 1155 24.77 -25.88 -34.85
N VAL A 1156 25.90 -25.66 -34.17
CA VAL A 1156 27.23 -26.16 -34.56
C VAL A 1156 27.26 -27.69 -34.48
N LYS A 1157 26.78 -28.26 -33.37
CA LYS A 1157 26.62 -29.72 -33.22
C LYS A 1157 25.74 -30.29 -34.34
N VAL A 1158 24.64 -29.62 -34.66
CA VAL A 1158 23.68 -30.10 -35.65
C VAL A 1158 24.26 -30.04 -37.07
N LEU A 1159 24.99 -28.99 -37.44
CA LEU A 1159 25.72 -28.90 -38.71
C LEU A 1159 26.70 -30.07 -38.88
N LEU A 1160 27.59 -30.26 -37.90
CA LEU A 1160 28.63 -31.30 -37.89
C LEU A 1160 28.08 -32.74 -37.95
N LEU A 1161 26.82 -32.95 -37.55
CA LEU A 1161 26.18 -34.27 -37.59
C LEU A 1161 25.38 -34.53 -38.87
N ASN A 1162 24.97 -33.48 -39.60
CA ASN A 1162 24.05 -33.60 -40.74
C ASN A 1162 24.70 -33.30 -42.10
N ARG A 1163 25.90 -32.70 -42.13
CA ARG A 1163 26.62 -32.35 -43.37
C ARG A 1163 28.10 -32.69 -43.25
N ASP A 1164 28.70 -33.18 -44.33
CA ASP A 1164 30.14 -33.36 -44.41
C ASP A 1164 30.82 -32.01 -44.67
N CYS A 1165 31.22 -31.38 -43.57
CA CYS A 1165 31.78 -30.02 -43.55
C CYS A 1165 33.20 -29.96 -42.95
N LYS A 1166 33.74 -31.10 -42.46
CA LYS A 1166 35.00 -31.20 -41.71
C LYS A 1166 36.23 -30.72 -42.49
N SER A 1167 36.23 -30.89 -43.82
CA SER A 1167 37.34 -30.49 -44.70
C SER A 1167 37.45 -28.98 -44.88
N ARG A 1168 36.31 -28.28 -44.79
CA ARG A 1168 36.19 -26.82 -45.04
C ARG A 1168 36.18 -25.98 -43.77
N ILE A 1169 35.72 -26.55 -42.65
CA ILE A 1169 35.77 -25.88 -41.34
C ILE A 1169 37.20 -25.96 -40.79
N SER A 1170 37.84 -24.80 -40.61
CA SER A 1170 39.21 -24.67 -40.10
C SER A 1170 39.28 -24.55 -38.57
N GLY A 1171 38.18 -24.14 -37.93
CA GLY A 1171 38.10 -24.05 -36.49
C GLY A 1171 36.69 -23.75 -35.98
N VAL A 1172 36.41 -24.20 -34.76
CA VAL A 1172 35.15 -23.98 -34.06
C VAL A 1172 35.42 -23.31 -32.71
N VAL A 1173 34.75 -22.20 -32.42
CA VAL A 1173 34.77 -21.56 -31.09
C VAL A 1173 33.36 -21.62 -30.51
N ASN A 1174 33.20 -22.05 -29.26
CA ASN A 1174 31.90 -22.09 -28.59
C ASN A 1174 31.95 -21.39 -27.22
N PHE A 1175 30.92 -20.60 -26.93
CA PHE A 1175 30.68 -19.94 -25.65
C PHE A 1175 29.38 -20.49 -25.05
N VAL A 1176 29.50 -21.42 -24.11
CA VAL A 1176 28.38 -22.26 -23.65
C VAL A 1176 27.93 -21.88 -22.24
N THR A 1177 26.65 -21.51 -22.12
CA THR A 1177 25.95 -21.29 -20.84
C THR A 1177 24.85 -22.32 -20.55
N GLY A 1178 24.29 -22.95 -21.59
CA GLY A 1178 23.32 -24.04 -21.47
C GLY A 1178 23.95 -25.42 -21.35
N ASN A 1179 23.10 -26.46 -21.33
CA ASN A 1179 23.53 -27.87 -21.20
C ASN A 1179 24.61 -28.25 -22.23
N LEU A 1180 25.81 -28.60 -21.76
CA LEU A 1180 26.89 -29.07 -22.63
C LEU A 1180 26.56 -30.44 -23.26
N ARG A 1181 26.48 -30.49 -24.59
CA ARG A 1181 26.10 -31.68 -25.38
C ARG A 1181 27.28 -32.28 -26.14
N PRO A 1182 27.38 -33.62 -26.21
CA PRO A 1182 28.45 -34.28 -26.97
C PRO A 1182 28.18 -34.22 -28.49
N VAL A 1183 29.25 -34.01 -29.25
CA VAL A 1183 29.33 -34.19 -30.70
C VAL A 1183 29.91 -35.59 -30.97
N LYS A 1184 29.03 -36.52 -31.35
CA LYS A 1184 29.36 -37.88 -31.78
C LYS A 1184 28.40 -38.29 -32.88
N SER A 1185 28.94 -38.77 -33.99
CA SER A 1185 28.18 -39.49 -35.01
C SER A 1185 28.31 -41.01 -34.76
N ASP A 1186 27.30 -41.77 -35.17
CA ASP A 1186 27.36 -43.23 -35.23
C ASP A 1186 27.83 -43.73 -36.61
N ILE A 1187 27.89 -42.83 -37.60
CA ILE A 1187 28.35 -43.08 -38.98
C ILE A 1187 29.82 -42.66 -39.13
N ASP A 1188 30.20 -41.53 -38.54
CA ASP A 1188 31.55 -40.96 -38.59
C ASP A 1188 32.26 -41.12 -37.23
N GLY A 1189 33.13 -42.14 -37.15
CA GLY A 1189 33.88 -42.46 -35.93
C GLY A 1189 34.95 -41.42 -35.57
N ASP A 1190 35.46 -40.66 -36.55
CA ASP A 1190 36.56 -39.73 -36.36
C ASP A 1190 36.09 -38.33 -35.96
N LEU A 1191 34.80 -37.99 -36.18
CA LEU A 1191 34.20 -36.70 -35.84
C LEU A 1191 34.53 -36.24 -34.42
N SER A 1192 34.43 -37.13 -33.42
CA SER A 1192 34.71 -36.77 -32.03
C SER A 1192 36.21 -36.49 -31.77
N SER A 1193 37.13 -37.06 -32.55
CA SER A 1193 38.57 -36.78 -32.44
C SER A 1193 38.90 -35.47 -33.17
N TRP A 1194 38.42 -35.31 -34.40
CA TRP A 1194 38.53 -34.07 -35.17
C TRP A 1194 37.97 -32.86 -34.40
N TYR A 1195 36.80 -33.02 -33.77
CA TYR A 1195 36.20 -31.95 -32.97
C TYR A 1195 37.01 -31.62 -31.70
N LYS A 1196 37.75 -32.58 -31.13
CA LYS A 1196 38.63 -32.31 -29.98
C LYS A 1196 39.80 -31.40 -30.38
N GLU A 1197 40.38 -31.65 -31.55
CA GLU A 1197 41.53 -30.92 -32.08
C GLU A 1197 41.11 -29.55 -32.66
N ASN A 1198 39.98 -29.48 -33.34
CA ASN A 1198 39.54 -28.30 -34.09
C ASN A 1198 38.47 -27.45 -33.39
N SER A 1199 38.26 -27.61 -32.08
CA SER A 1199 37.35 -26.74 -31.32
C SER A 1199 37.89 -26.23 -29.98
N ARG A 1200 37.57 -24.98 -29.66
CA ARG A 1200 37.66 -24.36 -28.33
C ARG A 1200 36.26 -24.17 -27.78
N VAL A 1201 36.01 -24.63 -26.55
CA VAL A 1201 34.68 -24.58 -25.93
C VAL A 1201 34.80 -23.94 -24.54
N TYR A 1202 34.54 -22.65 -24.46
CA TYR A 1202 34.51 -21.90 -23.21
C TYR A 1202 33.19 -22.19 -22.47
N VAL A 1203 33.29 -22.58 -21.21
CA VAL A 1203 32.15 -22.88 -20.34
C VAL A 1203 32.27 -22.08 -19.05
N ALA A 1204 31.20 -21.39 -18.66
CA ALA A 1204 31.17 -20.50 -17.50
C ALA A 1204 31.52 -21.21 -16.18
N GLY A 1205 32.10 -20.48 -15.23
CA GLY A 1205 32.68 -21.04 -14.01
C GLY A 1205 31.68 -21.69 -13.03
N ASP A 1206 30.40 -21.28 -13.13
CA ASP A 1206 29.21 -21.68 -12.37
C ASP A 1206 28.38 -22.79 -13.05
N HIS A 1207 28.74 -23.21 -14.27
CA HIS A 1207 27.97 -24.18 -15.03
C HIS A 1207 27.90 -25.56 -14.32
N ALA A 1208 26.73 -26.21 -14.40
CA ALA A 1208 26.40 -27.44 -13.70
C ALA A 1208 27.28 -28.66 -14.06
N CYS A 1209 28.13 -28.60 -15.08
CA CYS A 1209 29.10 -29.67 -15.36
C CYS A 1209 30.30 -29.70 -14.40
N TRP A 1210 30.51 -28.62 -13.63
CA TRP A 1210 31.61 -28.48 -12.66
C TRP A 1210 31.20 -28.85 -11.22
N SER A 1211 29.91 -29.12 -10.96
CA SER A 1211 29.41 -29.41 -9.60
C SER A 1211 29.79 -30.80 -9.10
N ASP A 1212 30.06 -31.74 -10.01
CA ASP A 1212 30.45 -33.11 -9.72
C ASP A 1212 31.80 -33.43 -10.40
N ALA A 1213 32.68 -34.11 -9.68
CA ALA A 1213 33.95 -34.60 -10.18
C ALA A 1213 33.77 -35.58 -11.34
N ASP A 1214 32.69 -36.38 -11.33
CA ASP A 1214 32.41 -37.35 -12.38
C ASP A 1214 31.82 -36.70 -13.64
N LEU A 1215 31.03 -35.63 -13.50
CA LEU A 1215 30.66 -34.74 -14.62
C LEU A 1215 31.91 -34.05 -15.20
N THR A 1216 32.75 -33.46 -14.36
CA THR A 1216 34.02 -32.82 -14.77
C THR A 1216 34.90 -33.80 -15.57
N ARG A 1217 35.02 -35.06 -15.12
CA ARG A 1217 35.73 -36.12 -15.85
C ARG A 1217 35.05 -36.52 -17.17
N LYS A 1218 33.71 -36.50 -17.24
CA LYS A 1218 32.97 -36.77 -18.49
C LYS A 1218 33.18 -35.66 -19.53
N VAL A 1219 33.26 -34.39 -19.10
CA VAL A 1219 33.46 -33.21 -19.96
C VAL A 1219 34.79 -33.25 -20.72
N ASN A 1220 35.86 -33.80 -20.12
CA ASN A 1220 37.17 -33.88 -20.78
C ASN A 1220 37.24 -34.87 -21.97
N LYS A 1221 36.21 -35.69 -22.22
CA LYS A 1221 36.18 -36.66 -23.33
C LYS A 1221 36.17 -35.98 -24.70
N ARG A 1222 36.84 -36.57 -25.68
CA ARG A 1222 37.03 -36.05 -27.07
C ARG A 1222 35.77 -35.40 -27.66
N ARG A 1223 34.62 -36.10 -27.56
CA ARG A 1223 33.27 -35.68 -28.01
C ARG A 1223 32.74 -34.34 -27.48
N PHE A 1224 33.39 -33.69 -26.53
CA PHE A 1224 32.96 -32.36 -26.01
C PHE A 1224 33.86 -31.21 -26.50
N GLY A 1225 34.89 -31.47 -27.31
CA GLY A 1225 35.82 -30.45 -27.78
C GLY A 1225 36.94 -30.15 -26.77
N THR A 1226 37.76 -29.14 -27.04
CA THR A 1226 38.72 -28.65 -26.04
C THR A 1226 38.02 -27.64 -25.12
N VAL A 1227 37.43 -28.20 -24.07
CA VAL A 1227 36.68 -27.44 -23.06
C VAL A 1227 37.63 -26.68 -22.15
N VAL A 1228 37.40 -25.37 -22.04
CA VAL A 1228 38.11 -24.44 -21.17
C VAL A 1228 37.12 -23.95 -20.11
N ARG A 1229 37.50 -24.05 -18.83
CA ARG A 1229 36.70 -23.50 -17.74
C ARG A 1229 37.01 -22.02 -17.60
N SER A 1230 36.03 -21.17 -17.89
CA SER A 1230 36.18 -19.72 -17.69
C SER A 1230 36.12 -19.38 -16.19
N PRO A 1231 36.93 -18.43 -15.70
CA PRO A 1231 36.75 -17.84 -14.37
C PRO A 1231 35.56 -16.87 -14.30
N MET A 1232 34.99 -16.48 -15.44
CA MET A 1232 33.90 -15.52 -15.53
C MET A 1232 32.52 -16.21 -15.38
N PHE A 1233 31.56 -15.46 -14.86
CA PHE A 1233 30.16 -15.86 -14.72
C PHE A 1233 29.28 -15.10 -15.72
N GLY A 1234 28.41 -15.83 -16.44
CA GLY A 1234 27.53 -15.28 -17.47
C GLY A 1234 28.18 -15.14 -18.86
N LEU A 1235 27.32 -15.13 -19.90
CA LEU A 1235 27.73 -15.24 -21.32
C LEU A 1235 28.62 -14.09 -21.79
N ASN A 1236 28.12 -12.85 -21.73
CA ASN A 1236 28.82 -11.68 -22.26
C ASN A 1236 30.17 -11.43 -21.55
N LYS A 1237 30.24 -11.65 -20.23
CA LYS A 1237 31.50 -11.54 -19.46
C LYS A 1237 32.53 -12.61 -19.84
N MET A 1238 32.08 -13.83 -20.14
CA MET A 1238 32.94 -14.90 -20.64
C MET A 1238 33.43 -14.61 -22.06
N MET A 1239 32.59 -14.08 -22.94
CA MET A 1239 32.99 -13.64 -24.28
C MET A 1239 34.04 -12.54 -24.21
N GLN A 1240 33.77 -11.45 -23.49
CA GLN A 1240 34.72 -10.35 -23.33
C GLN A 1240 36.06 -10.81 -22.71
N GLY A 1241 36.01 -11.64 -21.66
CA GLY A 1241 37.20 -12.13 -20.96
C GLY A 1241 38.08 -13.12 -21.75
N HIS A 1242 37.54 -13.75 -22.80
CA HIS A 1242 38.28 -14.67 -23.68
C HIS A 1242 38.36 -14.17 -25.14
N ALA A 1243 38.08 -12.89 -25.39
CA ALA A 1243 38.13 -12.31 -26.74
C ALA A 1243 39.53 -12.41 -27.35
N GLU A 1244 40.57 -11.97 -26.63
CA GLU A 1244 41.97 -12.05 -27.09
C GLU A 1244 42.40 -13.51 -27.34
N GLU A 1245 42.14 -14.44 -26.39
CA GLU A 1245 42.46 -15.88 -26.55
C GLU A 1245 41.75 -16.50 -27.77
N ALA A 1246 40.49 -16.13 -28.01
CA ALA A 1246 39.73 -16.61 -29.17
C ALA A 1246 40.26 -16.05 -30.50
N HIS A 1247 40.59 -14.75 -30.55
CA HIS A 1247 41.14 -14.10 -31.74
C HIS A 1247 42.51 -14.66 -32.11
N GLU A 1248 43.42 -14.80 -31.13
CA GLU A 1248 44.74 -15.43 -31.33
C GLU A 1248 44.60 -16.88 -31.81
N TRP A 1249 43.68 -17.66 -31.23
CA TRP A 1249 43.47 -19.05 -31.62
C TRP A 1249 42.94 -19.19 -33.06
N ILE A 1250 42.02 -18.31 -33.50
CA ILE A 1250 41.52 -18.31 -34.89
C ILE A 1250 42.65 -17.93 -35.85
N MET A 1251 43.44 -16.89 -35.55
CA MET A 1251 44.53 -16.44 -36.42
C MET A 1251 45.68 -17.47 -36.51
N GLY A 1252 45.99 -18.17 -35.41
CA GLY A 1252 46.98 -19.25 -35.41
C GLY A 1252 46.63 -20.38 -36.39
N ARG A 1253 45.34 -20.76 -36.49
CA ARG A 1253 44.87 -21.80 -37.43
C ARG A 1253 45.01 -21.42 -38.90
N ILE A 1254 44.95 -20.14 -39.23
CA ILE A 1254 45.19 -19.65 -40.59
C ILE A 1254 46.66 -19.83 -40.98
N SER A 1255 47.57 -19.47 -40.07
CA SER A 1255 49.02 -19.57 -40.27
C SER A 1255 49.50 -21.01 -40.47
N GLU A 1256 48.95 -21.96 -39.70
CA GLU A 1256 49.26 -23.39 -39.80
C GLU A 1256 48.89 -24.00 -41.16
N ARG A 1257 47.90 -23.44 -41.88
CA ARG A 1257 47.54 -23.87 -43.24
C ARG A 1257 48.42 -23.21 -44.32
N SER A 1258 48.79 -21.94 -44.16
CA SER A 1258 49.61 -21.24 -45.18
C SER A 1258 51.04 -21.77 -45.31
N ASP A 1259 51.63 -22.32 -44.25
CA ASP A 1259 52.95 -22.98 -44.32
C ASP A 1259 52.91 -24.35 -45.03
N GLY A 1260 51.72 -24.89 -45.31
CA GLY A 1260 51.54 -26.18 -45.98
C GLY A 1260 51.54 -26.12 -47.51
N ASP A 1261 51.42 -24.94 -48.11
CA ASP A 1261 51.18 -24.77 -49.57
C ASP A 1261 52.17 -23.79 -50.23
N MET A 1262 53.40 -23.76 -49.74
CA MET A 1262 54.53 -23.07 -50.37
C MET A 1262 55.12 -23.93 -51.50
N THR A 1263 54.63 -23.74 -52.73
CA THR A 1263 55.34 -24.18 -53.94
C THR A 1263 56.63 -23.35 -54.13
N GLU A 1264 57.67 -23.94 -54.72
CA GLU A 1264 59.05 -23.40 -54.72
C GLU A 1264 59.26 -22.06 -55.44
N ASP A 1265 58.25 -21.52 -56.13
CA ASP A 1265 58.40 -20.35 -57.03
C ASP A 1265 58.31 -18.98 -56.31
N ASP A 1266 57.86 -18.89 -55.05
CA ASP A 1266 57.68 -17.62 -54.31
C ASP A 1266 58.62 -17.47 -53.09
N LYS A 1267 59.93 -17.37 -53.34
CA LYS A 1267 60.90 -16.73 -52.42
C LYS A 1267 61.79 -15.72 -53.18
N PRO A 1268 62.15 -14.59 -52.53
CA PRO A 1268 62.66 -13.38 -53.20
C PRO A 1268 64.10 -13.49 -53.75
#